data_AF-A0A1S8XK36-F1
#
_entry.id   AF-A0A1S8XK36-F1
#
_cell.length_a   1.000
_cell.length_b   1.000
_cell.length_c   1.000
_cell.angle_alpha   90.00
_cell.angle_beta   90.00
_cell.angle_gamma   90.00
#
_symmetry.space_group_name_H-M   'P 1'
#
loop_
_entity.id
_entity.type
_entity.pdbx_description
1 polymer ?
#
loop_
_entity_poly.entity_id
_entity_poly.type
_entity_poly.pdbx_seq_one_letter_code
_entity_poly.pdbx_strand_id
1 'polypeptide(L)'
;HDDTYLGGDRRLYMTATPRIYNEDTKSEARNADALLASMDDEATYGPEFHRLGFGKAVEQGLLTDYRVLILTVDEGRVAKTLQQGLAGGGSELRLDDAAKIIGCWNAMAKRTGTFADGSGFAEGEAPMKRAVAFARSIADSTAIAKRFTEVVDAYDDADDEVLRCEVEHVDGTFNTLRRNKLLDWLKQDPGPANARILSNARCLSEGVDVPSLDAVLFLHPRNSVVDVVQSVGRVMRLAPGKNYGYIILPVAIPAGMAPEKALADNQRFKTVWQVLQALRAHDDRFNATVNQIELNKNKPDNKIGIGSIGPGDESFGDRDGSSTADSAEAAKAKEAQSAKHIQEALFSVTDWREAIYARIVDKVGQRQYWEDWARDIAQIADRHVTRIKAALTLPEKRSAFEEFLGELRVNINPGVNESDAIDMLAQHIVTKPVFDALFKDYGFAEHNPVSKAMQRMLDILDDQGLDAESKKLEEFYQSVRVRAEGIDNHEGRQRVIVELYDKFFKTALPKTADALGIVYTPVEVVDFIIRSTEQALNKHFGRSLSDEGVQIIDPFVGTGTFPVRLLQSGFIKPEDLLRKYASELHANEIVLLAYYIAAVNIEAAFHELAGGDYRPFEGIVLTDTFQLAEGIAKLDGMDVLEGNSERAKRQQKQNITVVIGNPPYSKGQENQNDNNQNLKYEALDGRIKQTYAALSTATNKNSLYDSYIRAIRWASDRLKDEGVIAYVSNGGYIDGNTADGLRKSLVDEFDEIYCYNLRGNQRTAGELSRKEGGKIFDSGSRNTVAILVLIKGGNGGDANLGCALHYRDIGNYLSRQEKLRILGSQSLHTVDWQRLTPNTNGDWINQRDERFAKFQAIGDKAAKGKNMPIFDLYSPGLQTNRDAWVYNYSQERLAENVKSMIGFYNEQVVGFTQHCRSAGIVAPKAADAESYINRDPRRISWSSSLILKLAQRKRIEYDAERLTVGAYRPFSRQAVYFDQDLNHRPGRLPQIFPTMKHDNLGFYTTGTGSDEPFSVLMFDAVPDLHAVGTKSVGPHFPRYSYQRLGDGDGLFAVAEYVRIDNVNDGALRDYQAHYNNPGITKDAIFYYVYGLLHSPAYRERFAADLKKSLPRIPKVADFSGFAEAGRKLADLHVGYERVEPYKGVVETVAGDASTTPLNELYRVGKMKFARTKGVVDRSTILYNHRVTLSNIPEDAYRYQLGARAAIEWIIDRYQVKTDKDSGIVNDPNDWSDDARYVVDLIKRVVTVSLETMKIVDTLPDLDVLD
;
A
#
# COMPACT_ATOMS: atom_id res chain seq x y z
N HIS A 1 -15.68 38.61 19.09
CA HIS A 1 -15.97 37.37 19.83
C HIS A 1 -15.80 37.52 21.34
N ASP A 2 -15.26 38.65 21.84
CA ASP A 2 -15.03 38.89 23.27
C ASP A 2 -16.06 39.89 23.84
N ASP A 3 -16.75 39.51 24.92
CA ASP A 3 -17.77 40.33 25.58
C ASP A 3 -17.18 41.50 26.37
N THR A 4 -15.90 41.43 26.73
CA THR A 4 -15.19 42.55 27.36
C THR A 4 -15.01 43.74 26.41
N TYR A 5 -14.97 43.47 25.10
CA TYR A 5 -14.82 44.49 24.05
C TYR A 5 -16.17 45.03 23.56
N LEU A 6 -17.16 44.15 23.40
CA LEU A 6 -18.52 44.51 22.99
C LEU A 6 -19.54 43.62 23.69
N GLY A 7 -20.06 44.06 24.84
CA GLY A 7 -21.04 43.29 25.60
C GLY A 7 -22.34 43.04 24.82
N GLY A 8 -22.87 41.82 24.88
CA GLY A 8 -24.16 41.48 24.31
C GLY A 8 -24.64 40.09 24.73
N ASP A 9 -25.94 39.93 24.99
CA ASP A 9 -26.51 38.67 25.50
C ASP A 9 -26.50 37.53 24.47
N ARG A 10 -26.51 37.87 23.17
CA ARG A 10 -26.46 36.92 22.04
C ARG A 10 -25.75 37.54 20.85
N ARG A 11 -25.09 36.70 20.04
CA ARG A 11 -24.44 37.09 18.79
C ARG A 11 -24.88 36.18 17.67
N LEU A 12 -25.29 36.77 16.55
CA LEU A 12 -25.64 36.07 15.32
C LEU A 12 -24.55 36.34 14.27
N TYR A 13 -23.91 35.28 13.78
CA TYR A 13 -22.92 35.39 12.72
C TYR A 13 -23.56 35.02 11.38
N MET A 14 -23.42 35.88 10.38
CA MET A 14 -23.97 35.70 9.04
C MET A 14 -22.84 35.83 8.02
N THR A 15 -22.74 34.86 7.11
CA THR A 15 -21.77 34.90 6.02
C THR A 15 -22.31 34.13 4.81
N ALA A 16 -21.91 34.53 3.61
CA ALA A 16 -22.06 33.73 2.40
C ALA A 16 -20.81 32.85 2.13
N THR A 17 -19.70 33.16 2.80
CA THR A 17 -18.41 32.48 2.59
C THR A 17 -17.75 32.21 3.96
N PRO A 18 -17.98 31.04 4.57
CA PRO A 18 -17.36 30.72 5.84
C PRO A 18 -15.84 30.64 5.69
N ARG A 19 -15.09 31.27 6.62
CA ARG A 19 -13.63 31.19 6.66
C ARG A 19 -13.25 29.96 7.47
N ILE A 20 -12.87 28.89 6.79
CA ILE A 20 -12.47 27.62 7.39
C ILE A 20 -11.02 27.34 6.98
N TYR A 21 -10.15 27.09 7.96
CA TYR A 21 -8.74 26.77 7.74
C TYR A 21 -8.46 25.28 8.00
N ASN A 22 -7.50 24.70 7.27
CA ASN A 22 -7.08 23.31 7.50
C ASN A 22 -6.21 23.17 8.77
N GLU A 23 -6.06 21.92 9.25
CA GLU A 23 -5.26 21.61 10.45
C GLU A 23 -3.80 22.06 10.35
N ASP A 24 -3.16 21.94 9.18
CA ASP A 24 -1.78 22.42 8.98
C ASP A 24 -1.66 23.93 9.23
N THR A 25 -2.55 24.76 8.66
CA THR A 25 -2.55 26.22 8.89
C THR A 25 -2.91 26.56 10.34
N LYS A 26 -3.83 25.82 10.96
CA LYS A 26 -4.15 25.96 12.39
C LYS A 26 -2.94 25.62 13.26
N SER A 27 -2.15 24.61 12.88
CA SER A 27 -0.94 24.19 13.59
C SER A 27 0.22 25.18 13.42
N GLU A 28 0.44 25.72 12.22
CA GLU A 28 1.44 26.77 11.96
C GLU A 28 1.10 28.06 12.72
N ALA A 29 -0.18 28.44 12.77
CA ALA A 29 -0.64 29.58 13.56
C ALA A 29 -0.43 29.37 15.07
N ARG A 30 -0.66 28.16 15.61
CA ARG A 30 -0.34 27.81 17.00
C ARG A 30 1.17 27.83 17.26
N ASN A 31 1.99 27.36 16.32
CA ASN A 31 3.45 27.39 16.44
C ASN A 31 4.05 28.80 16.31
N ALA A 32 3.36 29.70 15.62
CA ALA A 32 3.73 31.10 15.42
C ALA A 32 3.05 32.08 16.41
N ASP A 33 2.29 31.56 17.38
CA ASP A 33 1.52 32.33 18.37
C ASP A 33 0.57 33.38 17.72
N ALA A 34 0.05 33.07 16.53
CA ALA A 34 -0.87 33.91 15.77
C ALA A 34 -2.33 33.51 16.05
N LEU A 35 -3.17 34.48 16.42
CA LEU A 35 -4.60 34.26 16.66
C LEU A 35 -5.33 34.02 15.32
N LEU A 36 -5.81 32.79 15.09
CA LEU A 36 -6.55 32.39 13.89
C LEU A 36 -8.01 32.07 14.24
N ALA A 37 -8.96 32.84 13.71
CA ALA A 37 -10.40 32.61 13.91
C ALA A 37 -11.00 31.84 12.72
N SER A 38 -11.47 30.63 12.97
CA SER A 38 -12.07 29.72 11.99
C SER A 38 -13.54 29.48 12.33
N MET A 39 -14.43 29.53 11.35
CA MET A 39 -15.89 29.51 11.58
C MET A 39 -16.46 28.11 11.91
N ASP A 40 -15.62 27.09 11.89
CA ASP A 40 -15.92 25.74 12.38
C ASP A 40 -15.71 25.60 13.91
N ASP A 41 -15.21 26.64 14.59
CA ASP A 41 -15.14 26.68 16.05
C ASP A 41 -16.48 27.12 16.67
N GLU A 42 -17.28 26.14 17.06
CA GLU A 42 -18.57 26.37 17.73
C GLU A 42 -18.43 27.11 19.07
N ALA A 43 -17.29 27.05 19.75
CA ALA A 43 -17.10 27.78 21.01
C ALA A 43 -17.06 29.31 20.77
N THR A 44 -16.60 29.72 19.59
CA THR A 44 -16.48 31.14 19.20
C THR A 44 -17.70 31.63 18.41
N TYR A 45 -18.22 30.81 17.48
CA TYR A 45 -19.27 31.20 16.53
C TYR A 45 -20.66 30.63 16.86
N GLY A 46 -20.75 29.64 17.75
CA GLY A 46 -21.98 28.87 17.96
C GLY A 46 -22.28 27.89 16.82
N PRO A 47 -23.29 27.02 16.97
CA PRO A 47 -23.67 26.07 15.95
C PRO A 47 -24.35 26.75 14.75
N GLU A 48 -24.24 26.14 13.57
CA GLU A 48 -24.96 26.57 12.37
C GLU A 48 -26.46 26.29 12.53
N PHE A 49 -27.29 27.34 12.62
CA PHE A 49 -28.74 27.19 12.79
C PHE A 49 -29.51 27.20 11.46
N HIS A 50 -28.91 27.70 10.37
CA HIS A 50 -29.54 27.76 9.03
C HIS A 50 -28.49 27.90 7.91
N ARG A 51 -28.67 27.14 6.82
CA ARG A 51 -27.86 27.24 5.60
C ARG A 51 -28.74 27.18 4.35
N LEU A 52 -28.54 28.16 3.45
CA LEU A 52 -29.10 28.16 2.11
C LEU A 52 -27.95 28.13 1.11
N GLY A 53 -27.62 26.94 0.60
CA GLY A 53 -26.54 26.76 -0.38
C GLY A 53 -26.87 27.37 -1.74
N PHE A 54 -25.83 27.68 -2.53
CA PHE A 54 -25.97 28.30 -3.85
C PHE A 54 -26.86 27.49 -4.80
N GLY A 55 -26.63 26.17 -4.89
CA GLY A 55 -27.41 25.29 -5.78
C GLY A 55 -28.90 25.29 -5.46
N LYS A 56 -29.24 25.17 -4.17
CA LYS A 56 -30.62 25.25 -3.68
C LYS A 56 -31.28 26.61 -3.96
N ALA A 57 -30.51 27.70 -3.89
CA ALA A 57 -31.01 29.04 -4.23
C ALA A 57 -31.32 29.18 -5.74
N VAL A 58 -30.51 28.58 -6.62
CA VAL A 58 -30.79 28.55 -8.08
C VAL A 58 -32.02 27.69 -8.38
N GLU A 59 -32.13 26.51 -7.77
CA GLU A 59 -33.29 25.61 -7.93
C GLU A 59 -34.61 26.26 -7.47
N GLN A 60 -34.54 27.07 -6.42
CA GLN A 60 -35.69 27.85 -5.92
C GLN A 60 -35.95 29.14 -6.71
N GLY A 61 -35.17 29.41 -7.78
CA GLY A 61 -35.32 30.61 -8.59
C GLY A 61 -34.95 31.90 -7.86
N LEU A 62 -34.10 31.85 -6.82
CA LEU A 62 -33.64 32.99 -6.04
C LEU A 62 -32.36 33.64 -6.61
N LEU A 63 -31.61 32.91 -7.44
CA LEU A 63 -30.40 33.35 -8.14
C LEU A 63 -30.40 32.84 -9.59
N THR A 64 -29.69 33.53 -10.49
CA THR A 64 -29.38 33.02 -11.83
C THR A 64 -28.19 32.09 -11.77
N ASP A 65 -28.19 31.02 -12.56
CA ASP A 65 -27.03 30.11 -12.65
C ASP A 65 -25.85 30.79 -13.36
N TYR A 66 -24.67 30.18 -13.32
CA TYR A 66 -23.44 30.76 -13.88
C TYR A 66 -22.77 29.87 -14.93
N ARG A 67 -21.98 30.50 -15.81
CA ARG A 67 -21.07 29.82 -16.74
C ARG A 67 -19.66 30.37 -16.61
N VAL A 68 -18.68 29.48 -16.43
CA VAL A 68 -17.26 29.84 -16.41
C VAL A 68 -16.71 29.69 -17.83
N LEU A 69 -16.12 30.74 -18.37
CA LEU A 69 -15.50 30.75 -19.70
C LEU A 69 -13.99 30.91 -19.56
N ILE A 70 -13.24 29.85 -19.85
CA ILE A 70 -11.77 29.86 -19.89
C ILE A 70 -11.37 30.02 -21.35
N LEU A 71 -10.75 31.15 -21.68
CA LEU A 71 -10.35 31.46 -23.06
C LEU A 71 -8.85 31.52 -23.18
N THR A 72 -8.30 30.61 -23.98
CA THR A 72 -6.87 30.62 -24.33
C THR A 72 -6.66 31.48 -25.57
N VAL A 73 -5.73 32.44 -25.50
CA VAL A 73 -5.46 33.39 -26.60
C VAL A 73 -4.01 33.27 -27.04
N ASP A 74 -3.78 32.99 -28.32
CA ASP A 74 -2.42 32.90 -28.88
C ASP A 74 -1.79 34.31 -29.02
N GLU A 75 -0.71 34.55 -28.28
CA GLU A 75 0.04 35.81 -28.30
C GLU A 75 0.62 36.15 -29.68
N GLY A 76 0.94 35.14 -30.50
CA GLY A 76 1.46 35.31 -31.85
C GLY A 76 0.45 35.91 -32.82
N ARG A 77 -0.85 35.60 -32.68
CA ARG A 77 -1.93 36.25 -33.46
C ARG A 77 -2.05 37.71 -33.08
N VAL A 78 -2.12 37.96 -31.77
CA VAL A 78 -2.26 39.30 -31.20
C VAL A 78 -1.08 40.19 -31.58
N ALA A 79 0.15 39.65 -31.59
CA ALA A 79 1.36 40.37 -31.99
C ALA A 79 1.35 40.79 -33.47
N LYS A 80 0.90 39.91 -34.37
CA LYS A 80 0.83 40.21 -35.81
C LYS A 80 -0.16 41.34 -36.12
N THR A 81 -1.34 41.31 -35.52
CA THR A 81 -2.39 42.32 -35.76
C THR A 81 -2.01 43.66 -35.12
N LEU A 82 -1.50 43.66 -33.89
CA LEU A 82 -1.10 44.90 -33.20
C LEU A 82 0.15 45.56 -33.80
N GLN A 83 1.06 44.80 -34.42
CA GLN A 83 2.21 45.39 -35.14
C GLN A 83 1.80 46.22 -36.36
N GLN A 84 0.67 45.92 -36.98
CA GLN A 84 0.14 46.68 -38.12
C GLN A 84 -0.61 47.95 -37.68
N GLY A 85 -1.26 47.94 -36.50
CA GLY A 85 -2.05 49.07 -35.98
C GLY A 85 -1.31 50.07 -35.08
N LEU A 86 -0.21 49.68 -34.41
CA LEU A 86 0.45 50.49 -33.36
C LEU A 86 1.88 50.98 -33.72
N ALA A 87 2.10 51.42 -34.97
CA ALA A 87 3.38 52.01 -35.40
C ALA A 87 3.65 53.45 -34.87
N GLY A 88 2.79 53.99 -33.98
CA GLY A 88 2.96 55.30 -33.34
C GLY A 88 3.32 55.19 -31.87
N GLY A 89 4.52 55.62 -31.48
CA GLY A 89 5.09 55.41 -30.16
C GLY A 89 4.34 56.07 -28.98
N GLY A 90 4.22 55.32 -27.87
CA GLY A 90 3.78 55.82 -26.57
C GLY A 90 3.46 54.71 -25.55
N SER A 91 4.48 54.19 -24.86
CA SER A 91 4.42 53.25 -23.71
C SER A 91 3.97 51.80 -24.00
N GLU A 92 4.87 50.83 -23.72
CA GLU A 92 4.73 49.38 -23.93
C GLU A 92 3.48 48.78 -23.23
N LEU A 93 2.39 48.54 -23.99
CA LEU A 93 1.39 47.57 -23.54
C LEU A 93 2.03 46.19 -23.66
N ARG A 94 2.01 45.39 -22.59
CA ARG A 94 2.53 44.02 -22.66
C ARG A 94 1.60 43.17 -23.53
N LEU A 95 2.18 42.31 -24.35
CA LEU A 95 1.45 41.41 -25.25
C LEU A 95 0.42 40.55 -24.51
N ASP A 96 0.75 40.11 -23.29
CA ASP A 96 -0.15 39.40 -22.36
C ASP A 96 -1.43 40.20 -22.03
N ASP A 97 -1.31 41.50 -21.74
CA ASP A 97 -2.47 42.34 -21.41
C ASP A 97 -3.35 42.59 -22.65
N ALA A 98 -2.75 42.70 -23.83
CA ALA A 98 -3.47 42.85 -25.09
C ALA A 98 -4.25 41.58 -25.47
N ALA A 99 -3.63 40.41 -25.32
CA ALA A 99 -4.26 39.12 -25.57
C ALA A 99 -5.47 38.90 -24.63
N LYS A 100 -5.35 39.31 -23.37
CA LYS A 100 -6.45 39.23 -22.41
C LYS A 100 -7.62 40.16 -22.73
N ILE A 101 -7.35 41.37 -23.23
CA ILE A 101 -8.40 42.30 -23.70
C ILE A 101 -9.18 41.67 -24.85
N ILE A 102 -8.48 41.11 -25.85
CA ILE A 102 -9.10 40.43 -26.99
C ILE A 102 -9.93 39.21 -26.54
N GLY A 103 -9.42 38.41 -25.60
CA GLY A 103 -10.16 37.30 -25.01
C GLY A 103 -11.46 37.76 -24.32
N CYS A 104 -11.40 38.82 -23.51
CA CYS A 104 -12.58 39.40 -22.86
C CYS A 104 -13.61 39.94 -23.86
N TRP A 105 -13.14 40.62 -24.90
CA TRP A 105 -14.02 41.18 -25.92
C TRP A 105 -14.73 40.09 -26.72
N ASN A 106 -14.01 39.06 -27.17
CA ASN A 106 -14.62 37.92 -27.87
C ASN A 106 -15.67 37.18 -27.01
N ALA A 107 -15.39 37.03 -25.71
CA ALA A 107 -16.35 36.48 -24.75
C ALA A 107 -17.62 37.32 -24.62
N MET A 108 -17.46 38.64 -24.49
CA MET A 108 -18.56 39.60 -24.37
C MET A 108 -19.40 39.68 -25.65
N ALA A 109 -18.73 39.63 -26.80
CA ALA A 109 -19.36 39.60 -28.12
C ALA A 109 -20.00 38.24 -28.44
N LYS A 110 -19.76 37.21 -27.61
CA LYS A 110 -20.18 35.82 -27.84
C LYS A 110 -19.68 35.24 -29.18
N ARG A 111 -18.50 35.71 -29.64
CA ARG A 111 -17.88 35.39 -30.93
C ARG A 111 -16.85 34.26 -30.86
N THR A 112 -16.74 33.56 -29.74
CA THR A 112 -15.84 32.41 -29.62
C THR A 112 -16.31 31.30 -30.55
N GLY A 113 -15.39 30.68 -31.30
CA GLY A 113 -15.66 29.47 -32.08
C GLY A 113 -16.31 28.37 -31.24
N THR A 114 -16.79 27.30 -31.89
CA THR A 114 -17.40 26.14 -31.23
C THR A 114 -16.59 25.73 -30.00
N PHE A 115 -17.24 25.70 -28.83
CA PHE A 115 -16.59 25.16 -27.65
C PHE A 115 -16.20 23.71 -27.93
N ALA A 116 -15.20 23.22 -27.21
CA ALA A 116 -14.66 21.88 -27.40
C ALA A 116 -15.69 20.72 -27.25
N ASP A 117 -16.90 21.00 -26.74
CA ASP A 117 -18.03 20.07 -26.61
C ASP A 117 -19.01 20.08 -27.81
N GLY A 118 -18.75 20.91 -28.83
CA GLY A 118 -19.63 21.09 -29.98
C GLY A 118 -20.83 22.01 -29.72
N SER A 119 -20.99 22.51 -28.49
CA SER A 119 -21.89 23.61 -28.17
C SER A 119 -21.19 24.94 -28.49
N GLY A 120 -21.96 25.95 -28.86
CA GLY A 120 -21.49 27.32 -29.05
C GLY A 120 -22.52 28.27 -28.45
N PHE A 121 -22.23 29.57 -28.47
CA PHE A 121 -23.32 30.53 -28.39
C PHE A 121 -24.23 30.32 -29.62
N ALA A 122 -25.55 30.38 -29.42
CA ALA A 122 -26.47 30.19 -30.54
C ALA A 122 -26.25 31.29 -31.58
N GLU A 123 -26.38 30.97 -32.87
CA GLU A 123 -26.22 31.94 -33.96
C GLU A 123 -27.23 33.10 -33.77
N GLY A 124 -26.73 34.33 -33.62
CA GLY A 124 -27.55 35.51 -33.31
C GLY A 124 -27.87 35.74 -31.82
N GLU A 125 -27.23 35.04 -30.89
CA GLU A 125 -27.39 35.33 -29.45
C GLU A 125 -26.86 36.72 -29.10
N ALA A 126 -27.69 37.56 -28.47
CA ALA A 126 -27.32 38.95 -28.19
C ALA A 126 -26.05 39.05 -27.29
N PRO A 127 -25.13 39.99 -27.59
CA PRO A 127 -23.91 40.17 -26.83
C PRO A 127 -24.16 40.63 -25.39
N MET A 128 -23.19 40.41 -24.52
CA MET A 128 -23.22 40.88 -23.13
C MET A 128 -23.13 42.40 -23.08
N LYS A 129 -23.96 43.06 -22.26
CA LYS A 129 -24.07 44.52 -22.24
C LYS A 129 -23.29 45.16 -21.09
N ARG A 130 -23.13 44.47 -19.96
CA ARG A 130 -22.57 45.07 -18.73
C ARG A 130 -21.58 44.15 -18.06
N ALA A 131 -20.37 44.63 -17.81
CA ALA A 131 -19.34 43.88 -17.11
C ALA A 131 -18.52 44.70 -16.11
N VAL A 132 -17.95 44.01 -15.12
CA VAL A 132 -16.95 44.57 -14.21
C VAL A 132 -15.63 43.86 -14.42
N ALA A 133 -14.57 44.63 -14.65
CA ALA A 133 -13.22 44.10 -14.84
C ALA A 133 -12.37 44.29 -13.58
N PHE A 134 -11.69 43.22 -13.17
CA PHE A 134 -10.88 43.17 -11.96
C PHE A 134 -9.40 43.05 -12.33
N ALA A 135 -8.64 44.14 -12.10
CA ALA A 135 -7.20 44.21 -12.35
C ALA A 135 -6.38 44.12 -11.04
N ARG A 136 -5.09 43.75 -11.13
CA ARG A 136 -4.20 43.60 -9.95
C ARG A 136 -3.88 44.92 -9.24
N SER A 137 -3.78 46.03 -9.98
CA SER A 137 -3.41 47.35 -9.45
C SER A 137 -4.21 48.48 -10.13
N ILE A 138 -4.20 49.66 -9.53
CA ILE A 138 -4.83 50.88 -10.10
C ILE A 138 -4.20 51.24 -11.45
N ALA A 139 -2.87 51.09 -11.56
CA ALA A 139 -2.15 51.37 -12.80
C ALA A 139 -2.61 50.46 -13.95
N ASP A 140 -2.73 49.15 -13.69
CA ASP A 140 -3.22 48.20 -14.72
C ASP A 140 -4.70 48.48 -15.05
N SER A 141 -5.54 48.77 -14.04
CA SER A 141 -6.95 49.08 -14.26
C SER A 141 -7.15 50.33 -15.13
N THR A 142 -6.34 51.37 -14.90
CA THR A 142 -6.32 52.60 -15.71
C THR A 142 -5.79 52.33 -17.12
N ALA A 143 -4.73 51.53 -17.24
CA ALA A 143 -4.16 51.16 -18.54
C ALA A 143 -5.17 50.37 -19.39
N ILE A 144 -5.87 49.41 -18.79
CA ILE A 144 -6.95 48.65 -19.43
C ILE A 144 -8.05 49.61 -19.89
N ALA A 145 -8.56 50.49 -19.03
CA ALA A 145 -9.66 51.39 -19.40
C ALA A 145 -9.30 52.32 -20.57
N LYS A 146 -8.07 52.85 -20.60
CA LYS A 146 -7.61 53.73 -21.69
C LYS A 146 -7.42 53.01 -23.02
N ARG A 147 -6.91 51.78 -22.98
CA ARG A 147 -6.42 51.07 -24.17
C ARG A 147 -7.34 49.97 -24.66
N PHE A 148 -8.42 49.67 -23.94
CA PHE A 148 -9.34 48.60 -24.33
C PHE A 148 -9.89 48.82 -25.74
N THR A 149 -10.38 50.04 -26.01
CA THR A 149 -10.91 50.41 -27.33
C THR A 149 -9.80 50.42 -28.38
N GLU A 150 -8.63 51.00 -28.09
CA GLU A 150 -7.49 51.02 -29.02
C GLU A 150 -7.05 49.60 -29.45
N VAL A 151 -7.01 48.66 -28.52
CA VAL A 151 -6.61 47.27 -28.78
C VAL A 151 -7.67 46.51 -29.59
N VAL A 152 -8.96 46.77 -29.32
CA VAL A 152 -10.08 46.16 -30.05
C VAL A 152 -10.17 46.72 -31.47
N ASP A 153 -10.08 48.04 -31.63
CA ASP A 153 -10.11 48.72 -32.93
C ASP A 153 -8.93 48.31 -33.82
N ALA A 154 -7.76 48.06 -33.23
CA ALA A 154 -6.60 47.54 -33.96
C ALA A 154 -6.70 46.04 -34.28
N TYR A 155 -7.64 45.31 -33.67
CA TYR A 155 -7.82 43.87 -33.87
C TYR A 155 -8.87 43.54 -34.93
N ASP A 156 -9.93 44.34 -35.05
CA ASP A 156 -11.06 44.14 -35.97
C ASP A 156 -11.10 45.32 -36.97
N ASP A 157 -10.73 45.10 -38.23
CA ASP A 157 -10.70 46.12 -39.29
C ASP A 157 -12.14 46.57 -39.63
N ALA A 158 -12.69 47.48 -38.82
CA ALA A 158 -13.85 48.34 -39.07
C ALA A 158 -15.07 47.72 -39.79
N ASP A 159 -15.66 46.66 -39.23
CA ASP A 159 -17.00 46.18 -39.62
C ASP A 159 -18.09 46.79 -38.71
N ASP A 160 -19.18 47.29 -39.29
CA ASP A 160 -20.22 48.08 -38.58
C ASP A 160 -21.18 47.22 -37.71
N GLU A 161 -21.05 45.89 -37.72
CA GLU A 161 -21.87 44.96 -36.89
C GLU A 161 -21.21 44.54 -35.55
N VAL A 162 -20.17 45.25 -35.13
CA VAL A 162 -19.28 44.84 -34.03
C VAL A 162 -19.70 45.37 -32.65
N LEU A 163 -19.52 44.58 -31.58
CA LEU A 163 -19.78 45.01 -30.20
C LEU A 163 -18.78 46.10 -29.78
N ARG A 164 -19.28 47.32 -29.59
CA ARG A 164 -18.50 48.45 -29.09
C ARG A 164 -18.48 48.48 -27.56
N CYS A 165 -17.30 48.37 -26.96
CA CYS A 165 -17.12 48.42 -25.51
C CYS A 165 -16.67 49.81 -25.03
N GLU A 166 -17.51 50.51 -24.28
CA GLU A 166 -17.13 51.67 -23.50
C GLU A 166 -16.51 51.21 -22.17
N VAL A 167 -15.29 51.65 -21.86
CA VAL A 167 -14.58 51.21 -20.65
C VAL A 167 -14.18 52.40 -19.78
N GLU A 168 -14.63 52.40 -18.54
CA GLU A 168 -14.29 53.42 -17.54
C GLU A 168 -13.52 52.82 -16.35
N HIS A 169 -12.82 53.67 -15.61
CA HIS A 169 -12.03 53.27 -14.45
C HIS A 169 -12.56 53.86 -13.14
N VAL A 170 -12.51 53.06 -12.08
CA VAL A 170 -12.79 53.50 -10.71
C VAL A 170 -11.81 52.90 -9.70
N ASP A 171 -11.38 53.71 -8.74
CA ASP A 171 -10.46 53.30 -7.66
C ASP A 171 -10.83 53.90 -6.28
N GLY A 172 -9.99 53.63 -5.29
CA GLY A 172 -10.17 54.09 -3.90
C GLY A 172 -9.93 55.59 -3.69
N THR A 173 -9.29 56.29 -4.62
CA THR A 173 -9.04 57.73 -4.56
C THR A 173 -10.27 58.56 -4.97
N PHE A 174 -11.26 57.93 -5.62
CA PHE A 174 -12.48 58.60 -6.07
C PHE A 174 -13.44 58.77 -4.89
N ASN A 175 -13.99 59.98 -4.73
CA ASN A 175 -15.04 60.23 -3.75
C ASN A 175 -16.34 59.47 -4.09
N THR A 176 -17.22 59.34 -3.09
CA THR A 176 -18.48 58.59 -3.21
C THR A 176 -19.36 59.10 -4.35
N LEU A 177 -19.40 60.41 -4.57
CA LEU A 177 -20.19 61.05 -5.63
C LEU A 177 -19.73 60.61 -7.04
N ARG A 178 -18.42 60.61 -7.28
CA ARG A 178 -17.82 60.17 -8.54
C ARG A 178 -17.97 58.66 -8.75
N ARG A 179 -17.80 57.87 -7.69
CA ARG A 179 -18.01 56.41 -7.73
C ARG A 179 -19.46 56.07 -8.09
N ASN A 180 -20.44 56.73 -7.46
CA ASN A 180 -21.85 56.52 -7.76
C ASN A 180 -22.20 56.93 -9.20
N LYS A 181 -21.65 58.03 -9.71
CA LYS A 181 -21.84 58.44 -11.11
C LYS A 181 -21.37 57.36 -12.10
N LEU A 182 -20.24 56.72 -11.84
CA LEU A 182 -19.72 55.62 -12.67
C LEU A 182 -20.54 54.34 -12.53
N LEU A 183 -21.05 54.05 -11.33
CA LEU A 183 -21.97 52.93 -11.13
C LEU A 183 -23.32 53.14 -11.83
N ASP A 184 -23.86 54.35 -11.78
CA ASP A 184 -25.09 54.70 -12.49
C ASP A 184 -24.89 54.69 -14.01
N TRP A 185 -23.70 55.10 -14.48
CA TRP A 185 -23.29 54.92 -15.88
C TRP A 185 -23.26 53.43 -16.27
N LEU A 186 -22.74 52.53 -15.42
CA LEU A 186 -22.76 51.09 -15.69
C LEU A 186 -24.18 50.49 -15.73
N LYS A 187 -25.10 51.02 -14.90
CA LYS A 187 -26.50 50.54 -14.82
C LYS A 187 -27.33 50.87 -16.06
N GLN A 188 -27.07 52.01 -16.68
CA GLN A 188 -27.79 52.45 -17.88
C GLN A 188 -27.70 51.42 -19.01
N ASP A 189 -28.73 51.35 -19.85
CA ASP A 189 -28.71 50.49 -21.04
C ASP A 189 -27.83 51.14 -22.12
N PRO A 190 -26.73 50.49 -22.55
CA PRO A 190 -25.83 51.07 -23.55
C PRO A 190 -26.42 51.09 -24.98
N GLY A 191 -27.57 50.46 -25.20
CA GLY A 191 -28.20 50.31 -26.52
C GLY A 191 -27.84 48.99 -27.21
N PRO A 192 -28.34 48.76 -28.44
CA PRO A 192 -27.94 47.61 -29.25
C PRO A 192 -26.48 47.74 -29.68
N ALA A 193 -25.76 46.62 -29.78
CA ALA A 193 -24.35 46.53 -30.18
C ALA A 193 -23.33 47.35 -29.34
N ASN A 194 -23.70 47.77 -28.12
CA ASN A 194 -22.81 48.47 -27.21
C ASN A 194 -22.75 47.76 -25.84
N ALA A 195 -21.58 47.78 -25.21
CA ALA A 195 -21.34 47.26 -23.87
C ALA A 195 -20.60 48.27 -22.99
N ARG A 196 -20.84 48.21 -21.68
CA ARG A 196 -20.15 49.01 -20.67
C ARG A 196 -19.35 48.13 -19.74
N ILE A 197 -18.07 48.46 -19.58
CA ILE A 197 -17.15 47.76 -18.70
C ILE A 197 -16.60 48.75 -17.67
N LEU A 198 -16.75 48.44 -16.40
CA LEU A 198 -16.16 49.23 -15.32
C LEU A 198 -14.95 48.49 -14.73
N SER A 199 -13.75 49.00 -15.00
CA SER A 199 -12.48 48.45 -14.53
C SER A 199 -12.12 48.97 -13.14
N ASN A 200 -11.68 48.07 -12.26
CA ASN A 200 -11.29 48.44 -10.90
C ASN A 200 -10.13 47.61 -10.31
N ALA A 201 -9.55 48.15 -9.24
CA ALA A 201 -8.64 47.45 -8.35
C ALA A 201 -9.19 47.46 -6.90
N ARG A 202 -9.86 46.36 -6.51
CA ARG A 202 -10.36 46.09 -5.15
C ARG A 202 -11.36 47.11 -4.57
N CYS A 203 -11.86 48.06 -5.37
CA CYS A 203 -12.79 49.08 -4.88
C CYS A 203 -14.26 48.75 -5.15
N LEU A 204 -14.53 47.78 -6.04
CA LEU A 204 -15.88 47.28 -6.34
C LEU A 204 -16.13 45.87 -5.79
N SER A 205 -15.25 45.38 -4.91
CA SER A 205 -15.43 44.08 -4.24
C SER A 205 -16.56 44.10 -3.21
N GLU A 206 -16.87 45.25 -2.62
CA GLU A 206 -17.97 45.48 -1.66
C GLU A 206 -18.82 46.70 -2.09
N GLY A 207 -20.12 46.73 -1.74
CA GLY A 207 -20.96 47.93 -1.88
C GLY A 207 -21.55 48.28 -3.27
N VAL A 208 -21.34 47.48 -4.32
CA VAL A 208 -22.00 47.68 -5.63
C VAL A 208 -23.27 46.85 -5.76
N ASP A 209 -24.37 47.43 -6.23
CA ASP A 209 -25.62 46.72 -6.54
C ASP A 209 -26.08 47.02 -7.96
N VAL A 210 -25.81 46.08 -8.88
CA VAL A 210 -26.22 46.12 -10.29
C VAL A 210 -26.71 44.72 -10.68
N PRO A 211 -28.00 44.39 -10.48
CA PRO A 211 -28.52 43.05 -10.79
C PRO A 211 -28.41 42.68 -12.27
N SER A 212 -28.49 43.67 -13.15
CA SER A 212 -28.39 43.55 -14.61
C SER A 212 -26.95 43.33 -15.13
N LEU A 213 -25.99 43.06 -14.25
CA LEU A 213 -24.62 42.74 -14.64
C LEU A 213 -24.58 41.38 -15.35
N ASP A 214 -24.02 41.33 -16.56
CA ASP A 214 -23.97 40.12 -17.38
C ASP A 214 -22.69 39.31 -17.10
N ALA A 215 -21.57 39.98 -16.87
CA ALA A 215 -20.27 39.33 -16.71
C ALA A 215 -19.31 39.94 -15.68
N VAL A 216 -18.39 39.11 -15.19
CA VAL A 216 -17.23 39.51 -14.40
C VAL A 216 -15.95 39.04 -15.09
N LEU A 217 -14.99 39.96 -15.29
CA LEU A 217 -13.74 39.71 -16.00
C LEU A 217 -12.56 39.67 -15.02
N PHE A 218 -11.82 38.56 -14.96
CA PHE A 218 -10.60 38.45 -14.15
C PHE A 218 -9.34 38.45 -15.03
N LEU A 219 -8.75 39.63 -15.23
CA LEU A 219 -7.58 39.82 -16.10
C LEU A 219 -6.25 39.44 -15.42
N HIS A 220 -6.20 39.53 -14.09
CA HIS A 220 -5.01 39.22 -13.28
C HIS A 220 -5.39 38.41 -12.02
N PRO A 221 -4.45 37.61 -11.48
CA PRO A 221 -4.71 36.81 -10.28
C PRO A 221 -4.99 37.70 -9.06
N ARG A 222 -5.80 37.17 -8.13
CA ARG A 222 -6.18 37.85 -6.89
C ARG A 222 -5.44 37.23 -5.70
N ASN A 223 -5.16 38.02 -4.68
CA ASN A 223 -4.48 37.54 -3.48
C ASN A 223 -5.45 36.92 -2.45
N SER A 224 -6.76 37.08 -2.62
CA SER A 224 -7.81 36.64 -1.68
C SER A 224 -8.88 35.85 -2.42
N VAL A 225 -9.14 34.62 -1.97
CA VAL A 225 -10.23 33.76 -2.48
C VAL A 225 -11.59 34.35 -2.13
N VAL A 226 -11.72 34.95 -0.94
CA VAL A 226 -12.95 35.62 -0.49
C VAL A 226 -13.33 36.77 -1.44
N ASP A 227 -12.35 37.55 -1.88
CA ASP A 227 -12.56 38.66 -2.81
C ASP A 227 -13.07 38.14 -4.18
N VAL A 228 -12.62 36.95 -4.62
CA VAL A 228 -13.10 36.30 -5.84
C VAL A 228 -14.56 35.90 -5.71
N VAL A 229 -14.94 35.24 -4.61
CA VAL A 229 -16.32 34.80 -4.40
C VAL A 229 -17.29 35.97 -4.30
N GLN A 230 -16.93 37.01 -3.53
CA GLN A 230 -17.72 38.23 -3.44
C GLN A 230 -17.86 38.94 -4.79
N SER A 231 -16.82 38.89 -5.64
CA SER A 231 -16.87 39.47 -6.98
C SER A 231 -17.79 38.68 -7.91
N VAL A 232 -17.74 37.34 -7.84
CA VAL A 232 -18.59 36.44 -8.63
C VAL A 232 -20.06 36.51 -8.21
N GLY A 233 -20.37 36.55 -6.91
CA GLY A 233 -21.76 36.58 -6.43
C GLY A 233 -22.59 37.77 -6.93
N ARG A 234 -21.95 38.81 -7.47
CA ARG A 234 -22.58 39.98 -8.08
C ARG A 234 -23.30 39.65 -9.38
N VAL A 235 -22.71 38.78 -10.19
CA VAL A 235 -23.25 38.39 -11.49
C VAL A 235 -24.35 37.34 -11.37
N MET A 236 -24.64 36.83 -10.17
CA MET A 236 -25.65 35.78 -9.97
C MET A 236 -27.03 36.33 -9.56
N ARG A 237 -27.17 37.66 -9.45
CA ARG A 237 -28.44 38.32 -9.15
C ARG A 237 -29.40 38.24 -10.34
N LEU A 238 -30.68 38.04 -10.02
CA LEU A 238 -31.79 38.02 -10.98
C LEU A 238 -31.98 39.39 -11.64
N ALA A 239 -32.13 39.37 -12.96
CA ALA A 239 -32.53 40.53 -13.75
C ALA A 239 -33.39 40.07 -14.95
N PRO A 240 -34.34 40.89 -15.42
CA PRO A 240 -35.14 40.57 -16.61
C PRO A 240 -34.24 40.32 -17.83
N GLY A 241 -34.44 39.19 -18.52
CA GLY A 241 -33.69 38.81 -19.73
C GLY A 241 -32.33 38.16 -19.47
N LYS A 242 -31.96 37.89 -18.21
CA LYS A 242 -30.68 37.26 -17.85
C LYS A 242 -30.86 35.78 -17.54
N ASN A 243 -30.29 34.93 -18.38
CA ASN A 243 -30.33 33.47 -18.22
C ASN A 243 -29.15 32.93 -17.40
N TYR A 244 -27.95 33.49 -17.61
CA TYR A 244 -26.72 33.10 -16.94
C TYR A 244 -25.91 34.32 -16.52
N GLY A 245 -25.18 34.18 -15.41
CA GLY A 245 -24.08 35.07 -15.06
C GLY A 245 -22.74 34.53 -15.58
N TYR A 246 -21.98 35.33 -16.32
CA TYR A 246 -20.75 34.88 -16.96
C TYR A 246 -19.50 35.25 -16.16
N ILE A 247 -18.58 34.30 -16.01
CA ILE A 247 -17.27 34.49 -15.38
C ILE A 247 -16.20 34.25 -16.44
N ILE A 248 -15.53 35.32 -16.88
CA ILE A 248 -14.61 35.26 -18.02
C ILE A 248 -13.15 35.29 -17.54
N LEU A 249 -12.39 34.28 -17.94
CA LEU A 249 -11.02 34.00 -17.53
C LEU A 249 -10.11 33.90 -18.77
N PRO A 250 -9.57 35.01 -19.27
CA PRO A 250 -8.66 34.98 -20.40
C PRO A 250 -7.23 34.59 -19.97
N VAL A 251 -6.59 33.73 -20.75
CA VAL A 251 -5.21 33.26 -20.52
C VAL A 251 -4.40 33.43 -21.81
N ALA A 252 -3.34 34.24 -21.76
CA ALA A 252 -2.43 34.41 -22.87
C ALA A 252 -1.44 33.23 -22.97
N ILE A 253 -1.31 32.66 -24.16
CA ILE A 253 -0.44 31.53 -24.48
C ILE A 253 0.60 31.98 -25.52
N PRO A 254 1.91 31.79 -25.27
CA PRO A 254 2.94 32.07 -26.27
C PRO A 254 2.79 31.19 -27.50
N ALA A 255 3.10 31.77 -28.65
CA ALA A 255 3.04 31.08 -29.94
C ALA A 255 3.80 29.75 -29.94
N GLY A 256 3.14 28.68 -30.39
CA GLY A 256 3.74 27.35 -30.56
C GLY A 256 3.96 26.54 -29.26
N MET A 257 3.40 26.97 -28.13
CA MET A 257 3.49 26.22 -26.86
C MET A 257 2.41 25.14 -26.75
N ALA A 258 2.81 23.89 -26.52
CA ALA A 258 1.89 22.77 -26.29
C ALA A 258 1.09 22.91 -24.97
N PRO A 259 -0.17 22.43 -24.91
CA PRO A 259 -1.06 22.57 -23.75
C PRO A 259 -0.46 22.07 -22.43
N GLU A 260 0.18 20.90 -22.44
CA GLU A 260 0.74 20.27 -21.23
C GLU A 260 1.86 21.11 -20.62
N LYS A 261 2.68 21.72 -21.49
CA LYS A 261 3.80 22.57 -21.09
C LYS A 261 3.32 23.91 -20.56
N ALA A 262 2.28 24.49 -21.17
CA ALA A 262 1.67 25.73 -20.70
C ALA A 262 0.99 25.55 -19.33
N LEU A 263 0.33 24.41 -19.11
CA LEU A 263 -0.33 24.07 -17.85
C LEU A 263 0.64 23.70 -16.72
N ALA A 264 1.89 23.33 -17.05
CA ALA A 264 2.95 23.16 -16.05
C ALA A 264 3.43 24.51 -15.47
N ASP A 265 3.27 25.61 -16.21
CA ASP A 265 3.57 26.96 -15.72
C ASP A 265 2.43 27.50 -14.84
N ASN A 266 2.58 27.26 -13.53
CA ASN A 266 1.57 27.56 -12.53
C ASN A 266 1.27 29.08 -12.40
N GLN A 267 2.09 29.98 -12.94
CA GLN A 267 1.84 31.42 -12.84
C GLN A 267 0.73 31.91 -13.79
N ARG A 268 0.62 31.32 -14.99
CA ARG A 268 -0.34 31.77 -16.02
C ARG A 268 -1.78 31.36 -15.71
N PHE A 269 -1.95 30.13 -15.23
CA PHE A 269 -3.25 29.58 -14.87
C PHE A 269 -3.64 29.85 -13.40
N LYS A 270 -2.82 30.59 -12.66
CA LYS A 270 -3.07 30.90 -11.24
C LYS A 270 -4.46 31.47 -11.00
N THR A 271 -4.89 32.42 -11.84
CA THR A 271 -6.23 33.03 -11.75
C THR A 271 -7.33 32.01 -11.98
N VAL A 272 -7.16 31.10 -12.95
CA VAL A 272 -8.11 30.04 -13.26
C VAL A 272 -8.30 29.13 -12.06
N TRP A 273 -7.21 28.63 -11.49
CA TRP A 273 -7.25 27.73 -10.34
C TRP A 273 -7.88 28.40 -9.11
N GLN A 274 -7.57 29.67 -8.85
CA GLN A 274 -8.17 30.42 -7.74
C GLN A 274 -9.69 30.58 -7.90
N VAL A 275 -10.17 30.84 -9.11
CA VAL A 275 -11.61 31.01 -9.38
C VAL A 275 -12.35 29.68 -9.31
N LEU A 276 -11.81 28.62 -9.90
CA LEU A 276 -12.42 27.28 -9.84
C LEU A 276 -12.44 26.72 -8.40
N GLN A 277 -11.38 26.96 -7.63
CA GLN A 277 -11.32 26.58 -6.21
C GLN A 277 -12.31 27.38 -5.37
N ALA A 278 -12.47 28.68 -5.66
CA ALA A 278 -13.49 29.51 -5.03
C ALA A 278 -14.91 29.00 -5.32
N LEU A 279 -15.23 28.71 -6.58
CA LEU A 279 -16.54 28.18 -6.97
C LEU A 279 -16.83 26.82 -6.33
N ARG A 280 -15.83 25.93 -6.30
CA ARG A 280 -15.95 24.62 -5.64
C ARG A 280 -16.28 24.72 -4.15
N ALA A 281 -15.73 25.69 -3.44
CA ALA A 281 -15.99 25.86 -2.01
C ALA A 281 -17.44 26.34 -1.70
N HIS A 282 -18.18 26.80 -2.71
CA HIS A 282 -19.50 27.44 -2.52
C HIS A 282 -20.64 26.84 -3.35
N ASP A 283 -20.35 26.05 -4.39
CA ASP A 283 -21.36 25.32 -5.19
C ASP A 283 -21.13 23.80 -5.09
N ASP A 284 -21.96 23.14 -4.28
CA ASP A 284 -21.95 21.69 -4.09
C ASP A 284 -22.12 20.92 -5.41
N ARG A 285 -22.86 21.48 -6.36
CA ARG A 285 -23.06 20.90 -7.70
C ARG A 285 -21.78 20.93 -8.53
N PHE A 286 -20.99 22.00 -8.41
CA PHE A 286 -19.68 22.11 -9.08
C PHE A 286 -18.66 21.17 -8.43
N ASN A 287 -18.71 21.00 -7.11
CA ASN A 287 -17.92 20.01 -6.39
C ASN A 287 -18.18 18.58 -6.90
N ALA A 288 -19.45 18.20 -7.09
CA ALA A 288 -19.83 16.92 -7.68
C ALA A 288 -19.33 16.77 -9.13
N THR A 289 -19.49 17.82 -9.95
CA THR A 289 -19.00 17.87 -11.34
C THR A 289 -17.49 17.58 -11.41
N VAL A 290 -16.68 18.21 -10.54
CA VAL A 290 -15.23 18.00 -10.52
C VAL A 290 -14.85 16.56 -10.16
N ASN A 291 -15.60 15.94 -9.23
CA ASN A 291 -15.35 14.55 -8.83
C ASN A 291 -15.76 13.54 -9.91
N GLN A 292 -16.77 13.84 -10.73
CA GLN A 292 -17.20 12.99 -11.85
C GLN A 292 -16.24 13.00 -13.04
N ILE A 293 -15.50 14.10 -13.26
CA ILE A 293 -14.57 14.24 -14.41
C ILE A 293 -13.50 13.13 -14.42
N GLU A 294 -13.08 12.62 -13.26
CA GLU A 294 -12.11 11.51 -13.16
C GLU A 294 -12.75 10.13 -13.34
N LEU A 295 -14.05 10.00 -13.07
CA LEU A 295 -14.76 8.72 -12.99
C LEU A 295 -15.53 8.38 -14.26
N ASN A 296 -15.92 9.39 -15.04
CA ASN A 296 -16.73 9.22 -16.24
C ASN A 296 -15.89 9.14 -17.51
N LYS A 297 -16.36 8.36 -18.48
CA LYS A 297 -15.81 8.38 -19.84
C LYS A 297 -16.24 9.65 -20.58
N ASN A 298 -17.47 10.11 -20.35
CA ASN A 298 -17.98 11.37 -20.88
C ASN A 298 -17.93 12.47 -19.81
N LYS A 299 -17.30 13.61 -20.13
CA LYS A 299 -17.17 14.73 -19.20
C LYS A 299 -18.49 15.52 -19.13
N PRO A 300 -18.92 15.99 -17.95
CA PRO A 300 -20.17 16.72 -17.81
C PRO A 300 -20.13 18.10 -18.49
N ASP A 301 -21.11 18.36 -19.38
CA ASP A 301 -21.04 19.40 -20.43
C ASP A 301 -21.50 20.84 -20.06
N ASN A 302 -21.97 21.14 -18.85
CA ASN A 302 -22.84 22.33 -18.71
C ASN A 302 -22.30 23.57 -17.96
N LYS A 303 -21.09 23.54 -17.37
CA LYS A 303 -20.63 24.64 -16.47
C LYS A 303 -19.30 25.31 -16.82
N ILE A 304 -18.41 24.64 -17.56
CA ILE A 304 -17.09 25.17 -17.92
C ILE A 304 -16.95 25.16 -19.45
N GLY A 305 -17.04 26.34 -20.07
CA GLY A 305 -16.73 26.52 -21.48
C GLY A 305 -15.23 26.75 -21.66
N ILE A 306 -14.57 25.94 -22.48
CA ILE A 306 -13.17 26.10 -22.85
C ILE A 306 -13.12 26.48 -24.34
N GLY A 307 -12.62 27.68 -24.61
CA GLY A 307 -12.42 28.19 -25.96
C GLY A 307 -10.94 28.48 -26.24
N SER A 308 -10.57 28.45 -27.51
CA SER A 308 -9.26 28.90 -27.98
C SER A 308 -9.44 29.90 -29.12
N ILE A 309 -8.64 30.96 -29.12
CA ILE A 309 -8.57 31.93 -30.20
C ILE A 309 -7.24 31.71 -30.91
N GLY A 310 -7.32 31.04 -32.07
CA GLY A 310 -6.16 30.59 -32.85
C GLY A 310 -6.12 31.14 -34.28
N PRO A 311 -5.10 30.78 -35.08
CA PRO A 311 -4.82 31.34 -36.41
C PRO A 311 -5.85 31.09 -37.53
N GLY A 312 -7.04 30.53 -37.22
CA GLY A 312 -8.02 30.07 -38.21
C GLY A 312 -9.49 30.43 -37.97
N ASP A 313 -9.80 31.24 -36.95
CA ASP A 313 -11.17 31.76 -36.72
C ASP A 313 -11.42 33.03 -37.55
N GLU A 314 -11.71 32.87 -38.85
CA GLU A 314 -12.33 33.92 -39.68
C GLU A 314 -13.81 33.56 -39.88
N SER A 315 -14.74 34.23 -39.19
CA SER A 315 -16.17 34.06 -39.45
C SER A 315 -16.70 35.14 -40.40
N PHE A 316 -17.07 34.69 -41.60
CA PHE A 316 -18.21 35.13 -42.43
C PHE A 316 -18.43 36.62 -42.67
N GLY A 317 -17.94 37.11 -43.82
CA GLY A 317 -18.46 38.29 -44.50
C GLY A 317 -18.27 38.13 -46.01
N ASP A 318 -19.36 38.32 -46.76
CA ASP A 318 -19.47 38.47 -48.22
C ASP A 318 -20.03 37.27 -49.01
N ARG A 319 -21.36 37.25 -49.14
CA ARG A 319 -22.09 36.51 -50.18
C ARG A 319 -22.57 37.52 -51.23
N ASP A 320 -21.66 38.02 -52.06
CA ASP A 320 -22.08 38.61 -53.33
C ASP A 320 -22.27 37.51 -54.37
N GLY A 321 -23.54 37.26 -54.69
CA GLY A 321 -23.96 36.25 -55.65
C GLY A 321 -23.79 36.75 -57.07
N SER A 322 -22.64 36.47 -57.69
CA SER A 322 -22.56 36.39 -59.14
C SER A 322 -21.68 35.22 -59.59
N SER A 323 -22.32 34.23 -60.20
CA SER A 323 -21.68 33.05 -60.76
C SER A 323 -21.30 33.31 -62.23
N THR A 324 -20.03 33.16 -62.55
CA THR A 324 -19.59 32.76 -63.90
C THR A 324 -18.79 31.46 -63.79
N ALA A 325 -18.91 30.62 -64.82
CA ALA A 325 -18.60 29.19 -64.77
C ALA A 325 -17.09 28.83 -64.74
N ASP A 326 -16.19 29.79 -64.55
CA ASP A 326 -14.73 29.55 -64.56
C ASP A 326 -14.07 29.60 -63.17
N SER A 327 -14.84 29.66 -62.07
CA SER A 327 -14.28 29.70 -60.69
C SER A 327 -14.56 28.46 -59.83
N ALA A 328 -14.99 27.34 -60.42
CA ALA A 328 -15.32 26.11 -59.68
C ALA A 328 -14.10 25.33 -59.16
N GLU A 329 -12.92 25.45 -59.79
CA GLU A 329 -11.69 24.79 -59.33
C GLU A 329 -10.95 25.60 -58.26
N ALA A 330 -11.04 26.93 -58.28
CA ALA A 330 -10.52 27.78 -57.21
C ALA A 330 -11.37 27.68 -55.92
N ALA A 331 -12.69 27.49 -56.04
CA ALA A 331 -13.59 27.30 -54.90
C ALA A 331 -13.35 25.97 -54.17
N LYS A 332 -13.09 24.86 -54.89
CA LYS A 332 -12.79 23.55 -54.28
C LYS A 332 -11.43 23.51 -53.58
N ALA A 333 -10.42 24.22 -54.10
CA ALA A 333 -9.12 24.33 -53.43
C ALA A 333 -9.22 25.19 -52.16
N LYS A 334 -10.01 26.27 -52.18
CA LYS A 334 -10.33 27.07 -50.98
C LYS A 334 -11.12 26.27 -49.95
N GLU A 335 -12.12 25.48 -50.36
CA GLU A 335 -12.91 24.59 -49.47
C GLU A 335 -12.06 23.47 -48.84
N ALA A 336 -11.14 22.85 -49.59
CA ALA A 336 -10.27 21.81 -49.05
C ALA A 336 -9.22 22.37 -48.07
N GLN A 337 -8.74 23.59 -48.32
CA GLN A 337 -7.78 24.28 -47.46
C GLN A 337 -8.45 24.86 -46.20
N SER A 338 -9.68 25.36 -46.31
CA SER A 338 -10.51 25.77 -45.16
C SER A 338 -10.98 24.57 -44.34
N ALA A 339 -11.38 23.45 -44.95
CA ALA A 339 -11.73 22.22 -44.22
C ALA A 339 -10.55 21.65 -43.42
N LYS A 340 -9.33 21.73 -43.97
CA LYS A 340 -8.10 21.29 -43.28
C LYS A 340 -7.70 22.23 -42.13
N HIS A 341 -7.88 23.55 -42.31
CA HIS A 341 -7.67 24.54 -41.23
C HIS A 341 -8.73 24.44 -40.12
N ILE A 342 -10.00 24.18 -40.46
CA ILE A 342 -11.08 23.94 -39.49
C ILE A 342 -10.80 22.66 -38.69
N GLN A 343 -10.31 21.60 -39.35
CA GLN A 343 -9.85 20.39 -38.65
C GLN A 343 -8.71 20.68 -37.67
N GLU A 344 -7.64 21.35 -38.09
CA GLU A 344 -6.49 21.67 -37.23
C GLU A 344 -6.87 22.58 -36.03
N ALA A 345 -7.79 23.53 -36.22
CA ALA A 345 -8.34 24.37 -35.15
C ALA A 345 -9.20 23.57 -34.15
N LEU A 346 -10.06 22.67 -34.63
CA LEU A 346 -10.87 21.76 -33.80
C LEU A 346 -10.00 20.79 -32.98
N PHE A 347 -8.93 20.24 -33.56
CA PHE A 347 -7.99 19.36 -32.85
C PHE A 347 -7.27 20.12 -31.71
N SER A 348 -6.78 21.34 -31.96
CA SER A 348 -6.14 22.19 -30.94
C SER A 348 -7.06 22.48 -29.75
N VAL A 349 -8.34 22.82 -30.01
CA VAL A 349 -9.32 23.16 -28.96
C VAL A 349 -9.67 21.95 -28.09
N THR A 350 -9.71 20.75 -28.67
CA THR A 350 -10.02 19.50 -27.94
C THR A 350 -8.87 19.08 -27.01
N ASP A 351 -7.62 19.22 -27.46
CA ASP A 351 -6.42 18.93 -26.65
C ASP A 351 -6.33 19.86 -25.43
N TRP A 352 -6.63 21.15 -25.61
CA TRP A 352 -6.71 22.12 -24.51
C TRP A 352 -7.78 21.77 -23.49
N ARG A 353 -8.96 21.32 -23.95
CA ARG A 353 -10.04 20.86 -23.06
C ARG A 353 -9.58 19.68 -22.20
N GLU A 354 -8.99 18.66 -22.81
CA GLU A 354 -8.55 17.47 -22.08
C GLU A 354 -7.47 17.78 -21.04
N ALA A 355 -6.48 18.56 -21.43
CA ALA A 355 -5.37 18.93 -20.56
C ALA A 355 -5.82 19.81 -19.38
N ILE A 356 -6.74 20.77 -19.61
CA ILE A 356 -7.31 21.60 -18.54
C ILE A 356 -8.13 20.74 -17.58
N TYR A 357 -8.99 19.84 -18.06
CA TYR A 357 -9.77 18.96 -17.18
C TYR A 357 -8.89 18.05 -16.31
N ALA A 358 -7.85 17.44 -16.90
CA ALA A 358 -6.89 16.63 -16.13
C ALA A 358 -6.23 17.45 -15.01
N ARG A 359 -5.92 18.73 -15.28
CA ARG A 359 -5.37 19.64 -14.28
C ARG A 359 -6.38 20.17 -13.27
N ILE A 360 -7.66 20.32 -13.62
CA ILE A 360 -8.73 20.66 -12.67
C ILE A 360 -8.80 19.58 -11.59
N VAL A 361 -8.76 18.30 -11.96
CA VAL A 361 -8.76 17.18 -11.00
C VAL A 361 -7.54 17.27 -10.07
N ASP A 362 -6.34 17.47 -10.62
CA ASP A 362 -5.08 17.58 -9.84
C ASP A 362 -5.02 18.81 -8.91
N LYS A 363 -5.44 19.99 -9.40
CA LYS A 363 -5.28 21.27 -8.69
C LYS A 363 -6.48 21.72 -7.87
N VAL A 364 -7.68 21.37 -8.30
CA VAL A 364 -8.95 21.80 -7.70
C VAL A 364 -9.62 20.63 -6.97
N GLY A 365 -9.18 19.38 -7.17
CA GLY A 365 -9.54 18.18 -6.42
C GLY A 365 -9.50 18.35 -4.89
N GLN A 366 -10.56 17.98 -4.16
CA GLN A 366 -10.46 17.80 -2.71
C GLN A 366 -9.72 16.50 -2.43
N ARG A 367 -8.80 16.57 -1.46
CA ARG A 367 -8.22 15.42 -0.79
C ARG A 367 -8.90 15.09 0.55
N GLN A 368 -10.15 15.52 0.80
CA GLN A 368 -10.84 15.30 2.09
C GLN A 368 -12.10 14.44 1.95
N TYR A 369 -12.51 13.61 2.90
CA TYR A 369 -11.82 12.59 3.71
C TYR A 369 -12.97 11.69 4.21
N TRP A 370 -13.25 10.58 3.52
CA TRP A 370 -14.10 9.52 4.11
C TRP A 370 -13.51 8.99 5.42
N GLU A 371 -12.22 9.25 5.68
CA GLU A 371 -11.53 8.95 6.93
C GLU A 371 -12.11 9.73 8.13
N ASP A 372 -12.60 10.96 7.93
CA ASP A 372 -13.21 11.74 9.01
C ASP A 372 -14.57 11.13 9.42
N TRP A 373 -15.38 10.76 8.44
CA TRP A 373 -16.61 10.00 8.65
C TRP A 373 -16.37 8.63 9.27
N ALA A 374 -15.27 7.98 8.90
CA ALA A 374 -14.94 6.65 9.39
C ALA A 374 -14.72 6.62 10.92
N ARG A 375 -14.14 7.67 11.51
CA ARG A 375 -13.97 7.77 12.96
C ARG A 375 -15.32 7.87 13.69
N ASP A 376 -16.21 8.71 13.17
CA ASP A 376 -17.55 8.88 13.72
C ASP A 376 -18.36 7.59 13.59
N ILE A 377 -18.22 6.87 12.47
CA ILE A 377 -18.96 5.63 12.21
C ILE A 377 -18.40 4.45 13.01
N ALA A 378 -17.08 4.41 13.30
CA ALA A 378 -16.52 3.45 14.24
C ALA A 378 -17.20 3.54 15.63
N GLN A 379 -17.44 4.77 16.11
CA GLN A 379 -18.17 4.97 17.37
C GLN A 379 -19.63 4.52 17.29
N ILE A 380 -20.27 4.70 16.13
CA ILE A 380 -21.65 4.24 15.90
C ILE A 380 -21.71 2.70 15.88
N ALA A 381 -20.76 2.04 15.21
CA ALA A 381 -20.63 0.59 15.22
C ALA A 381 -20.43 0.05 16.65
N ASP A 382 -19.54 0.65 17.44
CA ASP A 382 -19.32 0.28 18.86
C ASP A 382 -20.60 0.43 19.71
N ARG A 383 -21.43 1.44 19.44
CA ARG A 383 -22.74 1.61 20.10
C ARG A 383 -23.72 0.52 19.68
N HIS A 384 -23.81 0.18 18.39
CA HIS A 384 -24.64 -0.93 17.93
C HIS A 384 -24.21 -2.26 18.57
N VAL A 385 -22.90 -2.54 18.63
CA VAL A 385 -22.35 -3.71 19.35
C VAL A 385 -22.81 -3.70 20.81
N THR A 386 -22.74 -2.55 21.49
CA THR A 386 -23.18 -2.40 22.88
C THR A 386 -24.68 -2.66 23.05
N ARG A 387 -25.51 -2.16 22.13
CA ARG A 387 -26.97 -2.38 22.14
C ARG A 387 -27.35 -3.83 21.86
N ILE A 388 -26.70 -4.47 20.89
CA ILE A 388 -26.91 -5.90 20.60
C ILE A 388 -26.58 -6.71 21.85
N LYS A 389 -25.43 -6.45 22.50
CA LYS A 389 -25.07 -7.13 23.77
C LYS A 389 -26.12 -6.90 24.88
N ALA A 390 -26.70 -5.70 24.95
CA ALA A 390 -27.78 -5.42 25.90
C ALA A 390 -29.07 -6.18 25.55
N ALA A 391 -29.46 -6.24 24.27
CA ALA A 391 -30.63 -6.99 23.80
C ALA A 391 -30.50 -8.50 24.07
N LEU A 392 -29.28 -9.06 23.94
CA LEU A 392 -28.97 -10.46 24.22
C LEU A 392 -29.06 -10.86 25.71
N THR A 393 -29.33 -9.91 26.62
CA THR A 393 -29.67 -10.22 28.02
C THR A 393 -31.09 -10.80 28.17
N LEU A 394 -31.95 -10.59 27.18
CA LEU A 394 -33.32 -11.13 27.16
C LEU A 394 -33.29 -12.60 26.68
N PRO A 395 -33.89 -13.55 27.43
CA PRO A 395 -33.81 -14.99 27.11
C PRO A 395 -34.32 -15.37 25.72
N GLU A 396 -35.40 -14.74 25.26
CA GLU A 396 -36.02 -15.04 23.96
C GLU A 396 -35.12 -14.63 22.79
N LYS A 397 -34.54 -13.42 22.87
CA LYS A 397 -33.57 -12.91 21.88
C LYS A 397 -32.26 -13.70 21.91
N ARG A 398 -31.83 -14.14 23.10
CA ARG A 398 -30.66 -15.00 23.28
C ARG A 398 -30.83 -16.31 22.52
N SER A 399 -31.98 -16.97 22.63
CA SER A 399 -32.24 -18.24 21.94
C SER A 399 -32.16 -18.10 20.42
N ALA A 400 -32.80 -17.07 19.85
CA ALA A 400 -32.74 -16.82 18.40
C ALA A 400 -31.31 -16.49 17.92
N PHE A 401 -30.55 -15.73 18.72
CA PHE A 401 -29.16 -15.42 18.41
C PHE A 401 -28.24 -16.65 18.51
N GLU A 402 -28.47 -17.56 19.46
CA GLU A 402 -27.70 -18.79 19.59
C GLU A 402 -27.92 -19.74 18.40
N GLU A 403 -29.13 -19.78 17.86
CA GLU A 403 -29.45 -20.49 16.61
C GLU A 403 -28.73 -19.85 15.42
N PHE A 404 -28.82 -18.53 15.26
CA PHE A 404 -28.10 -17.78 14.24
C PHE A 404 -26.58 -17.98 14.32
N LEU A 405 -25.99 -17.93 15.52
CA LEU A 405 -24.57 -18.20 15.74
C LEU A 405 -24.20 -19.65 15.41
N GLY A 406 -25.09 -20.60 15.74
CA GLY A 406 -24.95 -22.00 15.35
C GLY A 406 -24.86 -22.17 13.83
N GLU A 407 -25.73 -21.51 13.08
CA GLU A 407 -25.72 -21.55 11.62
C GLU A 407 -24.51 -20.85 10.99
N LEU A 408 -24.07 -19.72 11.53
CA LEU A 408 -22.84 -19.06 11.11
C LEU A 408 -21.61 -19.97 11.31
N ARG A 409 -21.55 -20.69 12.43
CA ARG A 409 -20.46 -21.63 12.71
C ARG A 409 -20.37 -22.78 11.72
N VAL A 410 -21.51 -23.19 11.17
CA VAL A 410 -21.53 -24.25 10.17
C VAL A 410 -21.26 -23.71 8.77
N ASN A 411 -21.85 -22.58 8.39
CA ASN A 411 -21.67 -21.99 7.06
C ASN A 411 -20.25 -21.44 6.85
N ILE A 412 -19.72 -20.76 7.87
CA ILE A 412 -18.40 -20.12 7.85
C ILE A 412 -17.39 -21.06 8.50
N ASN A 413 -17.23 -21.02 9.83
CA ASN A 413 -16.34 -21.96 10.52
C ASN A 413 -16.67 -22.12 12.02
N PRO A 414 -16.26 -23.24 12.66
CA PRO A 414 -16.51 -23.49 14.08
C PRO A 414 -15.87 -22.48 15.04
N GLY A 415 -14.89 -21.69 14.56
CA GLY A 415 -14.18 -20.69 15.33
C GLY A 415 -14.96 -19.39 15.53
N VAL A 416 -16.05 -19.16 14.77
CA VAL A 416 -16.91 -17.97 14.91
C VAL A 416 -17.47 -17.91 16.34
N ASN A 417 -17.08 -16.88 17.07
CA ASN A 417 -17.53 -16.62 18.43
C ASN A 417 -18.67 -15.58 18.46
N GLU A 418 -19.24 -15.37 19.64
CA GLU A 418 -20.35 -14.41 19.83
C GLU A 418 -19.95 -12.97 19.45
N SER A 419 -18.72 -12.55 19.74
CA SER A 419 -18.24 -11.23 19.33
C SER A 419 -18.16 -11.10 17.81
N ASP A 420 -17.68 -12.14 17.12
CA ASP A 420 -17.56 -12.13 15.66
C ASP A 420 -18.94 -11.99 14.99
N ALA A 421 -19.94 -12.72 15.49
CA ALA A 421 -21.31 -12.64 14.97
C ALA A 421 -21.96 -11.28 15.22
N ILE A 422 -21.72 -10.66 16.39
CA ILE A 422 -22.17 -9.30 16.68
C ILE A 422 -21.47 -8.28 15.76
N ASP A 423 -20.17 -8.45 15.52
CA ASP A 423 -19.41 -7.58 14.62
C ASP A 423 -19.90 -7.72 13.17
N MET A 424 -20.31 -8.93 12.73
CA MET A 424 -20.94 -9.14 11.41
C MET A 424 -22.29 -8.42 11.29
N LEU A 425 -23.12 -8.45 12.33
CA LEU A 425 -24.40 -7.72 12.35
C LEU A 425 -24.17 -6.19 12.32
N ALA A 426 -23.21 -5.69 13.12
CA ALA A 426 -22.84 -4.27 13.11
C ALA A 426 -22.29 -3.84 11.73
N GLN A 427 -21.49 -4.69 11.09
CA GLN A 427 -21.03 -4.48 9.71
C GLN A 427 -22.19 -4.40 8.73
N HIS A 428 -23.18 -5.28 8.86
CA HIS A 428 -24.36 -5.26 7.99
C HIS A 428 -25.13 -3.93 8.11
N ILE A 429 -25.34 -3.42 9.34
CA ILE A 429 -26.01 -2.13 9.59
C ILE A 429 -25.30 -0.98 8.85
N VAL A 430 -23.97 -0.94 8.89
CA VAL A 430 -23.17 0.13 8.27
C VAL A 430 -23.08 -0.03 6.76
N THR A 431 -22.98 -1.26 6.25
CA THR A 431 -22.68 -1.54 4.84
C THR A 431 -23.91 -1.54 3.95
N LYS A 432 -25.05 -2.07 4.44
CA LYS A 432 -26.27 -2.19 3.63
C LYS A 432 -26.71 -0.85 3.01
N PRO A 433 -26.81 0.27 3.76
CA PRO A 433 -27.26 1.53 3.16
C PRO A 433 -26.25 2.13 2.17
N VAL A 434 -24.96 1.82 2.33
CA VAL A 434 -23.91 2.20 1.38
C VAL A 434 -24.11 1.46 0.06
N PHE A 435 -24.40 0.15 0.10
CA PHE A 435 -24.69 -0.62 -1.12
C PHE A 435 -26.02 -0.20 -1.76
N ASP A 436 -27.07 0.04 -0.96
CA ASP A 436 -28.34 0.56 -1.47
C ASP A 436 -28.17 1.95 -2.13
N ALA A 437 -27.26 2.79 -1.60
CA ALA A 437 -26.90 4.08 -2.17
C ALA A 437 -26.09 3.96 -3.48
N LEU A 438 -25.12 3.04 -3.54
CA LEU A 438 -24.29 2.81 -4.72
C LEU A 438 -25.07 2.16 -5.88
N PHE A 439 -26.10 1.36 -5.57
CA PHE A 439 -26.77 0.48 -6.52
C PHE A 439 -28.30 0.60 -6.46
N LYS A 440 -28.80 1.84 -6.51
CA LYS A 440 -30.23 2.16 -6.45
C LYS A 440 -31.10 1.38 -7.45
N ASP A 441 -30.55 1.05 -8.62
CA ASP A 441 -31.29 0.39 -9.70
C ASP A 441 -31.38 -1.15 -9.54
N TYR A 442 -30.66 -1.75 -8.59
CA TYR A 442 -30.40 -3.21 -8.59
C TYR A 442 -31.05 -4.00 -7.45
N GLY A 443 -31.81 -3.39 -6.54
CA GLY A 443 -32.57 -4.13 -5.51
C GLY A 443 -31.77 -5.20 -4.73
N PHE A 444 -30.47 -5.01 -4.55
CA PHE A 444 -29.53 -6.04 -4.09
C PHE A 444 -29.93 -6.63 -2.73
N ALA A 445 -30.16 -5.76 -1.74
CA ALA A 445 -30.49 -6.16 -0.38
C ALA A 445 -31.82 -6.94 -0.31
N GLU A 446 -32.72 -6.72 -1.26
CA GLU A 446 -34.02 -7.39 -1.35
C GLU A 446 -33.95 -8.79 -1.95
N HIS A 447 -32.84 -9.16 -2.60
CA HIS A 447 -32.70 -10.45 -3.28
C HIS A 447 -31.60 -11.33 -2.68
N ASN A 448 -30.57 -10.74 -2.06
CA ASN A 448 -29.44 -11.48 -1.52
C ASN A 448 -29.83 -12.32 -0.27
N PRO A 449 -29.60 -13.64 -0.25
CA PRO A 449 -30.03 -14.51 0.84
C PRO A 449 -29.35 -14.21 2.18
N VAL A 450 -28.07 -13.81 2.16
CA VAL A 450 -27.32 -13.44 3.37
C VAL A 450 -27.84 -12.12 3.93
N SER A 451 -28.07 -11.12 3.08
CA SER A 451 -28.64 -9.83 3.50
C SER A 451 -29.99 -10.01 4.17
N LYS A 452 -30.87 -10.87 3.62
CA LYS A 452 -32.16 -11.21 4.24
C LYS A 452 -32.01 -11.85 5.61
N ALA A 453 -31.08 -12.80 5.76
CA ALA A 453 -30.85 -13.48 7.03
C ALA A 453 -30.33 -12.52 8.11
N MET A 454 -29.37 -11.66 7.76
CA MET A 454 -28.84 -10.65 8.67
C MET A 454 -29.92 -9.65 9.10
N GLN A 455 -30.74 -9.17 8.16
CA GLN A 455 -31.84 -8.26 8.46
C GLN A 455 -32.87 -8.90 9.39
N ARG A 456 -33.28 -10.16 9.15
CA ARG A 456 -34.20 -10.88 10.04
C ARG A 456 -33.68 -10.97 11.48
N MET A 457 -32.38 -11.24 11.66
CA MET A 457 -31.78 -11.29 13.00
C MET A 457 -31.79 -9.90 13.66
N LEU A 458 -31.53 -8.83 12.90
CA LEU A 458 -31.63 -7.46 13.41
C LEU A 458 -33.07 -7.09 13.81
N ASP A 459 -34.06 -7.47 13.02
CA ASP A 459 -35.48 -7.22 13.29
C ASP A 459 -35.94 -7.93 14.58
N ILE A 460 -35.39 -9.11 14.89
CA ILE A 460 -35.64 -9.83 16.17
C ILE A 460 -34.95 -9.12 17.35
N LEU A 461 -33.78 -8.53 17.12
CA LEU A 461 -33.01 -7.86 18.16
C LEU A 461 -33.56 -6.48 18.51
N ASP A 462 -34.22 -5.80 17.57
CA ASP A 462 -34.71 -4.43 17.74
C ASP A 462 -36.10 -4.39 18.40
N ASP A 463 -36.23 -3.70 19.55
CA ASP A 463 -37.55 -3.39 20.14
C ASP A 463 -37.84 -1.88 20.19
N GLN A 464 -36.84 -0.99 20.34
CA GLN A 464 -37.00 0.47 20.28
C GLN A 464 -35.65 1.18 20.03
N GLY A 465 -35.48 1.82 18.86
CA GLY A 465 -34.64 3.03 18.75
C GLY A 465 -33.34 2.96 17.95
N LEU A 466 -33.23 2.16 16.88
CA LEU A 466 -32.15 2.31 15.90
C LEU A 466 -32.22 3.62 15.08
N ASP A 467 -33.38 4.29 15.02
CA ASP A 467 -33.61 5.45 14.15
C ASP A 467 -32.95 6.78 14.57
N ALA A 468 -32.59 6.95 15.85
CA ALA A 468 -32.10 8.24 16.35
C ALA A 468 -30.67 8.58 15.86
N GLU A 469 -29.87 7.57 15.48
CA GLU A 469 -28.48 7.73 15.03
C GLU A 469 -28.36 7.79 13.49
N SER A 470 -29.47 7.56 12.78
CA SER A 470 -29.55 7.55 11.32
C SER A 470 -29.25 8.90 10.67
N LYS A 471 -29.37 10.04 11.37
CA LYS A 471 -29.14 11.37 10.77
C LYS A 471 -27.71 11.62 10.32
N LYS A 472 -26.71 11.29 11.15
CA LYS A 472 -25.29 11.42 10.77
C LYS A 472 -24.91 10.44 9.67
N LEU A 473 -25.42 9.21 9.76
CA LEU A 473 -25.22 8.18 8.73
C LEU A 473 -25.87 8.57 7.40
N GLU A 474 -27.03 9.22 7.43
CA GLU A 474 -27.72 9.67 6.22
C GLU A 474 -26.92 10.73 5.47
N GLU A 475 -26.27 11.68 6.16
CA GLU A 475 -25.38 12.66 5.49
C GLU A 475 -24.21 11.97 4.77
N PHE A 476 -23.61 10.95 5.40
CA PHE A 476 -22.60 10.11 4.76
C PHE A 476 -23.17 9.35 3.55
N TYR A 477 -24.33 8.70 3.69
CA TYR A 477 -24.97 7.96 2.59
C TYR A 477 -25.34 8.88 1.44
N GLN A 478 -25.80 10.10 1.71
CA GLN A 478 -26.02 11.12 0.69
C GLN A 478 -24.71 11.49 -0.02
N SER A 479 -23.60 11.60 0.69
CA SER A 479 -22.28 11.84 0.06
C SER A 479 -21.88 10.71 -0.90
N VAL A 480 -22.16 9.45 -0.54
CA VAL A 480 -21.91 8.29 -1.40
C VAL A 480 -22.85 8.30 -2.61
N ARG A 481 -24.14 8.61 -2.41
CA ARG A 481 -25.14 8.75 -3.49
C ARG A 481 -24.70 9.80 -4.50
N VAL A 482 -24.36 11.00 -4.05
CA VAL A 482 -23.90 12.10 -4.92
C VAL A 482 -22.64 11.72 -5.70
N ARG A 483 -21.76 10.92 -5.10
CA ARG A 483 -20.54 10.47 -5.77
C ARG A 483 -20.80 9.37 -6.81
N ALA A 484 -21.78 8.51 -6.58
CA ALA A 484 -22.17 7.43 -7.48
C ALA A 484 -23.12 7.90 -8.59
N GLU A 485 -23.91 8.94 -8.31
CA GLU A 485 -24.88 9.53 -9.23
C GLU A 485 -24.16 10.15 -10.44
N GLY A 486 -24.62 9.78 -11.64
CA GLY A 486 -24.02 10.24 -12.89
C GLY A 486 -22.77 9.49 -13.33
N ILE A 487 -22.33 8.44 -12.63
CA ILE A 487 -21.26 7.56 -13.14
C ILE A 487 -21.76 6.71 -14.29
N ASP A 488 -21.16 6.92 -15.47
CA ASP A 488 -21.58 6.34 -16.75
C ASP A 488 -20.93 4.99 -17.09
N ASN A 489 -20.02 4.47 -16.26
CA ASN A 489 -19.27 3.24 -16.52
C ASN A 489 -18.91 2.43 -15.25
N HIS A 490 -18.67 1.13 -15.42
CA HIS A 490 -18.33 0.21 -14.32
C HIS A 490 -16.98 0.52 -13.65
N GLU A 491 -15.94 0.90 -14.42
CA GLU A 491 -14.61 1.19 -13.88
C GLU A 491 -14.64 2.35 -12.88
N GLY A 492 -15.42 3.39 -13.16
CA GLY A 492 -15.69 4.51 -12.27
C GLY A 492 -16.38 4.08 -10.98
N ARG A 493 -17.42 3.24 -11.07
CA ARG A 493 -18.12 2.71 -9.89
C ARG A 493 -17.19 1.83 -9.04
N GLN A 494 -16.38 1.00 -9.68
CA GLN A 494 -15.39 0.16 -9.00
C GLN A 494 -14.32 1.01 -8.29
N ARG A 495 -13.85 2.11 -8.90
CA ARG A 495 -12.94 3.05 -8.23
C ARG A 495 -13.55 3.65 -6.97
N VAL A 496 -14.83 4.03 -7.00
CA VAL A 496 -15.55 4.52 -5.81
C VAL A 496 -15.59 3.45 -4.71
N ILE A 497 -15.84 2.19 -5.06
CA ILE A 497 -15.84 1.06 -4.09
C ILE A 497 -14.44 0.82 -3.52
N VAL A 498 -13.40 0.83 -4.35
CA VAL A 498 -12.00 0.68 -3.91
C VAL A 498 -11.65 1.78 -2.93
N GLU A 499 -12.00 3.02 -3.23
CA GLU A 499 -11.76 4.14 -2.33
C GLU A 499 -12.59 4.06 -1.04
N LEU A 500 -13.83 3.56 -1.09
CA LEU A 500 -14.66 3.34 0.10
C LEU A 500 -13.99 2.27 0.97
N TYR A 501 -13.46 1.23 0.35
CA TYR A 501 -12.71 0.21 1.06
C TYR A 501 -11.47 0.78 1.75
N ASP A 502 -10.60 1.44 0.99
CA ASP A 502 -9.29 1.90 1.48
C ASP A 502 -9.40 3.04 2.50
N LYS A 503 -10.32 3.98 2.30
CA LYS A 503 -10.43 5.20 3.12
C LYS A 503 -11.48 5.05 4.22
N PHE A 504 -12.60 4.39 3.95
CA PHE A 504 -13.72 4.27 4.88
C PHE A 504 -13.69 2.98 5.69
N PHE A 505 -13.82 1.80 5.06
CA PHE A 505 -13.97 0.54 5.79
C PHE A 505 -12.74 0.18 6.62
N LYS A 506 -11.53 0.44 6.08
CA LYS A 506 -10.27 0.22 6.80
C LYS A 506 -10.16 1.03 8.08
N THR A 507 -10.70 2.24 8.08
CA THR A 507 -10.63 3.17 9.22
C THR A 507 -11.80 2.97 10.19
N ALA A 508 -13.00 2.68 9.68
CA ALA A 508 -14.21 2.50 10.48
C ALA A 508 -14.24 1.16 11.22
N LEU A 509 -13.65 0.13 10.63
CA LEU A 509 -13.66 -1.25 11.13
C LEU A 509 -12.25 -1.84 11.10
N PRO A 510 -11.28 -1.29 11.86
CA PRO A 510 -9.86 -1.64 11.73
C PRO A 510 -9.57 -3.10 12.12
N LYS A 511 -10.22 -3.61 13.18
CA LYS A 511 -10.11 -5.02 13.58
C LYS A 511 -10.53 -5.96 12.45
N THR A 512 -11.64 -5.64 11.81
CA THR A 512 -12.13 -6.39 10.66
C THR A 512 -11.14 -6.24 9.53
N ALA A 513 -10.80 -5.02 9.09
CA ALA A 513 -9.89 -4.78 7.97
C ALA A 513 -8.53 -5.49 8.08
N ASP A 514 -7.93 -5.51 9.28
CA ASP A 514 -6.68 -6.24 9.57
C ASP A 514 -6.85 -7.76 9.44
N ALA A 515 -8.03 -8.29 9.79
CA ALA A 515 -8.40 -9.71 9.61
C ALA A 515 -8.84 -10.05 8.17
N LEU A 516 -9.43 -9.10 7.43
CA LEU A 516 -10.02 -9.34 6.10
C LEU A 516 -8.99 -9.37 4.98
N GLY A 517 -7.91 -8.59 5.07
CA GLY A 517 -6.80 -8.60 4.11
C GLY A 517 -7.23 -8.59 2.64
N ILE A 518 -8.30 -7.88 2.27
CA ILE A 518 -8.87 -7.92 0.91
C ILE A 518 -7.86 -7.28 -0.06
N VAL A 519 -7.40 -8.08 -1.02
CA VAL A 519 -6.42 -7.66 -2.04
C VAL A 519 -7.13 -7.53 -3.38
N TYR A 520 -7.10 -6.33 -3.96
CA TYR A 520 -7.50 -6.14 -5.35
C TYR A 520 -6.45 -6.72 -6.30
N THR A 521 -6.85 -7.73 -7.07
CA THR A 521 -5.95 -8.37 -8.03
C THR A 521 -5.86 -7.51 -9.29
N PRO A 522 -4.64 -7.16 -9.77
CA PRO A 522 -4.48 -6.38 -11.00
C PRO A 522 -5.14 -7.05 -12.20
N VAL A 523 -5.85 -6.28 -13.02
CA VAL A 523 -6.64 -6.79 -14.15
C VAL A 523 -5.76 -7.54 -15.14
N GLU A 524 -4.53 -7.08 -15.39
CA GLU A 524 -3.60 -7.72 -16.31
C GLU A 524 -3.21 -9.14 -15.88
N VAL A 525 -3.17 -9.39 -14.56
CA VAL A 525 -2.90 -10.73 -14.00
C VAL A 525 -4.13 -11.62 -14.16
N VAL A 526 -5.32 -11.10 -13.85
CA VAL A 526 -6.60 -11.81 -13.98
C VAL A 526 -6.84 -12.20 -15.43
N ASP A 527 -6.72 -11.25 -16.36
CA ASP A 527 -6.92 -11.48 -17.78
C ASP A 527 -5.89 -12.47 -18.33
N PHE A 528 -4.62 -12.42 -17.90
CA PHE A 528 -3.63 -13.42 -18.29
C PHE A 528 -4.02 -14.83 -17.84
N ILE A 529 -4.52 -14.99 -16.60
CA ILE A 529 -4.99 -16.29 -16.09
C ILE A 529 -6.18 -16.81 -16.88
N ILE A 530 -7.19 -15.96 -17.14
CA ILE A 530 -8.38 -16.35 -17.91
C ILE A 530 -7.98 -16.78 -19.33
N ARG A 531 -7.17 -15.96 -20.03
CA ARG A 531 -6.64 -16.31 -21.36
C ARG A 531 -5.84 -17.61 -21.34
N SER A 532 -4.99 -17.81 -20.33
CA SER A 532 -4.16 -19.01 -20.21
C SER A 532 -4.99 -20.25 -19.92
N THR A 533 -6.07 -20.12 -19.14
CA THR A 533 -7.00 -21.20 -18.85
C THR A 533 -7.76 -21.62 -20.10
N GLU A 534 -8.28 -20.65 -20.87
CA GLU A 534 -8.90 -20.91 -22.18
C GLU A 534 -7.94 -21.66 -23.12
N GLN A 535 -6.69 -21.21 -23.21
CA GLN A 535 -5.68 -21.83 -24.06
C GLN A 535 -5.29 -23.24 -23.59
N ALA A 536 -5.18 -23.45 -22.28
CA ALA A 536 -4.92 -24.77 -21.70
C ALA A 536 -6.09 -25.73 -21.97
N LEU A 537 -7.34 -25.27 -21.81
CA LEU A 537 -8.52 -26.09 -22.09
C LEU A 537 -8.58 -26.52 -23.56
N ASN A 538 -8.35 -25.58 -24.48
CA ASN A 538 -8.35 -25.86 -25.91
C ASN A 538 -7.22 -26.82 -26.29
N LYS A 539 -5.99 -26.59 -25.79
CA LYS A 539 -4.82 -27.42 -26.11
C LYS A 539 -4.94 -28.85 -25.57
N HIS A 540 -5.41 -29.02 -24.34
CA HIS A 540 -5.35 -30.31 -23.63
C HIS A 540 -6.64 -31.12 -23.69
N PHE A 541 -7.79 -30.46 -23.75
CA PHE A 541 -9.10 -31.13 -23.71
C PHE A 541 -9.96 -30.83 -24.95
N GLY A 542 -9.53 -29.92 -25.84
CA GLY A 542 -10.33 -29.50 -26.99
C GLY A 542 -11.64 -28.82 -26.59
N ARG A 543 -11.68 -28.18 -25.42
CA ARG A 543 -12.85 -27.47 -24.87
C ARG A 543 -12.55 -25.97 -24.66
N SER A 544 -13.59 -25.17 -24.63
CA SER A 544 -13.57 -23.75 -24.28
C SER A 544 -14.22 -23.49 -22.91
N LEU A 545 -13.89 -22.37 -22.27
CA LEU A 545 -14.59 -21.86 -21.08
C LEU A 545 -16.09 -21.66 -21.34
N SER A 546 -16.53 -21.47 -22.59
CA SER A 546 -17.94 -21.36 -22.97
C SER A 546 -18.68 -22.70 -22.99
N ASP A 547 -17.99 -23.82 -23.18
CA ASP A 547 -18.64 -25.10 -23.50
C ASP A 547 -19.44 -25.67 -22.33
N GLU A 548 -20.47 -26.45 -22.66
CA GLU A 548 -21.34 -27.09 -21.67
C GLU A 548 -20.62 -28.11 -20.79
N GLY A 549 -20.93 -28.09 -19.49
CA GLY A 549 -20.29 -28.96 -18.51
C GLY A 549 -18.92 -28.46 -18.01
N VAL A 550 -18.38 -27.38 -18.57
CA VAL A 550 -17.18 -26.72 -18.03
C VAL A 550 -17.57 -25.87 -16.82
N GLN A 551 -17.56 -26.51 -15.64
CA GLN A 551 -17.86 -25.89 -14.34
C GLN A 551 -16.64 -25.14 -13.80
N ILE A 552 -16.80 -23.83 -13.60
CA ILE A 552 -15.75 -22.88 -13.20
C ILE A 552 -16.01 -22.41 -11.76
N ILE A 553 -15.00 -22.49 -10.90
CA ILE A 553 -15.09 -21.95 -9.54
C ILE A 553 -13.94 -20.99 -9.22
N ASP A 554 -14.29 -19.86 -8.60
CA ASP A 554 -13.36 -19.06 -7.80
C ASP A 554 -13.61 -19.31 -6.30
N PRO A 555 -12.78 -20.12 -5.63
CA PRO A 555 -12.97 -20.46 -4.23
C PRO A 555 -12.64 -19.33 -3.25
N PHE A 556 -12.05 -18.23 -3.72
CA PHE A 556 -11.60 -17.08 -2.92
C PHE A 556 -11.85 -15.78 -3.69
N VAL A 557 -13.13 -15.53 -3.99
CA VAL A 557 -13.54 -14.56 -5.02
C VAL A 557 -13.16 -13.11 -4.69
N GLY A 558 -12.95 -12.78 -3.41
CA GLY A 558 -12.63 -11.44 -2.96
C GLY A 558 -13.72 -10.47 -3.39
N THR A 559 -13.37 -9.55 -4.30
CA THR A 559 -14.29 -8.53 -4.82
C THR A 559 -14.99 -8.90 -6.13
N GLY A 560 -14.92 -10.16 -6.56
CA GLY A 560 -15.59 -10.61 -7.80
C GLY A 560 -14.76 -10.49 -9.06
N THR A 561 -13.47 -10.13 -8.96
CA THR A 561 -12.69 -9.70 -10.13
C THR A 561 -12.55 -10.80 -11.20
N PHE A 562 -12.26 -12.05 -10.82
CA PHE A 562 -12.12 -13.15 -11.79
C PHE A 562 -13.43 -13.46 -12.52
N PRO A 563 -14.58 -13.69 -11.84
CA PRO A 563 -15.87 -13.86 -12.50
C PRO A 563 -16.26 -12.67 -13.40
N VAL A 564 -16.09 -11.43 -12.94
CA VAL A 564 -16.42 -10.22 -13.72
C VAL A 564 -15.60 -10.17 -15.00
N ARG A 565 -14.28 -10.33 -14.90
CA ARG A 565 -13.40 -10.31 -16.06
C ARG A 565 -13.64 -11.49 -16.99
N LEU A 566 -14.04 -12.65 -16.48
CA LEU A 566 -14.44 -13.79 -17.30
C LEU A 566 -15.69 -13.48 -18.13
N LEU A 567 -16.73 -12.92 -17.53
CA LEU A 567 -17.93 -12.49 -18.26
C LEU A 567 -17.61 -11.44 -19.33
N GLN A 568 -16.72 -10.49 -19.02
CA GLN A 568 -16.29 -9.42 -19.93
C GLN A 568 -15.21 -9.84 -20.95
N SER A 569 -14.63 -11.03 -20.82
CA SER A 569 -13.47 -11.45 -21.61
C SER A 569 -13.77 -11.70 -23.09
N GLY A 570 -15.04 -11.95 -23.43
CA GLY A 570 -15.45 -12.42 -24.75
C GLY A 570 -15.21 -13.91 -25.00
N PHE A 571 -14.69 -14.68 -24.04
CA PHE A 571 -14.55 -16.14 -24.17
C PHE A 571 -15.85 -16.91 -23.95
N ILE A 572 -16.79 -16.34 -23.18
CA ILE A 572 -18.15 -16.88 -23.06
C ILE A 572 -18.98 -16.34 -24.23
N LYS A 573 -19.52 -17.24 -25.05
CA LYS A 573 -20.37 -16.87 -26.17
C LYS A 573 -21.67 -16.22 -25.66
N PRO A 574 -22.21 -15.21 -26.36
CA PRO A 574 -23.45 -14.53 -25.93
C PRO A 574 -24.62 -15.49 -25.65
N GLU A 575 -24.78 -16.53 -26.46
CA GLU A 575 -25.83 -17.56 -26.31
C GLU A 575 -25.63 -18.46 -25.07
N ASP A 576 -24.40 -18.61 -24.60
CA ASP A 576 -24.05 -19.43 -23.43
C ASP A 576 -24.05 -18.62 -22.13
N LEU A 577 -24.03 -17.28 -22.22
CA LEU A 577 -23.82 -16.37 -21.10
C LEU A 577 -24.79 -16.62 -19.94
N LEU A 578 -26.08 -16.77 -20.23
CA LEU A 578 -27.09 -17.03 -19.20
C LEU A 578 -26.89 -18.39 -18.52
N ARG A 579 -26.56 -19.44 -19.28
CA ARG A 579 -26.32 -20.79 -18.75
C ARG A 579 -25.10 -20.79 -17.82
N LYS A 580 -24.00 -20.15 -18.27
CA LYS A 580 -22.78 -20.00 -17.49
C LYS A 580 -23.03 -19.26 -16.18
N TYR A 581 -23.65 -18.08 -16.27
CA TYR A 581 -23.98 -17.25 -15.11
C TYR A 581 -24.90 -17.95 -14.10
N ALA A 582 -25.94 -18.64 -14.58
CA ALA A 582 -26.95 -19.21 -13.69
C ALA A 582 -26.56 -20.56 -13.06
N SER A 583 -25.68 -21.35 -13.70
CA SER A 583 -25.49 -22.75 -13.32
C SER A 583 -24.07 -23.30 -13.36
N GLU A 584 -23.13 -22.66 -14.06
CA GLU A 584 -21.77 -23.20 -14.25
C GLU A 584 -20.63 -22.33 -13.73
N LEU A 585 -20.95 -21.13 -13.24
CA LEU A 585 -20.02 -20.21 -12.60
C LEU A 585 -20.28 -20.17 -11.09
N HIS A 586 -19.25 -20.46 -10.31
CA HIS A 586 -19.33 -20.59 -8.86
C HIS A 586 -18.31 -19.69 -8.17
N ALA A 587 -18.67 -19.13 -7.01
CA ALA A 587 -17.80 -18.26 -6.23
C ALA A 587 -18.00 -18.47 -4.73
N ASN A 588 -16.92 -18.49 -3.96
CA ASN A 588 -16.97 -18.53 -2.50
C ASN A 588 -16.22 -17.35 -1.90
N GLU A 589 -16.75 -16.83 -0.80
CA GLU A 589 -16.11 -15.81 0.01
C GLU A 589 -16.41 -16.05 1.49
N ILE A 590 -15.43 -15.84 2.37
CA ILE A 590 -15.60 -15.96 3.82
C ILE A 590 -15.96 -14.62 4.47
N VAL A 591 -15.58 -13.53 3.82
CA VAL A 591 -15.72 -12.16 4.33
C VAL A 591 -17.03 -11.52 3.86
N LEU A 592 -17.91 -11.16 4.80
CA LEU A 592 -19.24 -10.60 4.48
C LEU A 592 -19.19 -9.38 3.54
N LEU A 593 -18.29 -8.42 3.81
CA LEU A 593 -18.16 -7.23 2.98
C LEU A 593 -17.69 -7.56 1.55
N ALA A 594 -16.70 -8.43 1.42
CA ALA A 594 -16.17 -8.85 0.13
C ALA A 594 -17.23 -9.64 -0.66
N TYR A 595 -17.99 -10.49 0.03
CA TYR A 595 -19.13 -11.23 -0.53
C TYR A 595 -20.17 -10.28 -1.15
N TYR A 596 -20.56 -9.20 -0.45
CA TYR A 596 -21.49 -8.21 -1.01
C TYR A 596 -20.90 -7.48 -2.24
N ILE A 597 -19.64 -7.07 -2.18
CA ILE A 597 -18.97 -6.42 -3.32
C ILE A 597 -18.91 -7.37 -4.53
N ALA A 598 -18.53 -8.63 -4.31
CA ALA A 598 -18.44 -9.63 -5.36
C ALA A 598 -19.80 -9.93 -6.00
N ALA A 599 -20.84 -10.16 -5.19
CA ALA A 599 -22.18 -10.42 -5.69
C ALA A 599 -22.66 -9.29 -6.62
N VAL A 600 -22.58 -8.05 -6.14
CA VAL A 600 -23.05 -6.89 -6.91
C VAL A 600 -22.22 -6.66 -8.17
N ASN A 601 -20.89 -6.77 -8.10
CA ASN A 601 -20.05 -6.59 -9.29
C ASN A 601 -20.34 -7.65 -10.36
N ILE A 602 -20.56 -8.90 -9.96
CA ILE A 602 -20.88 -10.00 -10.88
C ILE A 602 -22.26 -9.79 -11.51
N GLU A 603 -23.26 -9.43 -10.70
CA GLU A 603 -24.62 -9.14 -11.15
C GLU A 603 -24.66 -7.95 -12.12
N ALA A 604 -23.96 -6.87 -11.81
CA ALA A 604 -23.86 -5.69 -12.66
C ALA A 604 -23.17 -5.99 -14.00
N ALA A 605 -22.06 -6.72 -13.97
CA ALA A 605 -21.34 -7.11 -15.19
C ALA A 605 -22.18 -8.01 -16.10
N PHE A 606 -22.96 -8.94 -15.52
CA PHE A 606 -23.90 -9.75 -16.29
C PHE A 606 -25.02 -8.91 -16.91
N HIS A 607 -25.63 -8.01 -16.13
CA HIS A 607 -26.75 -7.18 -16.60
C HIS A 607 -26.34 -6.25 -17.75
N GLU A 608 -25.13 -5.68 -17.68
CA GLU A 608 -24.56 -4.85 -18.77
C GLU A 608 -24.40 -5.64 -20.08
N LEU A 609 -24.01 -6.91 -20.00
CA LEU A 609 -23.77 -7.77 -21.17
C LEU A 609 -25.04 -8.42 -21.73
N ALA A 610 -25.95 -8.87 -20.86
CA ALA A 610 -27.15 -9.61 -21.26
C ALA A 610 -28.33 -8.71 -21.61
N GLY A 611 -28.42 -7.52 -20.99
CA GLY A 611 -29.61 -6.67 -21.03
C GLY A 611 -30.84 -7.32 -20.36
N GLY A 612 -31.97 -6.59 -20.33
CA GLY A 612 -33.24 -7.08 -19.78
C GLY A 612 -33.39 -6.86 -18.27
N ASP A 613 -34.23 -7.65 -17.61
CA ASP A 613 -34.50 -7.50 -16.16
C ASP A 613 -33.33 -7.97 -15.29
N TYR A 614 -33.18 -7.36 -14.11
CA TYR A 614 -32.20 -7.74 -13.11
C TYR A 614 -32.35 -9.22 -12.69
N ARG A 615 -31.21 -9.93 -12.55
CA ARG A 615 -31.16 -11.32 -12.08
C ARG A 615 -30.03 -11.51 -11.06
N PRO A 616 -30.34 -12.00 -9.84
CA PRO A 616 -29.31 -12.23 -8.83
C PRO A 616 -28.35 -13.35 -9.24
N PHE A 617 -27.10 -13.27 -8.79
CA PHE A 617 -26.11 -14.31 -9.04
C PHE A 617 -26.28 -15.44 -8.04
N GLU A 618 -26.72 -16.61 -8.51
CA GLU A 618 -26.95 -17.79 -7.65
C GLU A 618 -25.67 -18.60 -7.36
N GLY A 619 -24.59 -18.35 -8.09
CA GLY A 619 -23.32 -19.09 -7.96
C GLY A 619 -22.45 -18.66 -6.79
N ILE A 620 -22.74 -17.53 -6.12
CA ILE A 620 -21.96 -17.04 -4.98
C ILE A 620 -22.47 -17.58 -3.64
N VAL A 621 -21.53 -17.97 -2.77
CA VAL A 621 -21.78 -18.54 -1.43
C VAL A 621 -20.90 -17.84 -0.38
N LEU A 622 -21.50 -17.47 0.75
CA LEU A 622 -20.76 -17.03 1.94
C LEU A 622 -20.33 -18.26 2.75
N THR A 623 -19.06 -18.66 2.66
CA THR A 623 -18.53 -19.87 3.31
C THR A 623 -17.00 -19.86 3.42
N ASP A 624 -16.46 -20.63 4.37
CA ASP A 624 -15.05 -21.02 4.34
C ASP A 624 -14.89 -22.26 3.44
N THR A 625 -14.29 -22.06 2.26
CA THR A 625 -14.05 -23.13 1.28
C THR A 625 -13.33 -24.34 1.87
N PHE A 626 -12.39 -24.14 2.81
CA PHE A 626 -11.67 -25.24 3.44
C PHE A 626 -12.57 -26.00 4.41
N GLN A 627 -13.35 -25.28 5.23
CA GLN A 627 -14.29 -25.91 6.16
C GLN A 627 -15.41 -26.67 5.43
N LEU A 628 -15.88 -26.13 4.30
CA LEU A 628 -16.90 -26.76 3.46
C LEU A 628 -16.44 -28.14 2.93
N ALA A 629 -15.14 -28.35 2.76
CA ALA A 629 -14.57 -29.62 2.34
C ALA A 629 -14.46 -30.67 3.45
N GLU A 630 -14.57 -30.27 4.73
CA GLU A 630 -14.48 -31.19 5.87
C GLU A 630 -15.77 -32.02 6.09
N GLY A 631 -16.92 -31.68 5.48
CA GLY A 631 -18.13 -32.54 5.45
C GLY A 631 -19.49 -31.84 5.33
N ILE A 632 -20.51 -32.57 4.86
CA ILE A 632 -21.89 -32.09 4.54
C ILE A 632 -22.86 -32.18 5.72
N ALA A 633 -22.62 -33.12 6.65
CA ALA A 633 -23.60 -33.56 7.66
C ALA A 633 -24.08 -32.48 8.65
N LYS A 634 -23.54 -31.26 8.58
CA LYS A 634 -23.95 -30.13 9.43
C LYS A 634 -24.90 -29.13 8.73
N LEU A 635 -25.06 -29.19 7.40
CA LEU A 635 -25.87 -28.21 6.64
C LEU A 635 -27.37 -28.55 6.58
N ASP A 636 -27.81 -29.68 7.13
CA ASP A 636 -29.22 -30.10 7.15
C ASP A 636 -29.93 -29.56 8.41
N GLY A 637 -31.12 -28.96 8.25
CA GLY A 637 -31.91 -28.37 9.34
C GLY A 637 -31.55 -26.91 9.67
N MET A 638 -31.17 -26.11 8.66
CA MET A 638 -30.89 -24.68 8.80
C MET A 638 -32.04 -23.84 8.27
N ASP A 639 -32.65 -23.04 9.14
CA ASP A 639 -33.81 -22.22 8.81
C ASP A 639 -33.44 -20.73 8.64
N VAL A 640 -32.32 -20.26 9.22
CA VAL A 640 -31.93 -18.83 9.23
C VAL A 640 -31.15 -18.42 7.97
N LEU A 641 -30.22 -19.25 7.48
CA LEU A 641 -29.37 -19.05 6.30
C LEU A 641 -29.69 -20.04 5.16
N GLU A 642 -30.90 -20.62 5.15
CA GLU A 642 -31.35 -21.67 4.20
C GLU A 642 -30.90 -21.41 2.75
N GLY A 643 -31.20 -20.23 2.21
CA GLY A 643 -30.84 -19.89 0.82
C GLY A 643 -29.34 -19.87 0.51
N ASN A 644 -28.46 -19.59 1.48
CA ASN A 644 -27.01 -19.71 1.31
C ASN A 644 -26.57 -21.18 1.36
N SER A 645 -27.11 -21.94 2.32
CA SER A 645 -26.83 -23.35 2.51
C SER A 645 -27.24 -24.21 1.32
N GLU A 646 -28.36 -23.89 0.67
CA GLU A 646 -28.80 -24.54 -0.57
C GLU A 646 -27.83 -24.32 -1.73
N ARG A 647 -27.32 -23.10 -1.89
CA ARG A 647 -26.31 -22.78 -2.90
C ARG A 647 -25.02 -23.57 -2.65
N ALA A 648 -24.57 -23.65 -1.40
CA ALA A 648 -23.39 -24.43 -1.01
C ALA A 648 -23.55 -25.93 -1.34
N LYS A 649 -24.71 -26.53 -1.00
CA LYS A 649 -25.04 -27.93 -1.32
C LYS A 649 -25.07 -28.18 -2.83
N ARG A 650 -25.61 -27.24 -3.61
CA ARG A 650 -25.65 -27.31 -5.08
C ARG A 650 -24.24 -27.28 -5.67
N GLN A 651 -23.39 -26.37 -5.19
CA GLN A 651 -22.00 -26.23 -5.64
C GLN A 651 -21.15 -27.48 -5.34
N GLN A 652 -21.26 -28.08 -4.16
CA GLN A 652 -20.51 -29.27 -3.79
C GLN A 652 -20.79 -30.47 -4.71
N LYS A 653 -22.03 -30.60 -5.20
CA LYS A 653 -22.43 -31.67 -6.13
C LYS A 653 -21.90 -31.48 -7.54
N GLN A 654 -21.47 -30.27 -7.92
CA GLN A 654 -20.96 -30.00 -9.25
C GLN A 654 -19.59 -30.64 -9.49
N ASN A 655 -19.38 -31.11 -10.71
CA ASN A 655 -18.09 -31.63 -11.15
C ASN A 655 -17.21 -30.48 -11.66
N ILE A 656 -16.46 -29.84 -10.76
CA ILE A 656 -15.56 -28.72 -11.10
C ILE A 656 -14.46 -29.19 -12.04
N THR A 657 -14.28 -28.47 -13.15
CA THR A 657 -13.25 -28.73 -14.17
C THR A 657 -12.23 -27.59 -14.24
N VAL A 658 -12.59 -26.39 -13.77
CA VAL A 658 -11.73 -25.22 -13.77
C VAL A 658 -11.75 -24.56 -12.40
N VAL A 659 -10.57 -24.39 -11.81
CA VAL A 659 -10.39 -23.61 -10.58
C VAL A 659 -9.49 -22.43 -10.90
N ILE A 660 -9.99 -21.22 -10.68
CA ILE A 660 -9.24 -19.96 -10.88
C ILE A 660 -9.27 -19.12 -9.60
N GLY A 661 -8.35 -18.16 -9.46
CA GLY A 661 -8.45 -17.18 -8.37
C GLY A 661 -7.13 -16.69 -7.81
N ASN A 662 -7.23 -15.96 -6.69
CA ASN A 662 -6.11 -15.48 -5.89
C ASN A 662 -6.29 -15.93 -4.43
N PRO A 663 -5.78 -17.11 -4.03
CA PRO A 663 -5.97 -17.63 -2.68
C PRO A 663 -5.29 -16.76 -1.61
N PRO A 664 -5.75 -16.78 -0.35
CA PRO A 664 -5.17 -15.97 0.73
C PRO A 664 -3.75 -16.41 1.11
N TYR A 665 -2.89 -15.46 1.51
CA TYR A 665 -1.50 -15.72 1.92
C TYR A 665 -1.35 -15.54 3.44
N SER A 666 -1.41 -16.63 4.21
CA SER A 666 -1.22 -16.56 5.67
C SER A 666 -0.58 -17.83 6.20
N LYS A 667 0.60 -17.67 6.81
CA LYS A 667 1.32 -18.73 7.53
C LYS A 667 0.94 -18.81 9.01
N GLY A 668 0.10 -17.90 9.51
CA GLY A 668 -0.29 -17.75 10.92
C GLY A 668 0.00 -16.35 11.47
N GLN A 669 -0.31 -16.15 12.76
CA GLN A 669 -0.07 -14.89 13.48
C GLN A 669 1.42 -14.52 13.58
N GLU A 670 1.72 -13.22 13.68
CA GLU A 670 3.09 -12.72 13.87
C GLU A 670 3.55 -12.88 15.32
N ASN A 671 2.63 -12.67 16.28
CA ASN A 671 2.87 -12.74 17.71
C ASN A 671 1.77 -13.55 18.43
N GLN A 672 2.10 -14.21 19.54
CA GLN A 672 1.14 -14.88 20.41
C GLN A 672 0.16 -13.92 21.11
N ASN A 673 0.52 -12.64 21.25
CA ASN A 673 -0.39 -11.62 21.76
C ASN A 673 -1.50 -11.27 20.76
N ASP A 674 -1.34 -11.54 19.45
CA ASP A 674 -2.32 -11.20 18.40
C ASP A 674 -3.60 -12.05 18.50
N ASN A 675 -3.49 -13.26 19.06
CA ASN A 675 -4.58 -14.23 19.18
C ASN A 675 -5.31 -14.54 17.86
N ASN A 676 -4.57 -14.61 16.75
CA ASN A 676 -5.09 -14.78 15.39
C ASN A 676 -4.47 -16.01 14.70
N GLN A 677 -4.45 -17.16 15.39
CA GLN A 677 -3.92 -18.40 14.82
C GLN A 677 -4.80 -18.88 13.67
N ASN A 678 -4.18 -19.36 12.60
CA ASN A 678 -4.91 -19.99 11.51
C ASN A 678 -5.73 -21.18 12.03
N LEU A 679 -6.95 -21.33 11.50
CA LEU A 679 -7.77 -22.51 11.74
C LEU A 679 -7.07 -23.79 11.26
N LYS A 680 -7.42 -24.89 11.92
CA LYS A 680 -7.00 -26.24 11.55
C LYS A 680 -8.12 -26.92 10.77
N TYR A 681 -7.75 -27.56 9.67
CA TYR A 681 -8.68 -28.29 8.80
C TYR A 681 -8.17 -29.73 8.75
N GLU A 682 -8.72 -30.61 9.57
CA GLU A 682 -8.12 -31.93 9.86
C GLU A 682 -8.00 -32.82 8.61
N ALA A 683 -9.03 -32.86 7.76
CA ALA A 683 -8.98 -33.62 6.51
C ALA A 683 -7.98 -32.99 5.52
N LEU A 684 -8.07 -31.69 5.28
CA LEU A 684 -7.19 -30.99 4.33
C LEU A 684 -5.72 -31.00 4.78
N ASP A 685 -5.45 -30.69 6.05
CA ASP A 685 -4.11 -30.73 6.65
C ASP A 685 -3.58 -32.18 6.70
N GLY A 686 -4.48 -33.16 6.85
CA GLY A 686 -4.19 -34.59 6.69
C GLY A 686 -3.70 -34.93 5.28
N ARG A 687 -4.34 -34.39 4.24
CA ARG A 687 -3.92 -34.55 2.84
C ARG A 687 -2.55 -33.92 2.58
N ILE A 688 -2.29 -32.71 3.08
CA ILE A 688 -0.96 -32.07 3.03
C ILE A 688 0.09 -32.94 3.73
N LYS A 689 -0.25 -33.53 4.88
CA LYS A 689 0.65 -34.40 5.64
C LYS A 689 1.05 -35.65 4.83
N GLN A 690 0.09 -36.27 4.15
CA GLN A 690 0.27 -37.50 3.35
C GLN A 690 1.02 -37.26 2.04
N THR A 691 0.88 -36.07 1.46
CA THR A 691 1.48 -35.70 0.16
C THR A 691 2.76 -34.87 0.38
N TYR A 692 2.60 -33.55 0.53
CA TYR A 692 3.70 -32.59 0.54
C TYR A 692 4.64 -32.78 1.73
N ALA A 693 4.10 -32.95 2.93
CA ALA A 693 4.93 -33.05 4.13
C ALA A 693 5.67 -34.40 4.20
N ALA A 694 5.09 -35.48 3.68
CA ALA A 694 5.73 -36.80 3.67
C ALA A 694 7.00 -36.80 2.81
N LEU A 695 6.98 -36.11 1.67
CA LEU A 695 8.11 -36.03 0.74
C LEU A 695 9.13 -34.93 1.08
N SER A 696 8.78 -33.98 1.96
CA SER A 696 9.69 -32.90 2.35
C SER A 696 10.81 -33.36 3.28
N THR A 697 12.04 -32.95 2.95
CA THR A 697 13.26 -33.20 3.74
C THR A 697 13.45 -32.21 4.90
N ALA A 698 12.69 -31.11 4.94
CA ALA A 698 12.82 -30.09 5.96
C ALA A 698 12.37 -30.58 7.35
N THR A 699 13.09 -30.20 8.41
CA THR A 699 12.70 -30.55 9.79
C THR A 699 11.48 -29.75 10.26
N ASN A 700 11.40 -28.46 9.93
CA ASN A 700 10.25 -27.61 10.23
C ASN A 700 9.35 -27.51 9.00
N LYS A 701 8.16 -28.11 9.07
CA LYS A 701 7.21 -28.20 7.96
C LYS A 701 6.02 -27.26 8.09
N ASN A 702 6.04 -26.33 9.07
CA ASN A 702 4.90 -25.47 9.37
C ASN A 702 4.48 -24.59 8.18
N SER A 703 5.43 -24.17 7.32
CA SER A 703 5.09 -23.36 6.14
C SER A 703 4.28 -24.11 5.09
N LEU A 704 4.25 -25.44 5.10
CA LEU A 704 3.43 -26.23 4.18
C LEU A 704 1.92 -26.08 4.46
N TYR A 705 1.55 -25.54 5.61
CA TYR A 705 0.17 -25.30 6.03
C TYR A 705 -0.25 -23.83 5.86
N ASP A 706 0.51 -23.05 5.07
CA ASP A 706 0.09 -21.72 4.62
C ASP A 706 -1.20 -21.83 3.79
N SER A 707 -2.09 -20.86 3.93
CA SER A 707 -3.41 -20.87 3.29
C SER A 707 -3.35 -21.02 1.76
N TYR A 708 -2.33 -20.50 1.08
CA TYR A 708 -2.21 -20.68 -0.38
C TYR A 708 -1.80 -22.12 -0.76
N ILE A 709 -1.04 -22.82 0.09
CA ILE A 709 -0.70 -24.24 -0.15
C ILE A 709 -1.91 -25.12 0.14
N ARG A 710 -2.69 -24.78 1.18
CA ARG A 710 -4.00 -25.38 1.42
C ARG A 710 -4.94 -25.19 0.23
N ALA A 711 -4.95 -24.01 -0.39
CA ALA A 711 -5.70 -23.76 -1.62
C ALA A 711 -5.24 -24.61 -2.81
N ILE A 712 -3.92 -24.78 -3.01
CA ILE A 712 -3.38 -25.67 -4.04
C ILE A 712 -3.82 -27.12 -3.77
N ARG A 713 -3.66 -27.62 -2.54
CA ARG A 713 -4.07 -28.99 -2.18
C ARG A 713 -5.58 -29.19 -2.33
N TRP A 714 -6.37 -28.25 -1.83
CA TRP A 714 -7.83 -28.27 -1.94
C TRP A 714 -8.26 -28.30 -3.40
N ALA A 715 -7.70 -27.44 -4.26
CA ALA A 715 -8.03 -27.41 -5.68
C ALA A 715 -7.64 -28.72 -6.38
N SER A 716 -6.48 -29.27 -6.04
CA SER A 716 -5.98 -30.54 -6.58
C SER A 716 -6.85 -31.74 -6.18
N ASP A 717 -7.45 -31.70 -4.97
CA ASP A 717 -8.38 -32.72 -4.50
C ASP A 717 -9.83 -32.47 -4.99
N ARG A 718 -10.23 -31.21 -5.20
CA ARG A 718 -11.55 -30.82 -5.75
C ARG A 718 -11.68 -31.17 -7.22
N LEU A 719 -10.56 -31.10 -7.95
CA LEU A 719 -10.44 -31.56 -9.33
C LEU A 719 -10.31 -33.09 -9.35
N LYS A 720 -11.29 -33.77 -9.97
CA LYS A 720 -11.32 -35.23 -10.03
C LYS A 720 -10.33 -35.77 -11.06
N ASP A 721 -10.79 -36.05 -12.26
CA ASP A 721 -10.00 -36.79 -13.26
C ASP A 721 -9.35 -35.87 -14.30
N GLU A 722 -10.05 -34.83 -14.74
CA GLU A 722 -9.56 -33.88 -15.73
C GLU A 722 -9.87 -32.43 -15.36
N GLY A 723 -8.99 -31.51 -15.73
CA GLY A 723 -9.23 -30.06 -15.68
C GLY A 723 -7.99 -29.21 -15.46
N VAL A 724 -8.24 -27.93 -15.14
CA VAL A 724 -7.21 -26.89 -15.02
C VAL A 724 -7.35 -26.15 -13.68
N ILE A 725 -6.21 -25.95 -13.00
CA ILE A 725 -6.11 -25.05 -11.84
C ILE A 725 -5.20 -23.90 -12.25
N ALA A 726 -5.65 -22.65 -12.13
CA ALA A 726 -4.87 -21.48 -12.47
C ALA A 726 -4.95 -20.41 -11.37
N TYR A 727 -3.86 -20.24 -10.62
CA TYR A 727 -3.79 -19.30 -9.50
C TYR A 727 -2.70 -18.25 -9.68
N VAL A 728 -2.96 -17.04 -9.18
CA VAL A 728 -1.89 -16.14 -8.73
C VAL A 728 -1.68 -16.34 -7.24
N SER A 729 -0.48 -16.72 -6.83
CA SER A 729 -0.20 -17.09 -5.43
C SER A 729 1.18 -16.60 -4.98
N ASN A 730 1.48 -16.79 -3.68
CA ASN A 730 2.83 -16.63 -3.16
C ASN A 730 3.77 -17.64 -3.82
N GLY A 731 4.75 -17.15 -4.58
CA GLY A 731 5.74 -17.97 -5.32
C GLY A 731 6.84 -18.61 -4.44
N GLY A 732 6.73 -18.56 -3.11
CA GLY A 732 7.73 -19.13 -2.20
C GLY A 732 7.98 -20.64 -2.38
N TYR A 733 7.02 -21.38 -2.94
CA TYR A 733 7.17 -22.81 -3.23
C TYR A 733 8.14 -23.11 -4.39
N ILE A 734 8.50 -22.13 -5.23
CA ILE A 734 9.36 -22.34 -6.41
C ILE A 734 10.78 -22.76 -5.98
N ASP A 735 11.33 -22.11 -4.96
CA ASP A 735 12.71 -22.32 -4.48
C ASP A 735 12.82 -22.51 -2.96
N GLY A 736 11.69 -22.60 -2.25
CA GLY A 736 11.66 -22.78 -0.80
C GLY A 736 12.12 -24.18 -0.36
N ASN A 737 12.95 -24.25 0.68
CA ASN A 737 13.49 -25.52 1.20
C ASN A 737 12.42 -26.48 1.75
N THR A 738 11.34 -25.94 2.30
CA THR A 738 10.23 -26.74 2.88
C THR A 738 9.25 -27.23 1.83
N ALA A 739 9.24 -26.64 0.64
CA ALA A 739 8.30 -26.94 -0.44
C ALA A 739 8.86 -27.97 -1.45
N ASP A 740 9.98 -28.61 -1.14
CA ASP A 740 10.54 -29.71 -1.93
C ASP A 740 9.56 -30.86 -2.11
N GLY A 741 8.86 -31.25 -1.05
CA GLY A 741 7.81 -32.26 -1.13
C GLY A 741 6.60 -31.82 -1.95
N LEU A 742 6.19 -30.54 -1.85
CA LEU A 742 5.14 -29.97 -2.70
C LEU A 742 5.53 -30.02 -4.18
N ARG A 743 6.74 -29.59 -4.53
CA ARG A 743 7.24 -29.59 -5.92
C ARG A 743 7.28 -31.01 -6.51
N LYS A 744 7.68 -32.01 -5.72
CA LYS A 744 7.66 -33.42 -6.11
C LYS A 744 6.22 -33.90 -6.36
N SER A 745 5.32 -33.66 -5.40
CA SER A 745 3.91 -34.05 -5.56
C SER A 745 3.24 -33.40 -6.78
N LEU A 746 3.50 -32.13 -7.07
CA LEU A 746 2.90 -31.49 -8.24
C LEU A 746 3.37 -32.14 -9.56
N VAL A 747 4.64 -32.49 -9.66
CA VAL A 747 5.21 -33.16 -10.84
C VAL A 747 4.67 -34.60 -10.97
N ASP A 748 4.30 -35.23 -9.86
CA ASP A 748 3.70 -36.57 -9.87
C ASP A 748 2.18 -36.55 -10.16
N GLU A 749 1.47 -35.49 -9.77
CA GLU A 749 0.00 -35.41 -9.83
C GLU A 749 -0.57 -34.75 -11.10
N PHE A 750 0.24 -34.00 -11.84
CA PHE A 750 -0.18 -33.21 -13.00
C PHE A 750 0.66 -33.51 -14.24
N ASP A 751 0.04 -33.46 -15.42
CA ASP A 751 0.70 -33.79 -16.68
C ASP A 751 1.54 -32.63 -17.22
N GLU A 752 1.05 -31.40 -17.06
CA GLU A 752 1.79 -30.18 -17.41
C GLU A 752 1.66 -29.11 -16.31
N ILE A 753 2.76 -28.40 -16.06
CA ILE A 753 2.84 -27.31 -15.10
C ILE A 753 3.43 -26.09 -15.79
N TYR A 754 2.73 -24.95 -15.74
CA TYR A 754 3.27 -23.66 -16.14
C TYR A 754 3.44 -22.76 -14.91
N CYS A 755 4.68 -22.40 -14.61
CA CYS A 755 5.03 -21.55 -13.48
C CYS A 755 5.67 -20.24 -13.98
N TYR A 756 4.91 -19.15 -13.93
CA TYR A 756 5.38 -17.81 -14.27
C TYR A 756 5.74 -17.03 -13.01
N ASN A 757 7.03 -16.93 -12.71
CA ASN A 757 7.57 -16.18 -11.58
C ASN A 757 7.54 -14.67 -11.87
N LEU A 758 6.63 -13.94 -11.22
CA LEU A 758 6.50 -12.49 -11.32
C LEU A 758 7.40 -11.73 -10.31
N ARG A 759 8.10 -12.46 -9.44
CA ARG A 759 9.04 -11.91 -8.46
C ARG A 759 8.36 -10.92 -7.50
N GLY A 760 9.08 -9.91 -7.05
CA GLY A 760 8.56 -8.83 -6.19
C GLY A 760 8.74 -9.08 -4.69
N ASN A 761 9.62 -10.00 -4.29
CA ASN A 761 9.90 -10.25 -2.88
C ASN A 761 10.62 -9.07 -2.20
N GLN A 762 9.88 -8.25 -1.48
CA GLN A 762 10.38 -7.11 -0.70
C GLN A 762 10.55 -7.43 0.79
N ARG A 763 10.61 -8.73 1.16
CA ARG A 763 11.16 -9.16 2.45
C ARG A 763 12.69 -9.26 2.42
N THR A 764 13.27 -9.24 1.22
CA THR A 764 14.70 -9.14 0.94
C THR A 764 15.19 -7.70 1.09
N ALA A 765 16.51 -7.49 1.07
CA ALA A 765 17.12 -6.16 1.10
C ALA A 765 18.31 -6.06 0.12
N GLY A 766 18.87 -4.84 0.01
CA GLY A 766 20.04 -4.58 -0.82
C GLY A 766 19.83 -4.89 -2.30
N GLU A 767 20.82 -5.55 -2.91
CA GLU A 767 20.83 -5.86 -4.34
C GLU A 767 19.73 -6.85 -4.76
N LEU A 768 19.40 -7.82 -3.91
CA LEU A 768 18.36 -8.79 -4.23
C LEU A 768 16.99 -8.12 -4.33
N SER A 769 16.65 -7.22 -3.40
CA SER A 769 15.42 -6.42 -3.45
C SER A 769 15.32 -5.57 -4.72
N ARG A 770 16.45 -5.03 -5.21
CA ARG A 770 16.50 -4.30 -6.50
C ARG A 770 16.21 -5.23 -7.68
N LYS A 771 16.81 -6.41 -7.70
CA LYS A 771 16.56 -7.43 -8.73
C LYS A 771 15.09 -7.84 -8.73
N GLU A 772 14.52 -8.16 -7.56
CA GLU A 772 13.11 -8.53 -7.39
C GLU A 772 12.15 -7.51 -8.01
N GLY A 773 12.51 -6.22 -7.96
CA GLY A 773 11.76 -5.15 -8.61
C GLY A 773 10.42 -4.84 -7.94
N GLY A 774 9.50 -4.27 -8.71
CA GLY A 774 8.17 -3.85 -8.22
C GLY A 774 7.30 -5.02 -7.76
N LYS A 775 6.52 -4.78 -6.71
CA LYS A 775 5.53 -5.73 -6.15
C LYS A 775 4.27 -5.72 -7.02
N ILE A 776 3.71 -6.87 -7.37
CA ILE A 776 2.48 -6.94 -8.17
C ILE A 776 1.28 -6.33 -7.44
N PHE A 777 1.18 -6.56 -6.13
CA PHE A 777 0.09 -6.10 -5.26
C PHE A 777 0.45 -4.87 -4.40
N ASP A 778 1.46 -4.08 -4.79
CA ASP A 778 1.91 -2.89 -4.03
C ASP A 778 2.07 -3.12 -2.51
N SER A 779 1.30 -2.42 -1.67
CA SER A 779 1.32 -2.60 -0.21
C SER A 779 0.58 -3.84 0.27
N GLY A 780 -0.26 -4.46 -0.56
CA GLY A 780 -1.04 -5.64 -0.22
C GLY A 780 -0.21 -6.92 -0.04
N SER A 781 0.96 -7.02 -0.68
CA SER A 781 1.89 -8.15 -0.43
C SER A 781 3.34 -7.76 -0.67
N ARG A 782 4.23 -8.29 0.18
CA ARG A 782 5.70 -8.19 0.05
C ARG A 782 6.34 -9.50 -0.41
N ASN A 783 5.56 -10.54 -0.65
CA ASN A 783 6.07 -11.87 -1.01
C ASN A 783 6.39 -11.95 -2.51
N THR A 784 7.16 -12.95 -2.92
CA THR A 784 7.22 -13.37 -4.32
C THR A 784 5.82 -13.67 -4.82
N VAL A 785 5.45 -13.22 -6.01
CA VAL A 785 4.19 -13.56 -6.67
C VAL A 785 4.47 -14.42 -7.89
N ALA A 786 3.68 -15.47 -8.08
CA ALA A 786 3.77 -16.32 -9.26
C ALA A 786 2.39 -16.74 -9.76
N ILE A 787 2.26 -16.85 -11.09
CA ILE A 787 1.10 -17.48 -11.72
C ILE A 787 1.43 -18.96 -11.93
N LEU A 788 0.56 -19.83 -11.45
CA LEU A 788 0.68 -21.29 -11.54
C LEU A 788 -0.51 -21.84 -12.28
N VAL A 789 -0.28 -22.51 -13.42
CA VAL A 789 -1.29 -23.25 -14.17
C VAL A 789 -0.94 -24.73 -14.12
N LEU A 790 -1.82 -25.54 -13.56
CA LEU A 790 -1.69 -27.00 -13.40
C LEU A 790 -2.73 -27.67 -14.28
N ILE A 791 -2.31 -28.61 -15.13
CA ILE A 791 -3.19 -29.35 -16.03
C ILE A 791 -3.18 -30.81 -15.61
N LYS A 792 -4.38 -31.36 -15.38
CA LYS A 792 -4.61 -32.76 -15.04
C LYS A 792 -5.51 -33.38 -16.10
N GLY A 793 -5.11 -34.48 -16.72
CA GLY A 793 -5.87 -35.14 -17.76
C GLY A 793 -5.78 -36.66 -17.64
N GLY A 794 -6.94 -37.32 -17.57
CA GLY A 794 -7.04 -38.78 -17.46
C GLY A 794 -6.67 -39.58 -18.73
N ASN A 795 -5.89 -39.02 -19.67
CA ASN A 795 -5.41 -39.80 -20.81
C ASN A 795 -4.27 -40.70 -20.35
N GLY A 796 -4.47 -42.01 -20.47
CA GLY A 796 -3.42 -43.04 -20.38
C GLY A 796 -2.36 -42.93 -21.49
N GLY A 797 -1.82 -41.74 -21.72
CA GLY A 797 -0.63 -41.54 -22.52
C GLY A 797 0.57 -41.92 -21.68
N ASP A 798 1.21 -43.04 -22.05
CA ASP A 798 2.47 -43.57 -21.54
C ASP A 798 2.92 -43.00 -20.19
N ALA A 799 2.73 -43.77 -19.12
CA ALA A 799 3.32 -43.52 -17.79
C ALA A 799 4.87 -43.32 -17.81
N ASN A 800 5.50 -43.44 -18.99
CA ASN A 800 6.90 -43.17 -19.27
C ASN A 800 7.23 -41.72 -19.68
N LEU A 801 6.26 -40.84 -19.97
CA LEU A 801 6.57 -39.49 -20.52
C LEU A 801 6.85 -38.40 -19.48
N GLY A 802 6.45 -38.58 -18.21
CA GLY A 802 6.70 -37.63 -17.11
C GLY A 802 6.05 -36.24 -17.29
N CYS A 803 5.86 -35.52 -16.18
CA CYS A 803 5.27 -34.18 -16.21
C CYS A 803 6.15 -33.16 -16.97
N ALA A 804 5.54 -32.35 -17.84
CA ALA A 804 6.23 -31.24 -18.50
C ALA A 804 6.16 -29.97 -17.64
N LEU A 805 7.28 -29.61 -17.00
CA LEU A 805 7.43 -28.39 -16.22
C LEU A 805 7.96 -27.24 -17.09
N HIS A 806 7.12 -26.23 -17.28
CA HIS A 806 7.41 -24.98 -17.98
C HIS A 806 7.59 -23.85 -16.97
N TYR A 807 8.74 -23.18 -17.01
CA TYR A 807 9.07 -22.08 -16.12
C TYR A 807 9.41 -20.81 -16.89
N ARG A 808 9.00 -19.66 -16.34
CA ARG A 808 9.45 -18.35 -16.82
C ARG A 808 9.73 -17.44 -15.64
N ASP A 809 10.87 -16.74 -15.67
CA ASP A 809 11.12 -15.56 -14.85
C ASP A 809 10.77 -14.30 -15.66
N ILE A 810 10.00 -13.39 -15.07
CA ILE A 810 9.60 -12.14 -15.71
C ILE A 810 10.78 -11.19 -15.97
N GLY A 811 11.84 -11.26 -15.17
CA GLY A 811 13.06 -10.44 -15.32
C GLY A 811 13.48 -9.68 -14.06
N ASN A 812 14.73 -9.18 -14.09
CA ASN A 812 15.32 -8.37 -13.02
C ASN A 812 15.02 -6.88 -13.18
N TYR A 813 14.94 -6.15 -12.06
CA TYR A 813 14.85 -4.68 -11.99
C TYR A 813 13.60 -4.05 -12.61
N LEU A 814 12.59 -4.85 -12.94
CA LEU A 814 11.35 -4.36 -13.53
C LEU A 814 10.46 -3.72 -12.47
N SER A 815 9.93 -2.54 -12.77
CA SER A 815 8.87 -1.90 -11.99
C SER A 815 7.56 -2.69 -12.08
N ARG A 816 6.61 -2.41 -11.18
CA ARG A 816 5.27 -3.02 -11.21
C ARG A 816 4.59 -2.80 -12.57
N GLN A 817 4.65 -1.58 -13.09
CA GLN A 817 3.98 -1.20 -14.34
C GLN A 817 4.58 -1.91 -15.55
N GLU A 818 5.90 -2.11 -15.59
CA GLU A 818 6.54 -2.89 -16.66
C GLU A 818 6.13 -4.36 -16.61
N LYS A 819 6.07 -4.96 -15.41
CA LYS A 819 5.61 -6.35 -15.24
C LYS A 819 4.17 -6.54 -15.71
N LEU A 820 3.26 -5.63 -15.31
CA LEU A 820 1.86 -5.68 -15.73
C LEU A 820 1.70 -5.48 -17.25
N ARG A 821 2.48 -4.58 -17.85
CA ARG A 821 2.50 -4.39 -19.31
C ARG A 821 2.96 -5.65 -20.06
N ILE A 822 4.01 -6.30 -19.57
CA ILE A 822 4.51 -7.57 -20.14
C ILE A 822 3.41 -8.63 -20.09
N LEU A 823 2.77 -8.83 -18.93
CA LEU A 823 1.66 -9.77 -18.77
C LEU A 823 0.47 -9.45 -19.67
N GLY A 824 0.10 -8.18 -19.80
CA GLY A 824 -0.97 -7.73 -20.69
C GLY A 824 -0.72 -8.08 -22.16
N SER A 825 0.55 -8.08 -22.59
CA SER A 825 0.95 -8.40 -23.97
C SER A 825 1.15 -9.89 -24.25
N GLN A 826 1.11 -10.75 -23.24
CA GLN A 826 1.44 -12.17 -23.36
C GLN A 826 0.22 -13.10 -23.12
N SER A 827 0.31 -14.31 -23.65
CA SER A 827 -0.57 -15.45 -23.39
C SER A 827 0.27 -16.72 -23.24
N LEU A 828 -0.36 -17.85 -22.88
CA LEU A 828 0.30 -19.13 -22.68
C LEU A 828 1.20 -19.55 -23.86
N HIS A 829 0.80 -19.26 -25.10
CA HIS A 829 1.59 -19.59 -26.30
C HIS A 829 2.69 -18.58 -26.66
N THR A 830 2.60 -17.32 -26.21
CA THR A 830 3.58 -16.28 -26.55
C THR A 830 4.67 -16.12 -25.49
N VAL A 831 4.45 -16.65 -24.28
CA VAL A 831 5.50 -16.70 -23.26
C VAL A 831 6.58 -17.67 -23.73
N ASP A 832 7.83 -17.20 -23.69
CA ASP A 832 9.02 -17.98 -24.01
C ASP A 832 9.38 -18.91 -22.83
N TRP A 833 8.66 -20.02 -22.72
CA TRP A 833 8.80 -20.98 -21.63
C TRP A 833 10.10 -21.76 -21.67
N GLN A 834 10.80 -21.80 -20.54
CA GLN A 834 11.91 -22.72 -20.33
C GLN A 834 11.39 -24.05 -19.79
N ARG A 835 11.63 -25.16 -20.49
CA ARG A 835 11.35 -26.50 -19.95
C ARG A 835 12.42 -26.86 -18.92
N LEU A 836 11.99 -27.22 -17.71
CA LEU A 836 12.87 -27.63 -16.61
C LEU A 836 12.75 -29.13 -16.32
N THR A 837 13.86 -29.73 -15.89
CA THR A 837 13.89 -31.07 -15.31
C THR A 837 14.24 -30.94 -13.84
N PRO A 838 13.31 -31.22 -12.91
CA PRO A 838 13.61 -31.21 -11.48
C PRO A 838 14.73 -32.20 -11.15
N ASN A 839 15.66 -31.81 -10.27
CA ASN A 839 16.68 -32.74 -9.77
C ASN A 839 16.10 -33.75 -8.75
N THR A 840 16.90 -34.71 -8.30
CA THR A 840 16.52 -35.72 -7.28
C THR A 840 16.03 -35.12 -5.96
N ASN A 841 16.49 -33.90 -5.66
CA ASN A 841 16.09 -33.14 -4.50
C ASN A 841 14.75 -32.40 -4.67
N GLY A 842 14.17 -32.39 -5.88
CA GLY A 842 12.95 -31.66 -6.20
C GLY A 842 13.15 -30.17 -6.42
N ASP A 843 14.37 -29.71 -6.70
CA ASP A 843 14.67 -28.31 -7.01
C ASP A 843 14.27 -28.00 -8.47
N TRP A 844 13.43 -26.99 -8.68
CA TRP A 844 13.11 -26.50 -10.04
C TRP A 844 14.21 -25.57 -10.56
N ILE A 845 14.51 -24.52 -9.79
CA ILE A 845 15.58 -23.55 -10.07
C ILE A 845 16.68 -23.64 -9.00
N ASN A 846 17.81 -22.98 -9.26
CA ASN A 846 18.97 -22.94 -8.34
C ASN A 846 19.34 -24.36 -7.86
N GLN A 847 19.54 -25.27 -8.81
CA GLN A 847 19.78 -26.68 -8.52
C GLN A 847 21.16 -26.85 -7.86
N ARG A 848 21.22 -27.76 -6.89
CA ARG A 848 22.43 -28.11 -6.11
C ARG A 848 23.46 -28.88 -6.93
N ASP A 849 24.74 -28.74 -6.58
CA ASP A 849 25.84 -29.50 -7.17
C ASP A 849 26.01 -30.86 -6.47
N GLU A 850 26.00 -31.95 -7.23
CA GLU A 850 26.13 -33.31 -6.67
C GLU A 850 27.47 -33.54 -5.95
N ARG A 851 28.52 -32.79 -6.30
CA ARG A 851 29.84 -32.87 -5.64
C ARG A 851 29.78 -32.37 -4.21
N PHE A 852 28.93 -31.38 -3.91
CA PHE A 852 28.79 -30.82 -2.57
C PHE A 852 28.39 -31.90 -1.55
N ALA A 853 27.51 -32.82 -1.95
CA ALA A 853 27.06 -33.92 -1.10
C ALA A 853 28.17 -34.91 -0.70
N LYS A 854 29.28 -34.96 -1.45
CA LYS A 854 30.44 -35.84 -1.16
C LYS A 854 31.37 -35.26 -0.10
N PHE A 855 31.37 -33.94 0.08
CA PHE A 855 32.21 -33.29 1.08
C PHE A 855 31.77 -33.62 2.50
N GLN A 856 32.72 -33.52 3.44
CA GLN A 856 32.48 -33.83 4.83
C GLN A 856 31.48 -32.84 5.44
N ALA A 857 30.46 -33.34 6.14
CA ALA A 857 29.48 -32.48 6.78
C ALA A 857 30.11 -31.67 7.92
N ILE A 858 29.79 -30.37 8.00
CA ILE A 858 30.22 -29.54 9.14
C ILE A 858 29.58 -30.04 10.45
N GLY A 859 28.33 -30.48 10.40
CA GLY A 859 27.54 -30.98 11.51
C GLY A 859 26.40 -31.85 10.99
N ASP A 860 26.15 -32.98 11.66
CA ASP A 860 25.03 -33.89 11.36
C ASP A 860 24.59 -34.60 12.64
N LYS A 861 23.28 -34.57 12.95
CA LYS A 861 22.72 -35.22 14.15
C LYS A 861 22.50 -36.72 13.97
N ALA A 862 22.51 -37.23 12.75
CA ALA A 862 22.17 -38.62 12.41
C ALA A 862 23.38 -39.48 11.98
N ALA A 863 24.49 -38.86 11.58
CA ALA A 863 25.66 -39.56 11.07
C ALA A 863 26.41 -40.34 12.17
N LYS A 864 26.76 -41.61 11.87
CA LYS A 864 27.64 -42.48 12.67
C LYS A 864 28.63 -43.20 11.75
N GLY A 865 29.82 -43.54 12.25
CA GLY A 865 30.81 -44.32 11.49
C GLY A 865 31.60 -43.50 10.47
N LYS A 866 31.79 -44.00 9.24
CA LYS A 866 32.70 -43.43 8.22
C LYS A 866 32.32 -42.03 7.70
N ASN A 867 31.09 -41.57 7.90
CA ASN A 867 30.60 -40.26 7.45
C ASN A 867 30.43 -39.26 8.61
N MET A 868 31.40 -39.21 9.52
CA MET A 868 31.29 -38.37 10.71
C MET A 868 31.41 -36.86 10.41
N PRO A 869 30.63 -36.02 11.12
CA PRO A 869 30.75 -34.58 10.98
C PRO A 869 32.04 -34.04 11.60
N ILE A 870 32.42 -32.82 11.24
CA ILE A 870 33.55 -32.11 11.86
C ILE A 870 33.25 -31.76 13.32
N PHE A 871 32.03 -31.25 13.59
CA PHE A 871 31.59 -30.86 14.92
C PHE A 871 30.53 -31.81 15.47
N ASP A 872 30.70 -32.21 16.73
CA ASP A 872 29.75 -33.09 17.45
C ASP A 872 28.49 -32.33 17.92
N LEU A 873 28.65 -31.06 18.27
CA LEU A 873 27.60 -30.20 18.80
C LEU A 873 27.50 -28.90 18.02
N TYR A 874 26.27 -28.52 17.70
CA TYR A 874 25.92 -27.18 17.21
C TYR A 874 24.54 -26.81 17.71
N SER A 875 24.28 -25.51 17.86
CA SER A 875 23.01 -25.00 18.39
C SER A 875 22.45 -23.92 17.48
N PRO A 876 21.12 -23.77 17.31
CA PRO A 876 20.59 -22.48 16.90
C PRO A 876 20.95 -21.41 17.96
N GLY A 877 20.91 -20.14 17.54
CA GLY A 877 21.01 -19.00 18.45
C GLY A 877 19.82 -18.90 19.41
N LEU A 878 19.91 -18.00 20.38
CA LEU A 878 18.94 -17.82 21.44
C LEU A 878 17.62 -17.28 20.87
N GLN A 879 16.56 -18.09 20.93
CA GLN A 879 15.22 -17.65 20.56
C GLN A 879 14.45 -17.23 21.81
N THR A 880 14.21 -15.93 21.96
CA THR A 880 13.51 -15.39 23.13
C THR A 880 12.00 -15.29 22.93
N ASN A 881 11.54 -14.96 21.71
CA ASN A 881 10.19 -14.49 21.35
C ASN A 881 9.73 -13.21 22.07
N ARG A 882 10.64 -12.47 22.72
CA ARG A 882 10.31 -11.28 23.51
C ARG A 882 11.50 -10.34 23.66
N ASP A 883 12.22 -10.09 22.58
CA ASP A 883 13.50 -9.37 22.62
C ASP A 883 13.42 -8.04 23.37
N ALA A 884 12.36 -7.25 23.19
CA ALA A 884 12.16 -5.98 23.90
C ALA A 884 12.21 -6.11 25.44
N TRP A 885 11.79 -7.26 25.96
CA TRP A 885 11.75 -7.53 27.40
C TRP A 885 13.03 -8.14 27.95
N VAL A 886 13.81 -8.86 27.13
CA VAL A 886 14.94 -9.66 27.60
C VAL A 886 16.29 -9.27 26.98
N TYR A 887 16.31 -8.31 26.06
CA TYR A 887 17.51 -7.63 25.57
C TYR A 887 17.41 -6.13 25.82
N ASN A 888 18.49 -5.51 26.27
CA ASN A 888 18.62 -4.06 26.32
C ASN A 888 20.11 -3.67 26.35
N TYR A 889 20.45 -2.47 25.88
CA TYR A 889 21.78 -1.92 26.09
C TYR A 889 22.03 -1.58 27.58
N SER A 890 21.00 -1.15 28.32
CA SER A 890 21.08 -0.91 29.77
C SER A 890 20.80 -2.20 30.56
N GLN A 891 21.78 -2.66 31.35
CA GLN A 891 21.60 -3.79 32.26
C GLN A 891 20.55 -3.50 33.35
N GLU A 892 20.50 -2.27 33.85
CA GLU A 892 19.57 -1.85 34.91
C GLU A 892 18.12 -1.90 34.40
N ARG A 893 17.84 -1.28 33.24
CA ARG A 893 16.50 -1.30 32.63
C ARG A 893 16.09 -2.72 32.26
N LEU A 894 17.02 -3.54 31.77
CA LEU A 894 16.74 -4.95 31.49
C LEU A 894 16.26 -5.68 32.76
N ALA A 895 16.94 -5.50 33.88
CA ALA A 895 16.55 -6.10 35.15
C ALA A 895 15.16 -5.64 35.61
N GLU A 896 14.85 -4.35 35.48
CA GLU A 896 13.53 -3.78 35.80
C GLU A 896 12.42 -4.37 34.92
N ASN A 897 12.64 -4.40 33.60
CA ASN A 897 11.70 -4.95 32.62
C ASN A 897 11.40 -6.43 32.93
N VAL A 898 12.43 -7.24 33.16
CA VAL A 898 12.29 -8.67 33.45
C VAL A 898 11.55 -8.89 34.78
N LYS A 899 11.89 -8.15 35.84
CA LYS A 899 11.20 -8.24 37.14
C LYS A 899 9.73 -7.89 37.02
N SER A 900 9.40 -6.80 36.31
CA SER A 900 8.03 -6.38 36.07
C SER A 900 7.23 -7.45 35.32
N MET A 901 7.80 -8.00 34.24
CA MET A 901 7.17 -9.06 33.45
C MET A 901 6.97 -10.35 34.24
N ILE A 902 7.97 -10.79 35.02
CA ILE A 902 7.88 -11.97 35.89
C ILE A 902 6.81 -11.76 36.97
N GLY A 903 6.74 -10.56 37.55
CA GLY A 903 5.70 -10.18 38.50
C GLY A 903 4.30 -10.39 37.92
N PHE A 904 4.04 -9.81 36.73
CA PHE A 904 2.77 -9.97 36.05
C PHE A 904 2.48 -11.42 35.62
N TYR A 905 3.47 -12.15 35.11
CA TYR A 905 3.32 -13.56 34.80
C TYR A 905 2.87 -14.37 36.01
N ASN A 906 3.49 -14.15 37.18
CA ASN A 906 3.13 -14.85 38.41
C ASN A 906 1.74 -14.44 38.94
N GLU A 907 1.31 -13.19 38.76
CA GLU A 907 -0.07 -12.77 39.03
C GLU A 907 -1.07 -13.59 38.18
N GLN A 908 -0.80 -13.76 36.88
CA GLN A 908 -1.63 -14.56 35.98
C GLN A 908 -1.65 -16.05 36.38
N VAL A 909 -0.52 -16.61 36.81
CA VAL A 909 -0.44 -18.01 37.32
C VAL A 909 -1.33 -18.20 38.55
N VAL A 910 -1.31 -17.25 39.50
CA VAL A 910 -2.14 -17.30 40.70
C VAL A 910 -3.62 -17.21 40.34
N GLY A 911 -3.99 -16.23 39.51
CA GLY A 911 -5.36 -16.05 39.06
C GLY A 911 -5.89 -17.26 38.29
N PHE A 912 -5.10 -17.82 37.38
CA PHE A 912 -5.47 -19.02 36.61
C PHE A 912 -5.65 -20.24 37.51
N THR A 913 -4.82 -20.39 38.55
CA THR A 913 -4.95 -21.46 39.53
C THR A 913 -6.27 -21.36 40.29
N GLN A 914 -6.70 -20.15 40.65
CA GLN A 914 -7.99 -19.92 41.29
C GLN A 914 -9.16 -20.18 40.33
N HIS A 915 -9.05 -19.71 39.08
CA HIS A 915 -10.05 -19.96 38.04
C HIS A 915 -10.25 -21.46 37.78
N CYS A 916 -9.17 -22.23 37.67
CA CYS A 916 -9.25 -23.69 37.52
C CYS A 916 -10.00 -24.35 38.69
N ARG A 917 -9.80 -23.87 39.93
CA ARG A 917 -10.50 -24.39 41.10
C ARG A 917 -12.00 -24.06 41.05
N SER A 918 -12.37 -22.84 40.69
CA SER A 918 -13.78 -22.45 40.59
C SER A 918 -14.51 -23.12 39.42
N ALA A 919 -13.82 -23.36 38.31
CA ALA A 919 -14.37 -23.97 37.10
C ALA A 919 -14.31 -25.52 37.10
N GLY A 920 -13.75 -26.14 38.15
CA GLY A 920 -13.62 -27.59 38.25
C GLY A 920 -12.59 -28.21 37.28
N ILE A 921 -11.64 -27.42 36.76
CA ILE A 921 -10.62 -27.87 35.81
C ILE A 921 -9.47 -28.56 36.57
N VAL A 922 -9.46 -29.89 36.53
CA VAL A 922 -8.47 -30.72 37.25
C VAL A 922 -7.14 -30.80 36.50
N ALA A 923 -7.18 -30.88 35.16
CA ALA A 923 -6.01 -31.02 34.30
C ALA A 923 -5.98 -29.92 33.22
N PRO A 924 -5.54 -28.70 33.57
CA PRO A 924 -5.53 -27.58 32.63
C PRO A 924 -4.59 -27.84 31.45
N LYS A 925 -5.07 -27.53 30.25
CA LYS A 925 -4.33 -27.56 29.00
C LYS A 925 -3.90 -26.15 28.61
N ALA A 926 -3.02 -26.05 27.61
CA ALA A 926 -2.57 -24.77 27.08
C ALA A 926 -3.75 -23.92 26.55
N ALA A 927 -4.78 -24.54 25.95
CA ALA A 927 -5.98 -23.85 25.48
C ALA A 927 -6.77 -23.17 26.62
N ASP A 928 -6.86 -23.82 27.79
CA ASP A 928 -7.54 -23.24 28.96
C ASP A 928 -6.79 -21.99 29.43
N ALA A 929 -5.46 -22.07 29.51
CA ALA A 929 -4.60 -20.92 29.82
C ALA A 929 -4.76 -19.81 28.76
N GLU A 930 -4.76 -20.16 27.48
CA GLU A 930 -4.88 -19.21 26.37
C GLU A 930 -6.22 -18.45 26.40
N SER A 931 -7.31 -19.07 26.85
CA SER A 931 -8.59 -18.38 27.06
C SER A 931 -8.62 -17.45 28.28
N TYR A 932 -7.72 -17.65 29.26
CA TYR A 932 -7.70 -16.89 30.52
C TYR A 932 -6.76 -15.69 30.50
N ILE A 933 -5.59 -15.81 29.85
CA ILE A 933 -4.51 -14.83 29.97
C ILE A 933 -4.87 -13.43 29.45
N ASN A 934 -4.41 -12.42 30.17
CA ASN A 934 -4.38 -11.04 29.69
C ASN A 934 -3.16 -10.83 28.75
N ARG A 935 -3.43 -10.27 27.56
CA ARG A 935 -2.47 -10.11 26.45
C ARG A 935 -1.92 -8.69 26.29
N ASP A 936 -2.06 -7.83 27.29
CA ASP A 936 -1.52 -6.46 27.25
C ASP A 936 0.00 -6.48 26.96
N PRO A 937 0.44 -6.03 25.76
CA PRO A 937 1.84 -6.10 25.35
C PRO A 937 2.76 -5.21 26.19
N ARG A 938 2.21 -4.24 26.93
CA ARG A 938 2.97 -3.38 27.86
C ARG A 938 3.31 -4.07 29.17
N ARG A 939 2.72 -5.23 29.46
CA ARG A 939 2.99 -6.01 30.68
C ARG A 939 3.74 -7.30 30.40
N ILE A 940 3.51 -7.92 29.25
CA ILE A 940 4.16 -9.19 28.88
C ILE A 940 4.09 -9.46 27.38
N SER A 941 5.13 -10.15 26.90
CA SER A 941 5.11 -10.81 25.59
C SER A 941 4.99 -12.32 25.77
N TRP A 942 3.83 -12.86 25.39
CA TRP A 942 3.52 -14.27 25.50
C TRP A 942 4.21 -15.10 24.41
N SER A 943 4.40 -16.38 24.71
CA SER A 943 4.89 -17.36 23.75
C SER A 943 4.27 -18.70 24.09
N SER A 944 4.16 -19.61 23.13
CA SER A 944 3.57 -20.94 23.38
C SER A 944 4.26 -21.71 24.52
N SER A 945 5.58 -21.55 24.69
CA SER A 945 6.31 -22.16 25.82
C SER A 945 5.96 -21.55 27.18
N LEU A 946 5.67 -20.24 27.23
CA LEU A 946 5.34 -19.53 28.46
C LEU A 946 3.89 -19.81 28.89
N ILE A 947 2.97 -19.87 27.91
CA ILE A 947 1.57 -20.26 28.14
C ILE A 947 1.50 -21.69 28.68
N LEU A 948 2.31 -22.61 28.14
CA LEU A 948 2.39 -23.98 28.65
C LEU A 948 2.86 -24.04 30.11
N LYS A 949 3.86 -23.22 30.49
CA LYS A 949 4.33 -23.13 31.88
C LYS A 949 3.27 -22.57 32.82
N LEU A 950 2.46 -21.61 32.35
CA LEU A 950 1.30 -21.11 33.11
C LEU A 950 0.24 -22.19 33.30
N ALA A 951 -0.07 -22.98 32.25
CA ALA A 951 -0.99 -24.11 32.34
C ALA A 951 -0.50 -25.16 33.36
N GLN A 952 0.82 -25.37 33.44
CA GLN A 952 1.47 -26.22 34.45
C GLN A 952 1.54 -25.58 35.85
N ARG A 953 1.03 -24.36 36.02
CA ARG A 953 1.06 -23.57 37.27
C ARG A 953 2.48 -23.32 37.77
N LYS A 954 3.46 -23.29 36.86
CA LYS A 954 4.86 -23.05 37.18
C LYS A 954 5.10 -21.56 37.39
N ARG A 955 5.54 -21.18 38.59
CA ARG A 955 6.05 -19.83 38.88
C ARG A 955 7.49 -19.67 38.40
N ILE A 956 7.86 -18.44 38.07
CA ILE A 956 9.22 -18.07 37.64
C ILE A 956 9.78 -17.06 38.64
N GLU A 957 11.05 -17.18 38.98
CA GLU A 957 11.74 -16.26 39.89
C GLU A 957 12.85 -15.52 39.13
N TYR A 958 13.14 -14.30 39.57
CA TYR A 958 14.24 -13.51 39.03
C TYR A 958 15.57 -13.95 39.65
N ASP A 959 16.56 -14.18 38.80
CA ASP A 959 17.91 -14.58 39.17
C ASP A 959 18.93 -13.66 38.47
N ALA A 960 19.67 -12.89 39.26
CA ALA A 960 20.65 -11.94 38.74
C ALA A 960 21.81 -12.63 38.01
N GLU A 961 22.11 -13.89 38.32
CA GLU A 961 23.19 -14.65 37.66
C GLU A 961 22.86 -15.02 36.21
N ARG A 962 21.60 -14.80 35.77
CA ARG A 962 21.14 -15.01 34.39
C ARG A 962 21.38 -13.81 33.47
N LEU A 963 21.74 -12.65 34.02
CA LEU A 963 22.12 -11.48 33.22
C LEU A 963 23.50 -11.70 32.62
N THR A 964 23.61 -11.72 31.29
CA THR A 964 24.89 -11.88 30.58
C THR A 964 24.94 -11.01 29.33
N VAL A 965 26.02 -11.12 28.56
CA VAL A 965 26.17 -10.42 27.27
C VAL A 965 25.74 -11.33 26.13
N GLY A 966 24.86 -10.82 25.29
CA GLY A 966 24.44 -11.46 24.05
C GLY A 966 24.99 -10.74 22.83
N ALA A 967 25.36 -11.51 21.81
CA ALA A 967 25.62 -11.00 20.47
C ALA A 967 24.29 -10.90 19.72
N TYR A 968 23.64 -9.73 19.82
CA TYR A 968 22.30 -9.53 19.28
C TYR A 968 22.32 -9.52 17.75
N ARG A 969 23.21 -8.73 17.14
CA ARG A 969 23.39 -8.60 15.68
C ARG A 969 24.88 -8.42 15.38
N PRO A 970 25.33 -8.41 14.10
CA PRO A 970 26.73 -8.21 13.79
C PRO A 970 27.27 -6.94 14.45
N PHE A 971 28.36 -7.09 15.21
CA PHE A 971 29.03 -6.01 15.94
C PHE A 971 28.11 -5.20 16.87
N SER A 972 27.06 -5.83 17.40
CA SER A 972 26.11 -5.23 18.34
C SER A 972 25.91 -6.16 19.53
N ARG A 973 26.61 -5.86 20.62
CA ARG A 973 26.44 -6.50 21.93
C ARG A 973 25.34 -5.79 22.71
N GLN A 974 24.54 -6.58 23.43
CA GLN A 974 23.51 -6.10 24.37
C GLN A 974 23.51 -6.99 25.61
N ALA A 975 23.00 -6.46 26.72
CA ALA A 975 22.70 -7.29 27.88
C ALA A 975 21.51 -8.19 27.53
N VAL A 976 21.54 -9.43 28.01
CA VAL A 976 20.48 -10.41 27.81
C VAL A 976 20.17 -11.15 29.11
N TYR A 977 18.88 -11.39 29.37
CA TYR A 977 18.44 -12.26 30.45
C TYR A 977 18.32 -13.70 29.92
N PHE A 978 19.38 -14.49 30.12
CA PHE A 978 19.51 -15.84 29.59
C PHE A 978 18.97 -16.88 30.57
N ASP A 979 17.67 -17.16 30.45
CA ASP A 979 16.93 -18.04 31.33
C ASP A 979 16.11 -19.09 30.57
N GLN A 980 16.16 -20.34 31.02
CA GLN A 980 15.51 -21.46 30.33
C GLN A 980 13.97 -21.43 30.47
N ASP A 981 13.47 -20.78 31.50
CA ASP A 981 12.03 -20.65 31.73
C ASP A 981 11.42 -19.47 30.98
N LEU A 982 12.14 -18.36 30.93
CA LEU A 982 11.71 -17.16 30.23
C LEU A 982 11.94 -17.27 28.73
N ASN A 983 13.09 -17.72 28.24
CA ASN A 983 13.37 -17.75 26.81
C ASN A 983 12.60 -18.89 26.10
N HIS A 984 12.10 -18.65 24.89
CA HIS A 984 11.25 -19.62 24.18
C HIS A 984 11.99 -20.93 23.85
N ARG A 985 13.18 -20.84 23.26
CA ARG A 985 14.05 -21.99 22.95
C ARG A 985 15.52 -21.61 23.16
N PRO A 986 16.13 -21.99 24.30
CA PRO A 986 17.56 -21.79 24.52
C PRO A 986 18.45 -22.79 23.76
N GLY A 987 17.86 -23.84 23.16
CA GLY A 987 18.60 -24.82 22.37
C GLY A 987 19.65 -25.57 23.21
N ARG A 988 20.85 -25.74 22.65
CA ARG A 988 22.01 -26.33 23.34
C ARG A 988 22.91 -25.26 23.97
N LEU A 989 22.55 -23.98 23.91
CA LEU A 989 23.34 -22.87 24.45
C LEU A 989 23.66 -23.04 25.95
N PRO A 990 22.81 -23.61 26.82
CA PRO A 990 23.20 -23.87 28.22
C PRO A 990 24.36 -24.88 28.38
N GLN A 991 24.63 -25.72 27.37
CA GLN A 991 25.81 -26.60 27.32
C GLN A 991 27.04 -25.89 26.74
N ILE A 992 26.87 -24.69 26.16
CA ILE A 992 27.93 -23.91 25.52
C ILE A 992 28.37 -22.76 26.44
N PHE A 993 27.39 -22.12 27.10
CA PHE A 993 27.50 -21.01 28.03
C PHE A 993 26.70 -21.30 29.31
N PRO A 994 27.14 -22.24 30.17
CA PRO A 994 26.36 -22.65 31.35
C PRO A 994 26.22 -21.55 32.41
N THR A 995 27.25 -20.73 32.61
CA THR A 995 27.25 -19.57 33.51
C THR A 995 28.15 -18.47 32.94
N MET A 996 28.09 -17.25 33.50
CA MET A 996 28.96 -16.13 33.11
C MET A 996 30.46 -16.39 33.26
N LYS A 997 30.88 -17.42 34.00
CA LYS A 997 32.30 -17.76 34.21
C LYS A 997 32.88 -18.67 33.11
N HIS A 998 32.03 -19.18 32.22
CA HIS A 998 32.41 -20.16 31.21
C HIS A 998 32.47 -19.53 29.83
N ASP A 999 33.61 -18.92 29.52
CA ASP A 999 33.87 -18.29 28.24
C ASP A 999 34.03 -19.32 27.13
N ASN A 1000 33.46 -19.03 25.96
CA ASN A 1000 33.55 -19.90 24.80
C ASN A 1000 33.68 -19.07 23.52
N LEU A 1001 34.20 -19.69 22.47
CA LEU A 1001 34.33 -19.10 21.15
C LEU A 1001 33.52 -19.93 20.17
N GLY A 1002 32.81 -19.31 19.24
CA GLY A 1002 32.13 -20.05 18.18
C GLY A 1002 31.69 -19.16 17.04
N PHE A 1003 31.55 -19.72 15.84
CA PHE A 1003 31.04 -18.97 14.71
C PHE A 1003 29.59 -19.33 14.41
N TYR A 1004 28.84 -18.32 13.99
CA TYR A 1004 27.47 -18.47 13.54
C TYR A 1004 27.44 -18.31 12.03
N THR A 1005 26.71 -19.19 11.34
CA THR A 1005 26.55 -19.13 9.88
C THR A 1005 25.14 -18.71 9.51
N THR A 1006 24.96 -18.24 8.28
CA THR A 1006 23.63 -18.04 7.70
C THR A 1006 22.85 -19.35 7.68
N GLY A 1007 21.58 -19.29 8.05
CA GLY A 1007 20.72 -20.46 8.08
C GLY A 1007 20.28 -20.92 6.71
N THR A 1008 19.92 -22.21 6.61
CA THR A 1008 19.34 -22.78 5.40
C THR A 1008 18.03 -22.08 5.06
N GLY A 1009 17.85 -21.71 3.80
CA GLY A 1009 16.66 -21.07 3.25
C GLY A 1009 16.69 -19.55 3.34
N SER A 1010 17.85 -18.95 3.65
CA SER A 1010 18.02 -17.51 3.64
C SER A 1010 17.89 -16.96 2.21
N ASP A 1011 17.16 -15.86 2.07
CA ASP A 1011 17.21 -15.03 0.86
C ASP A 1011 18.43 -14.10 0.87
N GLU A 1012 19.08 -13.92 2.02
CA GLU A 1012 20.29 -13.09 2.15
C GLU A 1012 21.56 -13.90 1.84
N PRO A 1013 22.62 -13.27 1.29
CA PRO A 1013 23.89 -13.93 1.00
C PRO A 1013 24.47 -14.69 2.20
N PHE A 1014 25.16 -15.79 1.90
CA PHE A 1014 25.85 -16.57 2.93
C PHE A 1014 26.90 -15.69 3.63
N SER A 1015 26.77 -15.62 4.94
CA SER A 1015 27.67 -14.92 5.85
C SER A 1015 27.99 -15.78 7.06
N VAL A 1016 29.15 -15.51 7.67
CA VAL A 1016 29.63 -16.20 8.86
C VAL A 1016 30.37 -15.21 9.74
N LEU A 1017 30.15 -15.24 11.06
CA LEU A 1017 30.82 -14.35 12.00
C LEU A 1017 31.15 -15.11 13.30
N MET A 1018 32.32 -14.83 13.87
CA MET A 1018 32.80 -15.39 15.13
C MET A 1018 32.29 -14.55 16.31
N PHE A 1019 31.88 -15.22 17.37
CA PHE A 1019 31.38 -14.61 18.61
C PHE A 1019 32.00 -15.29 19.83
N ASP A 1020 32.14 -14.52 20.90
CA ASP A 1020 32.56 -14.93 22.25
C ASP A 1020 31.44 -14.76 23.29
N ALA A 1021 30.22 -14.44 22.83
CA ALA A 1021 29.04 -14.18 23.64
C ALA A 1021 27.86 -15.03 23.16
N VAL A 1022 26.78 -15.09 23.95
CA VAL A 1022 25.59 -15.87 23.60
C VAL A 1022 24.98 -15.32 22.30
N PRO A 1023 24.96 -16.07 21.19
CA PRO A 1023 24.47 -15.56 19.93
C PRO A 1023 22.95 -15.54 19.91
N ASP A 1024 22.36 -14.44 19.47
CA ASP A 1024 20.94 -14.38 19.15
C ASP A 1024 20.56 -15.29 17.97
N LEU A 1025 19.27 -15.64 17.86
CA LEU A 1025 18.74 -16.40 16.72
C LEU A 1025 19.05 -15.78 15.35
N HIS A 1026 19.27 -14.47 15.29
CA HIS A 1026 19.61 -13.75 14.07
C HIS A 1026 20.96 -13.01 14.18
N ALA A 1027 21.93 -13.58 14.91
CA ALA A 1027 23.22 -12.95 15.22
C ALA A 1027 24.02 -12.47 14.00
N VAL A 1028 23.91 -13.12 12.83
CA VAL A 1028 24.55 -12.69 11.56
C VAL A 1028 23.66 -11.78 10.71
N GLY A 1029 22.52 -11.34 11.24
CA GLY A 1029 21.65 -10.38 10.56
C GLY A 1029 20.70 -10.96 9.52
N THR A 1030 20.70 -12.27 9.33
CA THR A 1030 19.79 -12.98 8.41
C THR A 1030 18.52 -13.43 9.13
N LYS A 1031 17.37 -13.39 8.43
CA LYS A 1031 16.09 -13.87 8.97
C LYS A 1031 15.99 -15.39 9.07
N SER A 1032 16.89 -16.12 8.39
CA SER A 1032 17.03 -17.57 8.55
C SER A 1032 17.66 -17.92 9.90
N VAL A 1033 17.24 -19.04 10.50
CA VAL A 1033 17.86 -19.59 11.71
C VAL A 1033 19.13 -20.34 11.35
N GLY A 1034 20.27 -19.78 11.74
CA GLY A 1034 21.57 -20.38 11.50
C GLY A 1034 22.06 -21.25 12.65
N PRO A 1035 23.01 -22.16 12.39
CA PRO A 1035 23.73 -22.86 13.44
C PRO A 1035 24.92 -22.04 13.95
N HIS A 1036 25.09 -22.09 15.26
CA HIS A 1036 26.30 -21.73 15.99
C HIS A 1036 27.14 -22.98 16.23
N PHE A 1037 28.40 -22.94 15.78
CA PHE A 1037 29.40 -23.98 15.98
C PHE A 1037 30.41 -23.52 17.04
N PRO A 1038 30.27 -23.96 18.29
CA PRO A 1038 31.19 -23.59 19.35
C PRO A 1038 32.49 -24.39 19.25
N ARG A 1039 33.58 -23.85 19.79
CA ARG A 1039 34.86 -24.55 19.91
C ARG A 1039 34.80 -25.60 21.00
N TYR A 1040 34.09 -25.32 22.10
CA TYR A 1040 33.96 -26.20 23.25
C TYR A 1040 32.50 -26.41 23.64
N SER A 1041 32.24 -27.44 24.45
CA SER A 1041 31.02 -27.60 25.23
C SER A 1041 31.37 -27.87 26.69
N TYR A 1042 30.42 -27.74 27.58
CA TYR A 1042 30.58 -27.92 29.01
C TYR A 1042 29.62 -29.00 29.52
N GLN A 1043 30.17 -29.98 30.22
CA GLN A 1043 29.41 -31.03 30.88
C GLN A 1043 29.47 -30.83 32.39
N ARG A 1044 28.30 -30.78 33.02
CA ARG A 1044 28.18 -30.74 34.48
C ARG A 1044 28.60 -32.08 35.07
N LEU A 1045 29.60 -32.08 35.95
CA LEU A 1045 29.87 -33.17 36.88
C LEU A 1045 28.85 -33.05 38.02
N GLY A 1046 28.31 -34.17 38.49
CA GLY A 1046 27.14 -34.22 39.38
C GLY A 1046 27.22 -33.33 40.62
N ASP A 1047 26.08 -33.09 41.26
CA ASP A 1047 26.02 -32.33 42.50
C ASP A 1047 26.77 -33.11 43.59
N GLY A 1048 27.86 -32.53 44.11
CA GLY A 1048 28.45 -33.04 45.34
C GLY A 1048 27.38 -33.08 46.44
N ASP A 1049 27.46 -34.05 47.34
CA ASP A 1049 26.45 -34.38 48.37
C ASP A 1049 26.33 -33.33 49.51
N GLY A 1050 26.54 -32.03 49.21
CA GLY A 1050 26.54 -30.96 50.19
C GLY A 1050 25.78 -29.72 49.71
N LEU A 1051 25.10 -29.05 50.65
CA LEU A 1051 24.33 -27.81 50.46
C LEU A 1051 25.18 -26.61 49.93
N PHE A 1052 26.51 -26.78 49.86
CA PHE A 1052 27.50 -25.81 49.34
C PHE A 1052 28.32 -26.35 48.15
N ALA A 1053 27.93 -27.49 47.56
CA ALA A 1053 28.63 -28.04 46.41
C ALA A 1053 28.42 -27.14 45.19
N VAL A 1054 29.52 -26.56 44.69
CA VAL A 1054 29.51 -25.80 43.44
C VAL A 1054 29.41 -26.80 42.29
N ALA A 1055 28.46 -26.58 41.36
CA ALA A 1055 28.38 -27.39 40.16
C ALA A 1055 29.68 -27.26 39.35
N GLU A 1056 30.49 -28.31 39.31
CA GLU A 1056 31.71 -28.35 38.51
C GLU A 1056 31.39 -28.68 37.06
N TYR A 1057 31.99 -27.96 36.12
CA TYR A 1057 31.85 -28.19 34.68
C TYR A 1057 33.19 -28.60 34.07
N VAL A 1058 33.17 -29.63 33.23
CA VAL A 1058 34.33 -30.04 32.42
C VAL A 1058 34.17 -29.50 31.01
N ARG A 1059 35.22 -28.86 30.50
CA ARG A 1059 35.29 -28.37 29.12
C ARG A 1059 35.66 -29.51 28.17
N ILE A 1060 34.87 -29.70 27.12
CA ILE A 1060 34.98 -30.78 26.13
C ILE A 1060 35.21 -30.17 24.74
N ASP A 1061 36.19 -30.69 24.00
CA ASP A 1061 36.43 -30.32 22.60
C ASP A 1061 35.25 -30.69 21.70
N ASN A 1062 34.81 -29.74 20.87
CA ASN A 1062 33.70 -29.98 19.95
C ASN A 1062 34.13 -30.52 18.57
N VAL A 1063 35.42 -30.40 18.22
CA VAL A 1063 35.96 -31.02 17.00
C VAL A 1063 36.16 -32.51 17.27
N ASN A 1064 35.54 -33.34 16.43
CA ASN A 1064 35.54 -34.77 16.63
C ASN A 1064 36.94 -35.39 16.41
N ASP A 1065 37.34 -36.32 17.27
CA ASP A 1065 38.61 -37.06 17.19
C ASP A 1065 38.77 -37.87 15.90
N GLY A 1066 37.69 -38.36 15.30
CA GLY A 1066 37.81 -39.05 14.02
C GLY A 1066 37.94 -38.09 12.84
N ALA A 1067 37.36 -36.89 12.91
CA ALA A 1067 37.63 -35.84 11.93
C ALA A 1067 39.11 -35.42 12.00
N LEU A 1068 39.66 -35.26 13.21
CA LEU A 1068 41.10 -35.02 13.39
C LEU A 1068 41.96 -36.09 12.73
N ARG A 1069 41.69 -37.37 12.99
CA ARG A 1069 42.42 -38.49 12.40
C ARG A 1069 42.32 -38.51 10.88
N ASP A 1070 41.15 -38.18 10.33
CA ASP A 1070 40.91 -38.13 8.88
C ASP A 1070 41.68 -36.98 8.19
N TYR A 1071 41.79 -35.80 8.82
CA TYR A 1071 42.62 -34.71 8.31
C TYR A 1071 44.12 -35.04 8.42
N GLN A 1072 44.57 -35.59 9.55
CA GLN A 1072 45.98 -35.99 9.73
C GLN A 1072 46.40 -37.05 8.71
N ALA A 1073 45.53 -38.03 8.43
CA ALA A 1073 45.77 -39.06 7.43
C ALA A 1073 45.78 -38.51 6.00
N HIS A 1074 44.81 -37.66 5.64
CA HIS A 1074 44.70 -37.11 4.29
C HIS A 1074 45.89 -36.23 3.91
N TYR A 1075 46.35 -35.36 4.82
CA TYR A 1075 47.51 -34.48 4.57
C TYR A 1075 48.86 -35.08 4.97
N ASN A 1076 48.88 -36.34 5.43
CA ASN A 1076 50.06 -37.01 5.97
C ASN A 1076 50.85 -36.16 6.99
N ASN A 1077 50.12 -35.47 7.89
CA ASN A 1077 50.69 -34.53 8.85
C ASN A 1077 50.09 -34.74 10.25
N PRO A 1078 50.81 -35.41 11.17
CA PRO A 1078 50.34 -35.64 12.54
C PRO A 1078 50.30 -34.36 13.40
N GLY A 1079 50.92 -33.27 12.96
CA GLY A 1079 50.93 -31.98 13.65
C GLY A 1079 49.63 -31.18 13.51
N ILE A 1080 48.69 -31.59 12.66
CA ILE A 1080 47.37 -30.95 12.56
C ILE A 1080 46.63 -31.13 13.89
N THR A 1081 46.16 -30.03 14.46
CA THR A 1081 45.42 -29.98 15.72
C THR A 1081 43.94 -29.70 15.49
N LYS A 1082 43.10 -29.94 16.51
CA LYS A 1082 41.68 -29.58 16.49
C LYS A 1082 41.46 -28.07 16.28
N ASP A 1083 42.33 -27.24 16.85
CA ASP A 1083 42.29 -25.79 16.63
C ASP A 1083 42.55 -25.44 15.17
N ALA A 1084 43.54 -26.07 14.54
CA ALA A 1084 43.83 -25.85 13.12
C ALA A 1084 42.62 -26.20 12.24
N ILE A 1085 41.91 -27.28 12.55
CA ILE A 1085 40.67 -27.67 11.84
C ILE A 1085 39.55 -26.64 12.07
N PHE A 1086 39.35 -26.20 13.32
CA PHE A 1086 38.33 -25.18 13.64
C PHE A 1086 38.55 -23.88 12.84
N TYR A 1087 39.79 -23.38 12.82
CA TYR A 1087 40.13 -22.17 12.08
C TYR A 1087 40.15 -22.41 10.56
N TYR A 1088 40.56 -23.58 10.09
CA TYR A 1088 40.46 -23.97 8.68
C TYR A 1088 39.02 -23.84 8.17
N VAL A 1089 38.05 -24.40 8.91
CA VAL A 1089 36.63 -24.29 8.54
C VAL A 1089 36.21 -22.81 8.47
N TYR A 1090 36.60 -22.02 9.47
CA TYR A 1090 36.25 -20.59 9.48
C TYR A 1090 36.87 -19.82 8.31
N GLY A 1091 38.14 -20.07 7.96
CA GLY A 1091 38.82 -19.47 6.82
C GLY A 1091 38.22 -19.89 5.48
N LEU A 1092 37.95 -21.19 5.29
CA LEU A 1092 37.33 -21.70 4.06
C LEU A 1092 35.95 -21.10 3.83
N LEU A 1093 35.14 -20.96 4.89
CA LEU A 1093 33.83 -20.32 4.80
C LEU A 1093 33.91 -18.83 4.43
N HIS A 1094 35.08 -18.20 4.43
CA HIS A 1094 35.31 -16.85 3.91
C HIS A 1094 35.75 -16.79 2.45
N SER A 1095 36.09 -17.93 1.83
CA SER A 1095 36.48 -17.98 0.42
C SER A 1095 35.33 -17.53 -0.50
N PRO A 1096 35.52 -16.46 -1.31
CA PRO A 1096 34.53 -16.04 -2.31
C PRO A 1096 34.24 -17.15 -3.32
N ALA A 1097 35.28 -17.86 -3.79
CA ALA A 1097 35.15 -18.96 -4.74
C ALA A 1097 34.26 -20.10 -4.20
N TYR A 1098 34.39 -20.46 -2.92
CA TYR A 1098 33.53 -21.47 -2.29
C TYR A 1098 32.08 -20.98 -2.20
N ARG A 1099 31.88 -19.74 -1.77
CA ARG A 1099 30.53 -19.15 -1.63
C ARG A 1099 29.80 -19.00 -2.95
N GLU A 1100 30.50 -18.60 -4.01
CA GLU A 1100 29.93 -18.43 -5.35
C GLU A 1100 29.61 -19.78 -6.00
N ARG A 1101 30.56 -20.72 -5.96
CA ARG A 1101 30.40 -22.05 -6.59
C ARG A 1101 29.28 -22.87 -5.95
N PHE A 1102 29.11 -22.78 -4.64
CA PHE A 1102 28.12 -23.56 -3.88
C PHE A 1102 26.99 -22.70 -3.31
N ALA A 1103 26.68 -21.56 -3.94
CA ALA A 1103 25.66 -20.64 -3.45
C ALA A 1103 24.28 -21.31 -3.28
N ALA A 1104 23.88 -22.16 -4.24
CA ALA A 1104 22.63 -22.92 -4.17
C ALA A 1104 22.63 -23.94 -3.02
N ASP A 1105 23.74 -24.66 -2.83
CA ASP A 1105 23.92 -25.64 -1.76
C ASP A 1105 23.92 -25.01 -0.36
N LEU A 1106 24.62 -23.89 -0.19
CA LEU A 1106 24.69 -23.13 1.06
C LEU A 1106 23.34 -22.50 1.42
N LYS A 1107 22.50 -22.20 0.42
CA LYS A 1107 21.10 -21.80 0.65
C LYS A 1107 20.24 -23.00 1.06
N LYS A 1108 20.45 -24.18 0.50
CA LYS A 1108 19.52 -25.32 0.65
C LYS A 1108 19.91 -26.30 1.75
N SER A 1109 21.15 -26.27 2.23
CA SER A 1109 21.69 -27.23 3.19
C SER A 1109 22.80 -26.63 4.05
N LEU A 1110 23.20 -27.33 5.12
CA LEU A 1110 24.35 -26.92 5.94
C LEU A 1110 25.65 -26.98 5.12
N PRO A 1111 26.63 -26.09 5.40
CA PRO A 1111 27.93 -26.14 4.74
C PRO A 1111 28.58 -27.54 4.82
N ARG A 1112 29.21 -27.97 3.74
CA ARG A 1112 30.04 -29.17 3.71
C ARG A 1112 31.45 -28.77 3.31
N ILE A 1113 32.42 -29.25 4.05
CA ILE A 1113 33.78 -28.73 4.04
C ILE A 1113 34.63 -29.65 3.15
N PRO A 1114 35.06 -29.20 1.96
CA PRO A 1114 36.07 -29.90 1.18
C PRO A 1114 37.44 -29.88 1.88
N LYS A 1115 38.30 -30.82 1.50
CA LYS A 1115 39.75 -30.76 1.78
C LYS A 1115 40.42 -30.11 0.57
N VAL A 1116 41.36 -29.20 0.81
CA VAL A 1116 41.99 -28.36 -0.22
C VAL A 1116 43.50 -28.45 -0.14
N ALA A 1117 44.19 -28.18 -1.25
CA ALA A 1117 45.65 -28.31 -1.33
C ALA A 1117 46.38 -27.51 -0.23
N ASP A 1118 46.02 -26.23 0.00
CA ASP A 1118 46.64 -25.37 1.01
C ASP A 1118 45.80 -25.28 2.30
N PHE A 1119 45.79 -26.37 3.08
CA PHE A 1119 45.15 -26.40 4.40
C PHE A 1119 45.70 -25.32 5.36
N SER A 1120 47.02 -25.13 5.37
CA SER A 1120 47.72 -24.18 6.27
C SER A 1120 47.30 -22.74 6.02
N GLY A 1121 47.24 -22.30 4.76
CA GLY A 1121 46.88 -20.94 4.40
C GLY A 1121 45.45 -20.59 4.86
N PHE A 1122 44.49 -21.49 4.66
CA PHE A 1122 43.13 -21.32 5.16
C PHE A 1122 43.05 -21.33 6.69
N ALA A 1123 43.80 -22.21 7.38
CA ALA A 1123 43.82 -22.27 8.84
C ALA A 1123 44.41 -21.00 9.47
N GLU A 1124 45.51 -20.48 8.93
CA GLU A 1124 46.14 -19.23 9.40
C GLU A 1124 45.25 -18.01 9.15
N ALA A 1125 44.67 -17.90 7.95
CA ALA A 1125 43.72 -16.84 7.63
C ALA A 1125 42.50 -16.89 8.55
N GLY A 1126 41.96 -18.09 8.78
CA GLY A 1126 40.84 -18.31 9.69
C GLY A 1126 41.14 -17.90 11.13
N ARG A 1127 42.35 -18.15 11.64
CA ARG A 1127 42.78 -17.69 12.97
C ARG A 1127 42.84 -16.17 13.03
N LYS A 1128 43.48 -15.52 12.05
CA LYS A 1128 43.55 -14.04 11.97
C LYS A 1128 42.16 -13.40 11.92
N LEU A 1129 41.25 -13.97 11.14
CA LEU A 1129 39.85 -13.51 11.05
C LEU A 1129 39.12 -13.70 12.38
N ALA A 1130 39.29 -14.84 13.05
CA ALA A 1130 38.66 -15.11 14.33
C ALA A 1130 39.09 -14.11 15.41
N ASP A 1131 40.40 -13.86 15.51
CA ASP A 1131 40.98 -12.90 16.46
C ASP A 1131 40.49 -11.48 16.18
N LEU A 1132 40.43 -11.09 14.90
CA LEU A 1132 39.92 -9.78 14.47
C LEU A 1132 38.44 -9.59 14.79
N HIS A 1133 37.61 -10.59 14.48
CA HIS A 1133 36.16 -10.49 14.63
C HIS A 1133 35.69 -10.54 16.08
N VAL A 1134 36.32 -11.34 16.94
CA VAL A 1134 36.05 -11.33 18.39
C VAL A 1134 36.65 -10.10 19.06
N GLY A 1135 37.82 -9.67 18.59
CA GLY A 1135 38.52 -8.49 19.06
C GLY A 1135 37.99 -7.17 18.51
N TYR A 1136 36.85 -7.12 17.80
CA TYR A 1136 36.42 -5.94 17.02
C TYR A 1136 36.35 -4.63 17.84
N GLU A 1137 36.00 -4.71 19.12
CA GLU A 1137 35.93 -3.56 20.03
C GLU A 1137 37.31 -3.09 20.51
N ARG A 1138 38.37 -3.88 20.32
CA ARG A 1138 39.74 -3.61 20.81
C ARG A 1138 40.72 -3.24 19.70
N VAL A 1139 40.30 -3.32 18.43
CA VAL A 1139 41.12 -2.91 17.29
C VAL A 1139 41.39 -1.40 17.34
N GLU A 1140 42.53 -0.97 16.81
CA GLU A 1140 42.84 0.44 16.66
C GLU A 1140 41.84 1.14 15.72
N PRO A 1141 41.24 2.27 16.13
CA PRO A 1141 40.33 3.05 15.28
C PRO A 1141 40.99 3.47 13.96
N TYR A 1142 40.26 3.39 12.85
CA TYR A 1142 40.77 3.83 11.55
C TYR A 1142 41.09 5.33 11.55
N LYS A 1143 42.37 5.66 11.40
CA LYS A 1143 42.89 7.05 11.49
C LYS A 1143 42.47 7.95 10.34
N GLY A 1144 42.02 7.39 9.21
CA GLY A 1144 41.62 8.18 8.05
C GLY A 1144 40.23 8.80 8.14
N VAL A 1145 39.36 8.36 9.07
CA VAL A 1145 38.05 8.98 9.27
C VAL A 1145 38.21 10.34 9.95
N VAL A 1146 37.70 11.39 9.30
CA VAL A 1146 37.74 12.76 9.80
C VAL A 1146 36.47 13.04 10.59
N GLU A 1147 36.65 13.32 11.88
CA GLU A 1147 35.59 13.71 12.80
C GLU A 1147 35.48 15.25 12.82
N THR A 1148 34.31 15.78 12.45
CA THR A 1148 34.02 17.22 12.48
C THR A 1148 32.93 17.49 13.50
N VAL A 1149 33.14 18.50 14.35
CA VAL A 1149 32.19 18.94 15.36
C VAL A 1149 31.72 20.36 15.05
N ALA A 1150 30.41 20.57 14.99
CA ALA A 1150 29.78 21.87 14.78
C ALA A 1150 29.32 22.51 16.10
N GLY A 1151 29.38 23.85 16.17
CA GLY A 1151 29.00 24.63 17.35
C GLY A 1151 30.11 24.81 18.39
N ASP A 1152 29.78 25.39 19.55
CA ASP A 1152 30.72 25.55 20.66
C ASP A 1152 30.91 24.21 21.39
N ALA A 1153 31.77 23.37 20.83
CA ALA A 1153 32.12 22.06 21.37
C ALA A 1153 32.87 22.13 22.71
N SER A 1154 33.44 23.29 23.04
CA SER A 1154 34.30 23.45 24.23
C SER A 1154 33.52 23.49 25.55
N THR A 1155 32.24 23.84 25.49
CA THR A 1155 31.34 23.98 26.66
C THR A 1155 30.31 22.85 26.80
N THR A 1156 30.23 21.93 25.82
CA THR A 1156 29.27 20.82 25.83
C THR A 1156 29.85 19.59 26.54
N PRO A 1157 29.14 19.00 27.52
CA PRO A 1157 29.53 17.72 28.12
C PRO A 1157 29.70 16.60 27.07
N LEU A 1158 30.73 15.77 27.21
CA LEU A 1158 31.04 14.71 26.23
C LEU A 1158 29.88 13.72 25.99
N ASN A 1159 29.14 13.39 27.05
CA ASN A 1159 27.96 12.53 26.99
C ASN A 1159 26.81 13.13 26.17
N GLU A 1160 26.66 14.45 26.15
CA GLU A 1160 25.70 15.13 25.28
C GLU A 1160 26.24 15.25 23.85
N LEU A 1161 27.54 15.55 23.71
CA LEU A 1161 28.19 15.73 22.43
C LEU A 1161 28.16 14.47 21.55
N TYR A 1162 28.47 13.31 22.14
CA TYR A 1162 28.49 12.02 21.45
C TYR A 1162 27.23 11.19 21.65
N ARG A 1163 26.16 11.77 22.18
CA ARG A 1163 24.88 11.07 22.27
C ARG A 1163 24.37 10.73 20.87
N VAL A 1164 24.12 9.45 20.62
CA VAL A 1164 23.50 9.00 19.36
C VAL A 1164 21.99 8.98 19.50
N GLY A 1165 21.30 9.67 18.59
CA GLY A 1165 19.84 9.55 18.42
C GLY A 1165 19.53 8.56 17.30
N LYS A 1166 19.84 8.95 16.06
CA LYS A 1166 19.74 8.11 14.87
C LYS A 1166 20.72 8.58 13.80
N MET A 1167 21.72 7.74 13.51
CA MET A 1167 22.72 8.00 12.47
C MET A 1167 22.11 7.89 11.07
N LYS A 1168 22.64 8.68 10.13
CA LYS A 1168 22.22 8.66 8.71
C LYS A 1168 23.41 8.91 7.80
N PHE A 1169 23.38 8.35 6.59
CA PHE A 1169 24.28 8.79 5.54
C PHE A 1169 23.92 10.18 5.04
N ALA A 1170 24.93 10.94 4.64
CA ALA A 1170 24.71 12.17 3.89
C ALA A 1170 24.04 11.86 2.53
N ARG A 1171 23.33 12.85 1.98
CA ARG A 1171 22.70 12.73 0.66
C ARG A 1171 23.04 13.93 -0.20
N THR A 1172 23.46 13.66 -1.44
CA THR A 1172 23.77 14.68 -2.44
C THR A 1172 22.88 14.42 -3.66
N LYS A 1173 22.02 15.39 -4.01
CA LYS A 1173 21.03 15.28 -5.12
C LYS A 1173 20.17 14.00 -5.08
N GLY A 1174 19.82 13.53 -3.87
CA GLY A 1174 19.01 12.32 -3.66
C GLY A 1174 19.79 11.00 -3.64
N VAL A 1175 21.09 11.01 -3.97
CA VAL A 1175 21.97 9.83 -3.89
C VAL A 1175 22.61 9.75 -2.51
N VAL A 1176 22.70 8.53 -1.96
CA VAL A 1176 23.35 8.26 -0.67
C VAL A 1176 24.86 8.37 -0.82
N ASP A 1177 25.48 9.27 -0.06
CA ASP A 1177 26.94 9.38 0.05
C ASP A 1177 27.43 8.51 1.22
N ARG A 1178 28.08 7.39 0.89
CA ARG A 1178 28.65 6.44 1.86
C ARG A 1178 29.98 6.90 2.47
N SER A 1179 30.61 7.95 1.94
CA SER A 1179 31.85 8.48 2.51
C SER A 1179 31.61 9.29 3.79
N THR A 1180 30.36 9.68 4.05
CA THR A 1180 29.98 10.59 5.13
C THR A 1180 28.79 10.06 5.94
N ILE A 1181 28.99 9.89 7.26
CA ILE A 1181 27.97 9.56 8.24
C ILE A 1181 27.67 10.79 9.09
N LEU A 1182 26.40 11.22 9.08
CA LEU A 1182 25.85 12.17 10.02
C LEU A 1182 25.57 11.41 11.33
N TYR A 1183 26.45 11.55 12.32
CA TYR A 1183 26.37 10.82 13.57
C TYR A 1183 25.23 11.37 14.45
N ASN A 1184 25.22 12.68 14.66
CA ASN A 1184 24.12 13.44 15.26
C ASN A 1184 24.10 14.88 14.70
N HIS A 1185 23.40 15.81 15.34
CA HIS A 1185 23.30 17.20 14.88
C HIS A 1185 24.60 18.02 15.06
N ARG A 1186 25.60 17.50 15.81
CA ARG A 1186 26.88 18.18 16.09
C ARG A 1186 28.07 17.47 15.47
N VAL A 1187 28.09 16.13 15.49
CA VAL A 1187 29.22 15.29 15.06
C VAL A 1187 28.93 14.70 13.68
N THR A 1188 29.89 14.86 12.77
CA THR A 1188 29.90 14.26 11.44
C THR A 1188 31.20 13.49 11.23
N LEU A 1189 31.09 12.26 10.69
CA LEU A 1189 32.22 11.43 10.30
C LEU A 1189 32.33 11.44 8.78
N SER A 1190 33.48 11.84 8.25
CA SER A 1190 33.75 11.91 6.81
C SER A 1190 35.00 11.12 6.46
N ASN A 1191 35.26 10.94 5.16
CA ASN A 1191 36.40 10.20 4.62
C ASN A 1191 36.39 8.69 5.02
N ILE A 1192 35.20 8.08 5.03
CA ILE A 1192 35.07 6.64 5.20
C ILE A 1192 35.39 5.95 3.86
N PRO A 1193 36.35 5.00 3.81
CA PRO A 1193 36.72 4.32 2.57
C PRO A 1193 35.56 3.50 2.00
N GLU A 1194 35.31 3.61 0.68
CA GLU A 1194 34.27 2.83 0.01
C GLU A 1194 34.51 1.32 0.10
N ASP A 1195 35.78 0.90 0.09
CA ASP A 1195 36.21 -0.51 0.18
C ASP A 1195 35.75 -1.18 1.50
N ALA A 1196 35.57 -0.40 2.57
CA ALA A 1196 35.08 -0.92 3.85
C ALA A 1196 33.63 -1.44 3.78
N TYR A 1197 32.86 -1.04 2.75
CA TYR A 1197 31.51 -1.54 2.53
C TYR A 1197 31.45 -2.88 1.77
N ARG A 1198 32.59 -3.39 1.27
CA ARG A 1198 32.67 -4.74 0.65
C ARG A 1198 32.41 -5.85 1.65
N TYR A 1199 32.72 -5.65 2.93
CA TYR A 1199 32.49 -6.66 3.95
C TYR A 1199 31.00 -6.76 4.32
N GLN A 1200 30.30 -7.66 3.64
CA GLN A 1200 28.87 -7.92 3.78
C GLN A 1200 28.59 -9.02 4.80
N LEU A 1201 27.63 -8.77 5.69
CA LEU A 1201 27.11 -9.72 6.67
C LEU A 1201 25.58 -9.79 6.50
N GLY A 1202 25.15 -10.79 5.73
CA GLY A 1202 23.77 -10.90 5.26
C GLY A 1202 23.46 -9.79 4.26
N ALA A 1203 22.45 -8.97 4.57
CA ALA A 1203 21.93 -7.94 3.68
C ALA A 1203 22.69 -6.60 3.69
N ARG A 1204 23.64 -6.44 4.60
CA ARG A 1204 24.23 -5.14 4.95
C ARG A 1204 25.73 -5.25 5.16
N ALA A 1205 26.44 -4.15 4.91
CA ALA A 1205 27.83 -4.03 5.31
C ALA A 1205 27.98 -3.98 6.83
N ALA A 1206 29.15 -4.37 7.35
CA ALA A 1206 29.47 -4.27 8.78
C ALA A 1206 29.21 -2.87 9.38
N ILE A 1207 29.56 -1.80 8.65
CA ILE A 1207 29.33 -0.41 9.07
C ILE A 1207 27.83 -0.07 9.08
N GLU A 1208 27.07 -0.56 8.10
CA GLU A 1208 25.62 -0.35 8.01
C GLU A 1208 24.86 -1.05 9.15
N TRP A 1209 25.41 -2.13 9.72
CA TRP A 1209 24.88 -2.75 10.94
C TRP A 1209 24.99 -1.84 12.16
N ILE A 1210 26.11 -1.12 12.32
CA ILE A 1210 26.27 -0.17 13.42
C ILE A 1210 25.24 0.96 13.30
N ILE A 1211 25.06 1.52 12.10
CA ILE A 1211 24.05 2.55 11.82
C ILE A 1211 22.62 2.05 12.11
N ASP A 1212 22.32 0.79 11.79
CA ASP A 1212 21.00 0.19 12.01
C ASP A 1212 20.70 -0.10 13.49
N ARG A 1213 21.71 -0.50 14.26
CA ARG A 1213 21.54 -1.03 15.62
C ARG A 1213 21.82 -0.01 16.72
N TYR A 1214 22.76 0.90 16.52
CA TYR A 1214 23.08 1.97 17.48
C TYR A 1214 22.22 3.20 17.19
N GLN A 1215 20.92 3.07 17.44
CA GLN A 1215 19.97 4.18 17.44
C GLN A 1215 18.97 3.98 18.59
N VAL A 1216 18.47 5.08 19.16
CA VAL A 1216 17.43 5.03 20.19
C VAL A 1216 16.14 4.50 19.54
N LYS A 1217 15.60 3.41 20.07
CA LYS A 1217 14.34 2.83 19.63
C LYS A 1217 13.41 2.60 20.81
N THR A 1218 12.14 2.89 20.60
CA THR A 1218 11.06 2.48 21.50
C THR A 1218 10.26 1.40 20.79
N ASP A 1219 10.11 0.24 21.43
CA ASP A 1219 9.21 -0.80 20.94
C ASP A 1219 7.76 -0.30 21.05
N LYS A 1220 7.01 -0.34 19.94
CA LYS A 1220 5.70 0.32 19.85
C LYS A 1220 4.68 -0.32 20.79
N ASP A 1221 4.72 -1.64 20.92
CA ASP A 1221 3.70 -2.40 21.64
C ASP A 1221 3.96 -2.40 23.14
N SER A 1222 5.21 -2.66 23.55
CA SER A 1222 5.60 -2.66 24.97
C SER A 1222 5.86 -1.26 25.54
N GLY A 1223 6.24 -0.29 24.70
CA GLY A 1223 6.71 1.02 25.13
C GLY A 1223 8.13 1.03 25.71
N ILE A 1224 8.85 -0.10 25.69
CA ILE A 1224 10.20 -0.21 26.25
C ILE A 1224 11.21 0.52 25.35
N VAL A 1225 12.02 1.38 25.97
CA VAL A 1225 13.11 2.12 25.30
C VAL A 1225 14.40 1.31 25.36
N ASN A 1226 15.03 1.11 24.21
CA ASN A 1226 16.37 0.55 24.08
C ASN A 1226 17.32 1.65 23.58
N ASP A 1227 18.18 2.13 24.47
CA ASP A 1227 19.08 3.27 24.23
C ASP A 1227 20.54 2.80 24.18
N PRO A 1228 21.21 2.84 23.01
CA PRO A 1228 22.61 2.42 22.87
C PRO A 1228 23.61 3.25 23.68
N ASN A 1229 23.23 4.45 24.12
CA ASN A 1229 24.11 5.29 24.93
C ASN A 1229 24.26 4.73 26.36
N ASP A 1230 23.36 3.84 26.80
CA ASP A 1230 23.39 3.23 28.13
C ASP A 1230 24.27 1.96 28.18
N TRP A 1231 24.95 1.61 27.08
CA TRP A 1231 25.80 0.41 26.99
C TRP A 1231 27.18 0.57 27.65
N SER A 1232 27.74 1.79 27.61
CA SER A 1232 29.08 2.07 28.08
C SER A 1232 29.13 3.46 28.74
N ASP A 1233 29.86 3.57 29.84
CA ASP A 1233 30.13 4.85 30.51
C ASP A 1233 31.03 5.77 29.64
N ASP A 1234 31.74 5.21 28.66
CA ASP A 1234 32.50 6.00 27.69
C ASP A 1234 31.56 6.62 26.65
N ALA A 1235 31.36 7.93 26.76
CA ALA A 1235 30.57 8.70 25.81
C ALA A 1235 31.02 8.54 24.34
N ARG A 1236 32.30 8.25 24.09
CA ARG A 1236 32.85 8.07 22.74
C ARG A 1236 32.71 6.64 22.21
N TYR A 1237 32.18 5.72 23.00
CA TYR A 1237 32.10 4.30 22.65
C TYR A 1237 31.56 4.05 21.23
N VAL A 1238 30.40 4.62 20.89
CA VAL A 1238 29.74 4.34 19.60
C VAL A 1238 30.50 4.98 18.44
N VAL A 1239 30.99 6.21 18.58
CA VAL A 1239 31.74 6.89 17.52
C VAL A 1239 33.06 6.19 17.22
N ASP A 1240 33.77 5.73 18.25
CA ASP A 1240 35.02 5.02 18.08
C ASP A 1240 34.79 3.57 17.63
N LEU A 1241 33.68 2.93 18.02
CA LEU A 1241 33.25 1.65 17.48
C LEU A 1241 33.06 1.69 15.97
N ILE A 1242 32.45 2.74 15.41
CA ILE A 1242 32.31 2.90 13.95
C ILE A 1242 33.70 2.88 13.28
N LYS A 1243 34.66 3.65 13.81
CA LYS A 1243 36.03 3.70 13.28
C LYS A 1243 36.75 2.36 13.41
N ARG A 1244 36.53 1.62 14.49
CA ARG A 1244 37.07 0.27 14.67
C ARG A 1244 36.48 -0.71 13.66
N VAL A 1245 35.17 -0.64 13.42
CA VAL A 1245 34.49 -1.49 12.43
C VAL A 1245 34.93 -1.17 11.00
N VAL A 1246 35.30 0.09 10.69
CA VAL A 1246 35.98 0.43 9.43
C VAL A 1246 37.31 -0.33 9.31
N THR A 1247 38.16 -0.29 10.34
CA THR A 1247 39.42 -1.07 10.35
C THR A 1247 39.17 -2.57 10.17
N VAL A 1248 38.23 -3.12 10.95
CA VAL A 1248 37.86 -4.55 10.87
C VAL A 1248 37.43 -4.90 9.45
N SER A 1249 36.58 -4.09 8.82
CA SER A 1249 36.09 -4.37 7.47
C SER A 1249 37.21 -4.41 6.43
N LEU A 1250 38.15 -3.45 6.50
CA LEU A 1250 39.29 -3.38 5.58
C LEU A 1250 40.27 -4.54 5.79
N GLU A 1251 40.64 -4.83 7.04
CA GLU A 1251 41.56 -5.94 7.34
C GLU A 1251 40.92 -7.31 7.05
N THR A 1252 39.61 -7.47 7.28
CA THR A 1252 38.88 -8.68 6.87
C THR A 1252 38.98 -8.87 5.36
N MET A 1253 38.69 -7.84 4.55
CA MET A 1253 38.77 -7.96 3.10
C MET A 1253 40.19 -8.18 2.59
N LYS A 1254 41.19 -7.59 3.23
CA LYS A 1254 42.60 -7.86 2.93
C LYS A 1254 43.00 -9.32 3.18
N ILE A 1255 42.50 -9.93 4.27
CA ILE A 1255 42.71 -11.36 4.53
C ILE A 1255 41.96 -12.22 3.50
N VAL A 1256 40.72 -11.85 3.17
CA VAL A 1256 39.89 -12.57 2.18
C VAL A 1256 40.51 -12.53 0.79
N ASP A 1257 41.01 -11.37 0.36
CA ASP A 1257 41.64 -11.17 -0.95
C ASP A 1257 43.00 -11.88 -1.07
N THR A 1258 43.58 -12.32 0.06
CA THR A 1258 44.84 -13.09 0.12
C THR A 1258 44.65 -14.57 0.45
N LEU A 1259 43.40 -15.05 0.47
CA LEU A 1259 43.12 -16.48 0.65
C LEU A 1259 43.71 -17.31 -0.51
N PRO A 1260 44.18 -18.54 -0.24
CA PRO A 1260 44.61 -19.45 -1.30
C PRO A 1260 43.47 -19.77 -2.28
N ASP A 1261 43.83 -20.20 -3.49
CA ASP A 1261 42.86 -20.69 -4.47
C ASP A 1261 42.11 -21.93 -3.93
N LEU A 1262 40.83 -22.05 -4.30
CA LEU A 1262 39.99 -23.18 -3.91
C LEU A 1262 40.30 -24.43 -4.77
N ASP A 1263 41.46 -25.03 -4.52
CA ASP A 1263 41.89 -26.30 -5.14
C ASP A 1263 41.40 -27.49 -4.29
N VAL A 1264 40.24 -28.03 -4.66
CA VAL A 1264 39.58 -29.14 -3.94
C VAL A 1264 40.24 -30.47 -4.31
N LEU A 1265 40.71 -31.19 -3.31
CA LEU A 1265 41.29 -32.52 -3.47
C LEU A 1265 40.18 -33.57 -3.55
N ASP A 1266 40.26 -34.46 -4.55
CA ASP A 1266 39.31 -35.56 -4.77
C ASP A 1266 39.49 -36.73 -3.78
#